data_AF-A0A0H3KV06-F1
#
_entry.id   AF-A0A0H3KV06-F1
#
_cell.length_a   1.000
_cell.length_b   1.000
_cell.length_c   1.000
_cell.angle_alpha   90.00
_cell.angle_beta   90.00
_cell.angle_gamma   90.00
#
_symmetry.space_group_name_H-M   'P 1'
#
loop_
_entity.id
_entity.type
_entity.pdbx_description
1 polymer ?
#
loop_
_entity_poly.entity_id
_entity_poly.type
_entity_poly.pdbx_seq_one_letter_code
_entity_poly.pdbx_strand_id
1 'polypeptide(L)'
;MQFITHGPDIPDALLQAHEEGRVVFFCGAGISYPAGLPGFKGLVEQIYRLNGTTLSEIERDAFEREQFDATLDLLERRLPGQRMAVRRALAEALKPKLRRRGATDTQAALLRLSRSREGTVRLVTTNFDRIFHVAAKRTGQAFQEYAAPMLPVPKNSRWDGLVYLHGLLPVNTDNTALNRLVVTSGDFGLAYLTERWAARFVSELFRNYVVCFVGYSINDPVLRYMMDALAADRMLGEDTPQAWALGECEPGLEHRNTVEWEAKGVTPILYTVPAGTHDHSALHQTLNAWADTYRDGVQGKEAIVVKHALARPQDSTRQDDFVGRMLWALSDKSGLPAKRFAELNPAPPLEWLLKAFSDERFQYSDLPRFNVPPHAEIDTKLRFSLIRRPAPYDRAPQILLASGGVSVSQWDDMMFQLARWLVRYLDDPRLIIWIAKCGGQLHDRWSWMIEHELDRFAALERDSETSERDEILLHSPKAIPGPQMSILWRLLLSGRVKSSWRHLDLYRWQRRLKREGLTSTLRLELRELLAPIVVLKKPFRWSDDDSGSMAESPRIKQLVDYELELAADHVHSTLLDHADKSWRSALPLLLDEFQQLLRDALDLLRELGEADERSDRSHWDLPSITPHWQNRGFRDWVSLIELLRDAWLVARSNDSNRATRIALDWFELPYPTFKRLALFAASQDKCIPPERWVNWLLTENTWWLWSTETKREVLRLFVFQAQHLSGTAKDRLEAAILTGPPREMYRDDLEAESWQDLVGHYVWLRLAKLSTSGLVLGASAAARLTEISAAHPQWKLSANERDEFSHWMSGTGDPDFEDSRDVDIAPRKRQELVQWLAKPMPERRPFYEDTWHDVCRTRFFHSLSALSKLSQDGIWPAGRWREALQTWAEEGMVLRTWRYAAPLVQTMPDAVLKEINRAVTWWMEVASKSISIHEKILLNLCHRVLALEKVSESHGIDTNDPVGLAINHPIGHVTQTLVNLWFKQNPNDNDLLPADLKPIFTTLCDTQIDQFRYGRVLLGSRLIAFFRVDRPWTEQHLLPLFNWNDTVEAKAVWEGFLWSPRLYPPLLEAFKSQFLESANHYSDLGDHRQQFATFLTYAALGPTVGYTVEEFRSAIGTLPQEGLEESAQALYQALEGAADQTEDYWKNRAQPFWQQIWPKSRNLATPRISESLTRMVIAARGEFPAALTATQDWLQPIEHPDYVVHLLHESSICSRYPADALALLNAVIAEQQWRPRELGQCLDQIVQADMQLGQDVRYQRLKDYFRSRGL
;
A
#
# COMPACT_ATOMS: atom_id res chain seq x y z
N MET A 1 -3.56 14.74 17.80
CA MET A 1 -5.03 14.68 17.73
C MET A 1 -5.71 15.71 18.64
N GLN A 2 -6.60 16.51 18.06
CA GLN A 2 -7.43 17.48 18.77
C GLN A 2 -8.85 16.93 19.01
N PHE A 3 -9.28 16.87 20.28
CA PHE A 3 -10.57 16.26 20.67
C PHE A 3 -11.76 17.23 20.63
N ILE A 4 -11.50 18.52 20.84
CA ILE A 4 -12.52 19.59 20.80
C ILE A 4 -11.94 20.78 20.01
N THR A 5 -12.80 21.59 19.41
CA THR A 5 -12.36 22.82 18.75
C THR A 5 -11.66 23.76 19.73
N HIS A 6 -10.50 24.30 19.32
CA HIS A 6 -9.64 25.17 20.12
C HIS A 6 -9.03 24.56 21.41
N GLY A 7 -9.20 23.25 21.64
CA GLY A 7 -8.53 22.53 22.73
C GLY A 7 -7.08 22.14 22.38
N PRO A 8 -6.29 21.67 23.37
CA PRO A 8 -4.94 21.18 23.13
C PRO A 8 -4.92 20.04 22.09
N ASP A 9 -3.98 20.12 21.15
CA ASP A 9 -3.73 19.04 20.18
C ASP A 9 -2.73 18.04 20.77
N ILE A 10 -3.24 16.90 21.23
CA ILE A 10 -2.46 15.89 21.94
C ILE A 10 -1.57 15.14 20.94
N PRO A 11 -0.22 15.15 21.07
CA PRO A 11 0.67 14.49 20.13
C PRO A 11 0.45 12.98 20.05
N ASP A 12 0.58 12.42 18.85
CA ASP A 12 0.38 10.99 18.62
C ASP A 12 1.34 10.12 19.47
N ALA A 13 2.58 10.57 19.68
CA ALA A 13 3.54 9.88 20.55
C ALA A 13 3.04 9.74 22.00
N LEU A 14 2.33 10.76 22.52
CA LEU A 14 1.76 10.73 23.86
C LEU A 14 0.54 9.80 23.92
N LEU A 15 -0.31 9.80 22.89
CA LEU A 15 -1.45 8.87 22.78
C LEU A 15 -0.99 7.41 22.69
N GLN A 16 0.04 7.14 21.89
CA GLN A 16 0.62 5.80 21.76
C GLN A 16 1.21 5.31 23.08
N ALA A 17 1.98 6.17 23.77
CA ALA A 17 2.54 5.83 25.07
C ALA A 17 1.44 5.63 26.14
N HIS A 18 0.34 6.38 26.04
CA HIS A 18 -0.82 6.24 26.93
C HIS A 18 -1.52 4.89 26.72
N GLU A 19 -1.77 4.52 25.47
CA GLU A 19 -2.39 3.24 25.10
C GLU A 19 -1.52 2.03 25.54
N GLU A 20 -0.20 2.18 25.52
CA GLU A 20 0.76 1.19 26.02
C GLU A 20 0.91 1.19 27.55
N GLY A 21 0.17 2.04 28.26
CA GLY A 21 0.21 2.16 29.72
C GLY A 21 1.52 2.75 30.27
N ARG A 22 2.31 3.44 29.44
CA ARG A 22 3.62 4.02 29.81
C ARG A 22 3.54 5.48 30.29
N VAL A 23 2.36 6.09 30.26
CA VAL A 23 2.14 7.49 30.64
C VAL A 23 1.73 7.59 32.11
N VAL A 24 2.31 8.57 32.79
CA VAL A 24 1.89 9.01 34.13
C VAL A 24 1.44 10.45 34.04
N PHE A 25 0.21 10.72 34.48
CA PHE A 25 -0.29 12.07 34.64
C PHE A 25 0.20 12.65 35.97
N PHE A 26 0.81 13.82 35.89
CA PHE A 26 1.31 14.57 37.03
C PHE A 26 0.48 15.83 37.18
N CYS A 27 -0.35 15.90 38.22
CA CYS A 27 -1.39 16.89 38.36
C CYS A 27 -1.03 17.98 39.38
N GLY A 28 -1.32 19.23 39.02
CA GLY A 28 -1.09 20.43 39.85
C GLY A 28 -2.39 21.16 40.19
N ALA A 29 -2.31 22.34 40.80
CA ALA A 29 -3.47 23.04 41.35
C ALA A 29 -4.54 23.39 40.29
N GLY A 30 -4.15 23.56 39.03
CA GLY A 30 -5.08 23.92 37.95
C GLY A 30 -6.21 22.92 37.72
N ILE A 31 -6.03 21.63 38.06
CA ILE A 31 -7.11 20.63 37.90
C ILE A 31 -8.27 20.85 38.89
N SER A 32 -8.05 21.63 39.95
CA SER A 32 -9.03 21.87 41.01
C SER A 32 -9.81 23.19 40.85
N TYR A 33 -9.54 23.96 39.78
CA TYR A 33 -10.26 25.21 39.47
C TYR A 33 -11.77 25.03 39.25
N PRO A 34 -12.27 23.97 38.56
CA PRO A 34 -13.72 23.73 38.45
C PRO A 34 -14.42 23.55 39.80
N ALA A 35 -13.71 23.03 40.81
CA ALA A 35 -14.19 22.91 42.18
C ALA A 35 -14.10 24.23 42.99
N GLY A 36 -13.63 25.31 42.37
CA GLY A 36 -13.52 26.64 42.96
C GLY A 36 -12.37 26.80 43.95
N LEU A 37 -11.34 25.96 43.86
CA LEU A 37 -10.11 26.10 44.65
C LEU A 37 -9.14 27.08 43.96
N PRO A 38 -8.43 27.92 44.73
CA PRO A 38 -7.48 28.88 44.17
C PRO A 38 -6.16 28.22 43.75
N GLY A 39 -5.42 28.86 42.84
CA GLY A 39 -4.00 28.58 42.61
C GLY A 39 -3.14 29.05 43.78
N PHE A 40 -1.82 28.82 43.72
CA PHE A 40 -0.94 29.01 44.88
C PHE A 40 -0.90 30.47 45.39
N LYS A 41 -0.89 31.46 44.49
CA LYS A 41 -1.00 32.89 44.85
C LYS A 41 -2.30 33.19 45.62
N GLY A 42 -3.44 32.78 45.08
CA GLY A 42 -4.74 32.98 45.70
C GLY A 42 -4.90 32.23 47.03
N LEU A 43 -4.21 31.09 47.17
CA LEU A 43 -4.15 30.35 48.43
C LEU A 43 -3.41 31.14 49.52
N VAL A 44 -2.26 31.74 49.20
CA VAL A 44 -1.54 32.62 50.14
C VAL A 44 -2.42 33.80 50.56
N GLU A 45 -3.03 34.50 49.60
CA GLU A 45 -3.94 35.62 49.89
C GLU A 45 -5.10 35.22 50.83
N GLN A 46 -5.68 34.03 50.61
CA GLN A 46 -6.76 33.50 51.43
C GLN A 46 -6.29 33.12 52.84
N ILE A 47 -5.09 32.55 52.99
CA ILE A 47 -4.48 32.25 54.29
C ILE A 47 -4.25 33.54 55.10
N TYR A 48 -3.73 34.59 54.48
CA TYR A 48 -3.56 35.89 55.15
C TYR A 48 -4.90 36.48 55.59
N ARG A 49 -5.94 36.37 54.74
CA ARG A 49 -7.30 36.83 55.04
C ARG A 49 -7.92 36.06 56.22
N LEU A 50 -7.81 34.73 56.23
CA LEU A 50 -8.36 33.87 57.29
C LEU A 50 -7.65 34.09 58.64
N ASN A 51 -6.35 34.37 58.62
CA ASN A 51 -5.59 34.70 59.81
C ASN A 51 -5.73 36.18 60.23
N GLY A 52 -6.41 37.02 59.44
CA GLY A 52 -6.65 38.43 59.75
C GLY A 52 -5.39 39.29 59.78
N THR A 53 -4.38 38.97 58.97
CA THR A 53 -3.08 39.68 58.96
C THR A 53 -2.70 40.22 57.58
N THR A 54 -1.78 41.18 57.54
CA THR A 54 -1.21 41.75 56.31
C THR A 54 0.25 41.33 56.11
N LEU A 55 0.72 41.42 54.85
CA LEU A 55 2.12 41.20 54.48
C LEU A 55 3.03 42.28 55.10
N SER A 56 4.07 41.84 55.81
CA SER A 56 5.23 42.68 56.17
C SER A 56 6.06 43.05 54.93
N GLU A 57 7.01 43.98 55.04
CA GLU A 57 7.84 44.42 53.90
C GLU A 57 8.59 43.25 53.24
N ILE A 58 9.22 42.39 54.04
CA ILE A 58 9.97 41.23 53.53
C ILE A 58 9.03 40.18 52.91
N GLU A 59 7.86 39.95 53.51
CA GLU A 59 6.86 39.04 52.95
C GLU A 59 6.26 39.58 51.65
N ARG A 60 6.11 40.91 51.52
CA ARG A 60 5.62 41.57 50.30
C ARG A 60 6.62 41.43 49.16
N ASP A 61 7.90 41.69 49.42
CA ASP A 61 8.97 41.50 48.44
C ASP A 61 9.02 40.05 47.94
N ALA A 62 8.89 39.06 48.84
CA ALA A 62 8.85 37.65 48.47
C ALA A 62 7.59 37.29 47.65
N PHE A 63 6.43 37.85 48.03
CA PHE A 63 5.17 37.63 47.33
C PHE A 63 5.17 38.24 45.92
N GLU A 64 5.72 39.45 45.75
CA GLU A 64 5.85 40.13 44.46
C GLU A 64 6.84 39.43 43.52
N ARG A 65 7.83 38.71 44.07
CA ARG A 65 8.76 37.84 43.32
C ARG A 65 8.22 36.44 43.05
N GLU A 66 6.93 36.19 43.29
CA GLU A 66 6.26 34.88 43.14
C GLU A 66 6.84 33.76 44.03
N GLN A 67 7.57 34.10 45.11
CA GLN A 67 8.14 33.16 46.08
C GLN A 67 7.13 32.87 47.20
N PHE A 68 6.00 32.28 46.83
CA PHE A 68 4.87 32.03 47.70
C PHE A 68 5.17 31.06 48.86
N ASP A 69 6.04 30.07 48.63
CA ASP A 69 6.52 29.10 49.63
C ASP A 69 7.38 29.78 50.71
N ALA A 70 8.27 30.69 50.33
CA ALA A 70 9.06 31.51 51.24
C ALA A 70 8.18 32.51 52.00
N THR A 71 7.17 33.08 51.33
CA THR A 71 6.19 33.99 51.95
C THR A 71 5.42 33.31 53.09
N LEU A 72 5.02 32.04 52.90
CA LEU A 72 4.37 31.26 53.95
C LEU A 72 5.34 30.82 55.06
N ASP A 73 6.60 30.50 54.74
CA ASP A 73 7.63 30.17 55.76
C ASP A 73 7.88 31.36 56.71
N LEU A 74 7.96 32.59 56.17
CA LEU A 74 8.07 33.80 56.97
C LEU A 74 6.84 34.02 57.86
N LEU A 75 5.64 33.76 57.32
CA LEU A 75 4.39 33.87 58.06
C LEU A 75 4.30 32.85 59.22
N GLU A 76 4.74 31.60 59.00
CA GLU A 76 4.76 30.55 60.02
C GLU A 76 5.64 30.92 61.21
N ARG A 77 6.75 31.64 60.97
CA ARG A 77 7.68 32.09 62.03
C ARG A 77 7.12 33.27 62.82
N ARG A 78 6.26 34.09 62.21
CA ARG A 78 5.75 35.34 62.78
C ARG A 78 4.42 35.20 63.55
N LEU A 79 3.50 34.33 63.11
CA LEU A 79 2.14 34.26 63.66
C LEU A 79 2.07 33.66 65.10
N PRO A 80 1.18 34.18 65.97
CA PRO A 80 0.82 33.49 67.22
C PRO A 80 0.08 32.18 66.92
N GLY A 81 0.62 31.04 67.38
CA GLY A 81 0.21 29.71 66.93
C GLY A 81 1.11 29.10 65.84
N GLN A 82 2.10 29.89 65.38
CA GLN A 82 3.19 29.52 64.47
C GLN A 82 2.67 28.72 63.25
N ARG A 83 3.37 27.65 62.90
CA ARG A 83 3.03 26.69 61.85
C ARG A 83 1.59 26.20 61.90
N MET A 84 1.05 25.88 63.08
CA MET A 84 -0.28 25.27 63.18
C MET A 84 -1.44 26.22 62.82
N ALA A 85 -1.29 27.53 63.07
CA ALA A 85 -2.29 28.52 62.65
C ALA A 85 -2.37 28.59 61.12
N VAL A 86 -1.22 28.63 60.44
CA VAL A 86 -1.13 28.62 58.97
C VAL A 86 -1.71 27.32 58.39
N ARG A 87 -1.41 26.15 58.96
CA ARG A 87 -1.91 24.86 58.46
C ARG A 87 -3.43 24.69 58.63
N ARG A 88 -4.03 25.25 59.69
CA ARG A 88 -5.49 25.24 59.86
C ARG A 88 -6.17 26.17 58.86
N ALA A 89 -5.64 27.37 58.65
CA ALA A 89 -6.11 28.30 57.64
C ALA A 89 -5.98 27.70 56.22
N LEU A 90 -4.90 26.98 55.93
CA LEU A 90 -4.71 26.21 54.70
C LEU A 90 -5.83 25.17 54.50
N ALA A 91 -6.10 24.34 55.51
CA ALA A 91 -7.14 23.31 55.44
C ALA A 91 -8.55 23.92 55.26
N GLU A 92 -8.79 25.11 55.81
CA GLU A 92 -10.04 25.85 55.61
C GLU A 92 -10.14 26.48 54.21
N ALA A 93 -9.04 27.03 53.70
CA ALA A 93 -8.97 27.63 52.37
C ALA A 93 -9.18 26.61 51.24
N LEU A 94 -8.70 25.37 51.44
CA LEU A 94 -8.77 24.28 50.46
C LEU A 94 -10.05 23.43 50.53
N LYS A 95 -11.15 23.95 51.10
CA LYS A 95 -12.45 23.25 51.09
C LYS A 95 -13.11 23.32 49.70
N PRO A 96 -13.26 22.20 48.98
CA PRO A 96 -13.78 22.22 47.60
C PRO A 96 -15.29 22.50 47.56
N LYS A 97 -15.73 23.27 46.55
CA LYS A 97 -17.16 23.57 46.32
C LYS A 97 -17.81 22.47 45.48
N LEU A 98 -17.98 21.29 46.07
CA LEU A 98 -18.48 20.06 45.40
C LEU A 98 -19.91 20.12 44.83
N ARG A 99 -20.67 21.17 45.15
CA ARG A 99 -22.03 21.41 44.61
C ARG A 99 -22.03 22.12 43.25
N ARG A 100 -20.88 22.62 42.79
CA ARG A 100 -20.76 23.21 41.45
C ARG A 100 -20.88 22.13 40.38
N ARG A 101 -21.56 22.43 39.28
CA ARG A 101 -21.61 21.57 38.10
C ARG A 101 -20.18 21.41 37.56
N GLY A 102 -19.76 20.18 37.28
CA GLY A 102 -18.42 19.88 36.78
C GLY A 102 -17.29 19.85 37.80
N ALA A 103 -17.58 20.02 39.10
CA ALA A 103 -16.55 20.12 40.14
C ALA A 103 -15.67 18.86 40.31
N THR A 104 -16.10 17.70 39.81
CA THR A 104 -15.38 16.41 39.95
C THR A 104 -14.98 15.81 38.61
N ASP A 105 -15.33 16.45 37.49
CA ASP A 105 -15.30 15.82 36.17
C ASP A 105 -13.86 15.63 35.70
N THR A 106 -13.00 16.64 35.88
CA THR A 106 -11.57 16.55 35.53
C THR A 106 -10.86 15.44 36.32
N GLN A 107 -11.17 15.29 37.62
CA GLN A 107 -10.59 14.23 38.45
C GLN A 107 -11.12 12.86 38.03
N ALA A 108 -12.39 12.74 37.66
CA ALA A 108 -12.95 11.50 37.12
C ALA A 108 -12.30 11.11 35.78
N ALA A 109 -12.06 12.09 34.91
CA ALA A 109 -11.37 11.91 33.63
C ALA A 109 -9.91 11.47 33.82
N LEU A 110 -9.16 12.15 34.70
CA LEU A 110 -7.77 11.79 34.99
C LEU A 110 -7.65 10.41 35.66
N LEU A 111 -8.57 10.05 36.57
CA LEU A 111 -8.60 8.69 37.12
C LEU A 111 -8.79 7.64 36.04
N ARG A 112 -9.59 7.93 35.01
CA ARG A 112 -9.81 7.01 33.90
C ARG A 112 -8.60 6.94 32.98
N LEU A 113 -8.04 8.08 32.59
CA LEU A 113 -6.84 8.14 31.75
C LEU A 113 -5.63 7.51 32.44
N SER A 114 -5.53 7.60 33.76
CA SER A 114 -4.45 6.99 34.53
C SER A 114 -4.53 5.47 34.66
N ARG A 115 -5.62 4.84 34.20
CA ARG A 115 -5.79 3.38 34.23
C ARG A 115 -5.29 2.75 32.94
N SER A 116 -4.39 1.79 33.07
CA SER A 116 -4.03 0.92 31.96
C SER A 116 -5.16 -0.05 31.62
N ARG A 117 -5.05 -0.74 30.48
CA ARG A 117 -5.96 -1.84 30.10
C ARG A 117 -5.99 -2.98 31.12
N GLU A 118 -4.92 -3.18 31.88
CA GLU A 118 -4.83 -4.17 32.96
C GLU A 118 -5.52 -3.70 34.26
N GLY A 119 -6.06 -2.47 34.28
CA GLY A 119 -6.75 -1.87 35.42
C GLY A 119 -5.82 -1.17 36.43
N THR A 120 -4.50 -1.20 36.21
CA THR A 120 -3.52 -0.56 37.11
C THR A 120 -3.58 0.97 36.98
N VAL A 121 -3.64 1.66 38.11
CA VAL A 121 -3.73 3.13 38.22
C VAL A 121 -2.34 3.72 38.40
N ARG A 122 -1.97 4.71 37.58
CA ARG A 122 -0.71 5.45 37.71
C ARG A 122 -0.94 6.95 37.62
N LEU A 123 -1.08 7.59 38.78
CA LEU A 123 -1.41 9.00 38.89
C LEU A 123 -0.63 9.65 40.02
N VAL A 124 -0.12 10.86 39.80
CA VAL A 124 0.60 11.64 40.80
C VAL A 124 -0.06 13.01 40.92
N THR A 125 -0.25 13.49 42.14
CA THR A 125 -0.78 14.82 42.41
C THR A 125 0.02 15.53 43.49
N THR A 126 0.15 16.84 43.35
CA THR A 126 0.69 17.74 44.38
C THR A 126 -0.40 18.44 45.16
N ASN A 127 -1.67 18.27 44.75
CA ASN A 127 -2.82 18.84 45.43
C ASN A 127 -3.13 18.09 46.72
N PHE A 128 -3.55 18.83 47.75
CA PHE A 128 -3.86 18.25 49.06
C PHE A 128 -5.34 17.85 49.22
N ASP A 129 -6.19 18.29 48.29
CA ASP A 129 -7.63 18.08 48.36
C ASP A 129 -8.05 16.62 48.13
N ARG A 130 -9.29 16.28 48.52
CA ARG A 130 -9.86 14.93 48.37
C ARG A 130 -10.85 14.84 47.19
N ILE A 131 -10.74 15.70 46.18
CA ILE A 131 -11.68 15.68 45.05
C ILE A 131 -11.58 14.34 44.30
N PHE A 132 -10.37 13.73 44.20
CA PHE A 132 -10.19 12.40 43.64
C PHE A 132 -10.98 11.31 44.38
N HIS A 133 -11.02 11.32 45.71
CA HIS A 133 -11.83 10.35 46.49
C HIS A 133 -13.33 10.52 46.22
N VAL A 134 -13.79 11.77 46.09
CA VAL A 134 -15.20 12.05 45.77
C VAL A 134 -15.53 11.60 44.35
N ALA A 135 -14.66 11.89 43.39
CA ALA A 135 -14.79 11.47 42.00
C ALA A 135 -14.82 9.93 41.89
N ALA A 136 -13.86 9.25 42.50
CA ALA A 136 -13.79 7.79 42.55
C ALA A 136 -15.06 7.14 43.10
N LYS A 137 -15.61 7.67 44.19
CA LYS A 137 -16.86 7.18 44.79
C LYS A 137 -18.07 7.40 43.87
N ARG A 138 -18.12 8.54 43.16
CA ARG A 138 -19.23 8.85 42.23
C ARG A 138 -19.21 7.99 40.98
N THR A 139 -18.02 7.63 40.47
CA THR A 139 -17.87 6.92 39.20
C THR A 139 -17.50 5.44 39.35
N GLY A 140 -17.45 4.91 40.58
CA GLY A 140 -17.04 3.51 40.84
C GLY A 140 -15.57 3.22 40.56
N GLN A 141 -14.73 4.25 40.48
CA GLN A 141 -13.32 4.16 40.08
C GLN A 141 -12.40 4.00 41.30
N ALA A 142 -12.37 2.81 41.91
CA ALA A 142 -11.54 2.55 43.10
C ALA A 142 -10.03 2.71 42.80
N PHE A 143 -9.25 3.16 43.78
CA PHE A 143 -7.79 3.28 43.68
C PHE A 143 -7.13 3.09 45.05
N GLN A 144 -5.86 2.71 45.06
CA GLN A 144 -5.03 2.69 46.27
C GLN A 144 -4.37 4.05 46.50
N GLU A 145 -4.40 4.54 47.74
CA GLU A 145 -3.83 5.83 48.14
C GLU A 145 -2.40 5.65 48.69
N TYR A 146 -1.48 6.48 48.20
CA TYR A 146 -0.14 6.65 48.76
C TYR A 146 0.09 8.12 49.07
N ALA A 147 0.45 8.46 50.30
CA ALA A 147 0.70 9.84 50.71
C ALA A 147 2.10 9.99 51.30
N ALA A 148 2.75 11.10 50.98
CA ALA A 148 4.05 11.46 51.55
C ALA A 148 4.02 11.41 53.10
N PRO A 149 5.11 10.94 53.75
CA PRO A 149 6.40 10.56 53.17
C PRO A 149 6.50 9.09 52.69
N MET A 150 5.45 8.28 52.82
CA MET A 150 5.46 6.85 52.48
C MET A 150 5.08 6.62 51.01
N LEU A 151 6.05 6.78 50.11
CA LEU A 151 5.85 6.65 48.67
C LEU A 151 6.28 5.28 48.12
N PRO A 152 5.58 4.74 47.11
CA PRO A 152 5.99 3.52 46.42
C PRO A 152 7.21 3.77 45.53
N VAL A 153 7.87 2.70 45.09
CA VAL A 153 8.92 2.80 44.06
C VAL A 153 8.24 2.74 42.69
N PRO A 154 8.42 3.74 41.81
CA PRO A 154 7.70 3.83 40.54
C PRO A 154 8.28 2.85 39.52
N LYS A 155 7.93 1.57 39.66
CA LYS A 155 8.27 0.46 38.76
C LYS A 155 7.02 -0.35 38.46
N ASN A 156 6.93 -0.92 37.25
CA ASN A 156 5.75 -1.64 36.76
C ASN A 156 5.23 -2.73 37.71
N SER A 157 6.12 -3.42 38.43
CA SER A 157 5.76 -4.50 39.35
C SER A 157 5.40 -4.07 40.77
N ARG A 158 5.52 -2.78 41.11
CA ARG A 158 5.48 -2.32 42.51
C ARG A 158 4.59 -1.11 42.76
N TRP A 159 4.00 -0.51 41.73
CA TRP A 159 3.16 0.67 41.87
C TRP A 159 1.84 0.53 41.11
N ASP A 160 0.75 0.59 41.88
CA ASP A 160 -0.63 0.67 41.43
C ASP A 160 -1.40 1.55 42.42
N GLY A 161 -1.69 2.79 42.04
CA GLY A 161 -2.44 3.75 42.86
C GLY A 161 -2.09 5.21 42.63
N LEU A 162 -2.82 6.08 43.34
CA LEU A 162 -2.65 7.54 43.33
C LEU A 162 -1.65 7.98 44.40
N VAL A 163 -0.62 8.73 43.97
CA VAL A 163 0.42 9.28 44.84
C VAL A 163 0.15 10.77 45.13
N TYR A 164 0.03 11.11 46.41
CA TYR A 164 0.00 12.49 46.93
C TYR A 164 1.40 12.90 47.33
N LEU A 165 2.12 13.52 46.39
CA LEU A 165 3.54 13.87 46.56
C LEU A 165 3.75 14.87 47.68
N HIS A 166 2.85 15.83 47.90
CA HIS A 166 2.99 16.81 48.97
C HIS A 166 2.14 16.50 50.22
N GLY A 167 1.56 15.31 50.27
CA GLY A 167 0.67 14.88 51.35
C GLY A 167 -0.80 15.14 51.06
N LEU A 168 -1.67 14.59 51.91
CA LEU A 168 -3.13 14.60 51.74
C LEU A 168 -3.81 15.20 52.97
N LEU A 169 -4.83 16.05 52.76
CA LEU A 169 -5.61 16.60 53.87
C LEU A 169 -6.34 15.48 54.63
N PRO A 170 -6.23 15.41 55.96
CA PRO A 170 -6.90 14.37 56.73
C PRO A 170 -8.42 14.63 56.79
N VAL A 171 -9.22 13.57 56.92
CA VAL A 171 -10.69 13.69 57.05
C VAL A 171 -11.08 14.44 58.34
N ASN A 172 -10.32 14.22 59.41
CA ASN A 172 -10.42 14.95 60.68
C ASN A 172 -9.12 15.74 60.87
N THR A 173 -9.20 17.02 61.26
CA THR A 173 -8.03 17.87 61.51
C THR A 173 -7.20 17.37 62.69
N ASP A 174 -6.21 16.54 62.40
CA ASP A 174 -5.14 16.14 63.31
C ASP A 174 -3.91 17.03 63.08
N ASN A 175 -3.34 17.57 64.16
CA ASN A 175 -2.16 18.40 64.11
C ASN A 175 -0.94 17.62 63.54
N THR A 176 -0.84 16.31 63.80
CA THR A 176 0.29 15.51 63.30
C THR A 176 0.22 15.30 61.79
N ALA A 177 -0.98 15.06 61.25
CA ALA A 177 -1.21 14.89 59.82
C ALA A 177 -0.98 16.19 59.04
N LEU A 178 -1.40 17.34 59.58
CA LEU A 178 -1.18 18.65 58.96
C LEU A 178 0.31 19.05 58.86
N ASN A 179 1.14 18.57 59.78
CA ASN A 179 2.58 18.84 59.76
C ASN A 179 3.33 18.06 58.68
N ARG A 180 2.74 16.99 58.13
CA ARG A 180 3.31 16.18 57.04
C ARG A 180 3.14 16.80 55.65
N LEU A 181 2.38 17.89 55.54
CA LEU A 181 2.13 18.56 54.26
C LEU A 181 3.35 19.38 53.83
N VAL A 182 3.71 19.32 52.55
CA VAL A 182 4.80 20.11 51.97
C VAL A 182 4.24 21.41 51.40
N VAL A 183 4.47 22.54 52.07
CA VAL A 183 3.85 23.84 51.69
C VAL A 183 4.84 25.00 51.76
N THR A 184 5.74 24.99 52.74
CA THR A 184 6.73 26.06 52.96
C THR A 184 8.09 25.71 52.37
N SER A 185 8.95 26.69 52.16
CA SER A 185 10.34 26.48 51.70
C SER A 185 11.11 25.49 52.58
N GLY A 186 10.88 25.52 53.90
CA GLY A 186 11.45 24.54 54.85
C GLY A 186 11.01 23.10 54.58
N ASP A 187 9.74 22.91 54.20
CA ASP A 187 9.22 21.57 53.87
C ASP A 187 9.75 21.07 52.53
N PHE A 188 9.86 21.95 51.53
CA PHE A 188 10.48 21.60 50.25
C PHE A 188 11.94 21.18 50.43
N GLY A 189 12.69 21.90 51.27
CA GLY A 189 14.05 21.52 51.66
C GLY A 189 14.13 20.16 52.36
N LEU A 190 13.15 19.84 53.21
CA LEU A 190 13.07 18.52 53.84
C LEU A 190 12.79 17.42 52.80
N ALA A 191 11.78 17.61 51.94
CA ALA A 191 11.28 16.62 51.00
C ALA A 191 12.24 16.31 49.85
N TYR A 192 12.87 17.33 49.26
CA TYR A 192 13.71 17.19 48.05
C TYR A 192 15.20 17.12 48.36
N LEU A 193 15.70 17.79 49.41
CA LEU A 193 17.15 17.90 49.66
C LEU A 193 17.63 17.03 50.82
N THR A 194 16.92 17.07 51.94
CA THR A 194 17.38 16.45 53.21
C THR A 194 16.96 14.98 53.32
N GLU A 195 15.66 14.70 53.33
CA GLU A 195 15.13 13.32 53.40
C GLU A 195 14.98 12.69 52.02
N ARG A 196 14.93 13.52 50.96
CA ARG A 196 14.98 13.13 49.54
C ARG A 196 13.90 12.14 49.09
N TRP A 197 12.84 11.92 49.86
CA TRP A 197 11.79 10.99 49.46
C TRP A 197 11.07 11.47 48.19
N ALA A 198 10.87 12.78 48.03
CA ALA A 198 10.26 13.36 46.83
C ALA A 198 11.21 13.26 45.63
N ALA A 199 12.47 13.66 45.82
CA ALA A 199 13.49 13.62 44.76
C ALA A 199 13.72 12.19 44.23
N ARG A 200 13.83 11.19 45.12
CA ARG A 200 14.00 9.78 44.73
C ARG A 200 12.81 9.23 43.94
N PHE A 201 11.59 9.59 44.35
CA PHE A 201 10.39 9.20 43.63
C PHE A 201 10.36 9.82 42.23
N VAL A 202 10.65 11.11 42.11
CA VAL A 202 10.66 11.83 40.83
C VAL A 202 11.74 11.28 39.89
N SER A 203 13.00 11.13 40.32
CA SER A 203 14.05 10.59 39.44
C SER A 203 13.70 9.20 38.91
N GLU A 204 13.21 8.28 39.75
CA GLU A 204 12.80 6.95 39.30
C GLU A 204 11.54 6.99 38.40
N LEU A 205 10.64 7.95 38.61
CA LEU A 205 9.45 8.13 37.77
C LEU A 205 9.86 8.48 36.34
N PHE A 206 10.73 9.49 36.18
CA PHE A 206 11.18 9.95 34.87
C PHE A 206 12.03 8.91 34.14
N ARG A 207 12.73 8.02 34.84
CA ARG A 207 13.48 6.92 34.23
C ARG A 207 12.59 5.84 33.60
N ASN A 208 11.41 5.58 34.17
CA ASN A 208 10.58 4.44 33.79
C ASN A 208 9.32 4.83 33.00
N TYR A 209 8.89 6.09 33.05
CA TYR A 209 7.60 6.53 32.49
C TYR A 209 7.70 7.84 31.70
N VAL A 210 6.80 8.00 30.74
CA VAL A 210 6.54 9.27 30.08
C VAL A 210 5.64 10.11 31.00
N VAL A 211 6.07 11.31 31.37
CA VAL A 211 5.34 12.16 32.32
C VAL A 211 4.56 13.24 31.56
N CYS A 212 3.27 13.39 31.88
CA CYS A 212 2.41 14.44 31.33
C CYS A 212 1.93 15.38 32.46
N PHE A 213 2.42 16.61 32.47
CA PHE A 213 2.05 17.63 33.44
C PHE A 213 0.71 18.28 33.07
N VAL A 214 -0.21 18.32 34.04
CA VAL A 214 -1.56 18.88 33.87
C VAL A 214 -1.86 19.88 34.99
N GLY A 215 -2.22 21.10 34.63
CA GLY A 215 -2.61 22.14 35.60
C GLY A 215 -1.42 22.76 36.35
N TYR A 216 -0.26 22.85 35.69
CA TYR A 216 0.93 23.55 36.19
C TYR A 216 1.16 24.85 35.42
N SER A 217 1.67 25.86 36.11
CA SER A 217 2.25 27.05 35.49
C SER A 217 3.75 26.87 35.31
N ILE A 218 4.34 27.54 34.32
CA ILE A 218 5.78 27.51 34.09
C ILE A 218 6.58 27.99 35.31
N ASN A 219 6.02 28.91 36.11
CA ASN A 219 6.66 29.47 37.31
C ASN A 219 6.38 28.67 38.59
N ASP A 220 5.76 27.49 38.48
CA ASP A 220 5.46 26.67 39.65
C ASP A 220 6.77 26.26 40.38
N PRO A 221 6.91 26.55 41.69
CA PRO A 221 8.11 26.19 42.46
C PRO A 221 8.42 24.70 42.42
N VAL A 222 7.41 23.85 42.30
CA VAL A 222 7.54 22.39 42.29
C VAL A 222 8.24 21.93 41.02
N LEU A 223 7.85 22.48 39.87
CA LEU A 223 8.50 22.18 38.58
C LEU A 223 9.97 22.56 38.61
N ARG A 224 10.33 23.69 39.22
CA ARG A 224 11.74 24.11 39.35
C ARG A 224 12.57 23.05 40.07
N TYR A 225 12.15 22.60 41.25
CA TYR A 225 12.89 21.58 42.02
C TYR A 225 12.99 20.24 41.30
N MET A 226 11.95 19.86 40.55
CA MET A 226 11.95 18.62 39.75
C MET A 226 12.89 18.73 38.54
N MET A 227 12.84 19.83 37.79
CA MET A 227 13.68 20.00 36.60
C MET A 227 15.16 20.14 36.94
N ASP A 228 15.50 20.79 38.06
CA ASP A 228 16.89 20.86 38.54
C ASP A 228 17.43 19.45 38.88
N ALA A 229 16.61 18.57 39.46
CA ALA A 229 16.98 17.19 39.72
C ALA A 229 17.19 16.38 38.42
N LEU A 230 16.33 16.57 37.42
CA LEU A 230 16.46 15.90 36.12
C LEU A 230 17.63 16.41 35.30
N ALA A 231 17.92 17.71 35.34
CA ALA A 231 19.08 18.30 34.68
C ALA A 231 20.38 17.75 35.25
N ALA A 232 20.43 17.51 36.57
CA ALA A 232 21.57 16.86 37.21
C ALA A 232 21.75 15.41 36.73
N ASP A 233 20.67 14.63 36.59
CA ASP A 233 20.73 13.24 36.08
C ASP A 233 21.19 13.20 34.60
N ARG A 234 20.73 14.13 33.76
CA ARG A 234 21.18 14.25 32.35
C ARG A 234 22.68 14.60 32.24
N MET A 235 23.19 15.45 33.11
CA MET A 235 24.63 15.76 33.16
C MET A 235 25.49 14.54 33.50
N LEU A 236 24.91 13.54 34.18
CA LEU A 236 25.56 12.26 34.48
C LEU A 236 25.46 11.24 33.34
N GLY A 237 24.87 11.62 32.19
CA GLY A 237 24.75 10.77 31.01
C GLY A 237 23.60 9.77 31.06
N GLU A 238 22.59 9.98 31.92
CA GLU A 238 21.39 9.14 31.95
C GLU A 238 20.37 9.56 30.89
N ASP A 239 19.85 8.59 30.14
CA ASP A 239 18.75 8.80 29.19
C ASP A 239 17.42 8.95 29.96
N THR A 240 16.88 10.18 29.99
CA THR A 240 15.56 10.44 30.59
C THR A 240 14.46 10.44 29.51
N PRO A 241 13.43 9.59 29.62
CA PRO A 241 12.19 9.67 28.85
C PRO A 241 11.61 11.08 28.70
N GLN A 242 10.88 11.29 27.59
CA GLN A 242 10.29 12.58 27.24
C GLN A 242 9.21 13.02 28.24
N ALA A 243 9.15 14.32 28.52
CA ALA A 243 8.18 14.95 29.41
C ALA A 243 7.30 15.92 28.62
N TRP A 244 5.99 15.89 28.86
CA TRP A 244 5.00 16.74 28.21
C TRP A 244 4.32 17.67 29.23
N ALA A 245 3.92 18.88 28.82
CA ALA A 245 3.14 19.78 29.67
C ALA A 245 1.99 20.44 28.91
N LEU A 246 0.77 20.37 29.45
CA LEU A 246 -0.38 21.10 28.91
C LEU A 246 -0.33 22.55 29.41
N GLY A 247 0.10 23.47 28.55
CA GLY A 247 0.36 24.88 28.88
C GLY A 247 -0.65 25.83 28.22
N GLU A 248 -1.00 26.90 28.92
CA GLU A 248 -1.80 27.99 28.34
C GLU A 248 -0.98 28.85 27.37
N CYS A 249 -1.63 29.39 26.34
CA CYS A 249 -1.02 30.36 25.44
C CYS A 249 -2.04 31.42 25.01
N GLU A 250 -1.63 32.69 25.08
CA GLU A 250 -2.36 33.79 24.44
C GLU A 250 -2.07 33.79 22.93
N PRO A 251 -3.05 34.17 22.08
CA PRO A 251 -2.85 34.25 20.63
C PRO A 251 -1.64 35.12 20.26
N GLY A 252 -0.69 34.57 19.51
CA GLY A 252 0.52 35.27 19.04
C GLY A 252 1.76 35.13 19.93
N LEU A 253 1.69 34.47 21.09
CA LEU A 253 2.84 34.21 21.97
C LEU A 253 3.37 32.76 21.94
N GLU A 254 2.86 31.93 21.02
CA GLU A 254 3.14 30.49 20.93
C GLU A 254 4.64 30.18 20.86
N HIS A 255 5.37 30.84 19.96
CA HIS A 255 6.81 30.59 19.78
C HIS A 255 7.60 30.87 21.05
N ARG A 256 7.29 31.97 21.76
CA ARG A 256 7.97 32.33 23.00
C ARG A 256 7.70 31.31 24.10
N ASN A 257 6.42 30.96 24.31
CA ASN A 257 6.04 30.00 25.34
C ASN A 257 6.65 28.61 25.06
N THR A 258 6.73 28.20 23.79
CA THR A 258 7.41 26.96 23.39
C THR A 258 8.87 26.94 23.82
N VAL A 259 9.62 28.00 23.49
CA VAL A 259 11.04 28.13 23.86
C VAL A 259 11.23 28.14 25.38
N GLU A 260 10.35 28.80 26.14
CA GLU A 260 10.45 28.84 27.60
C GLU A 260 10.25 27.46 28.25
N TRP A 261 9.32 26.63 27.76
CA TRP A 261 9.12 25.27 28.24
C TRP A 261 10.24 24.32 27.80
N GLU A 262 10.68 24.42 26.55
CA GLU A 262 11.79 23.62 26.02
C GLU A 262 13.11 23.90 26.74
N ALA A 263 13.37 25.16 27.12
CA ALA A 263 14.52 25.53 27.95
C ALA A 263 14.52 24.84 29.31
N LYS A 264 13.34 24.47 29.84
CA LYS A 264 13.21 23.68 31.06
C LYS A 264 13.29 22.17 30.81
N GLY A 265 13.39 21.72 29.56
CA GLY A 265 13.52 20.31 29.20
C GLY A 265 12.18 19.56 29.12
N VAL A 266 11.06 20.28 28.96
CA VAL A 266 9.70 19.73 28.80
C VAL A 266 9.12 20.18 27.47
N THR A 267 8.46 19.28 26.74
CA THR A 267 7.80 19.62 25.48
C THR A 267 6.37 20.12 25.77
N PRO A 268 6.04 21.38 25.46
CA PRO A 268 4.71 21.91 25.74
C PRO A 268 3.67 21.48 24.69
N ILE A 269 2.44 21.28 25.15
CA ILE A 269 1.23 21.14 24.35
C ILE A 269 0.38 22.36 24.67
N LEU A 270 0.52 23.39 23.84
CA LEU A 270 -0.12 24.69 24.05
C LEU A 270 -1.59 24.66 23.63
N TYR A 271 -2.45 25.34 24.39
CA TYR A 271 -3.84 25.60 24.01
C TYR A 271 -4.20 27.08 24.20
N THR A 272 -5.11 27.56 23.37
CA THR A 272 -5.48 28.98 23.33
C THR A 272 -6.39 29.35 24.49
N VAL A 273 -6.05 30.42 25.21
CA VAL A 273 -6.92 31.05 26.22
C VAL A 273 -7.25 32.48 25.75
N PRO A 274 -8.52 32.94 25.83
CA PRO A 274 -8.87 34.31 25.42
C PRO A 274 -8.10 35.35 26.23
N ALA A 275 -7.54 36.35 25.55
CA ALA A 275 -6.68 37.37 26.16
C ALA A 275 -7.35 38.07 27.35
N GLY A 276 -6.65 38.16 28.48
CA GLY A 276 -7.15 38.77 29.71
C GLY A 276 -8.14 37.90 30.52
N THR A 277 -8.36 36.65 30.14
CA THR A 277 -9.20 35.69 30.89
C THR A 277 -8.35 34.53 31.44
N HIS A 278 -8.84 33.87 32.49
CA HIS A 278 -8.25 32.63 33.04
C HIS A 278 -9.20 31.45 32.77
N ASP A 279 -9.84 31.45 31.59
CA ASP A 279 -10.81 30.41 31.23
C ASP A 279 -10.11 29.19 30.63
N HIS A 280 -9.78 28.21 31.49
CA HIS A 280 -9.20 26.93 31.09
C HIS A 280 -10.26 25.88 30.70
N SER A 281 -11.49 26.29 30.38
CA SER A 281 -12.57 25.37 30.02
C SER A 281 -12.19 24.40 28.89
N ALA A 282 -11.44 24.87 27.89
CA ALA A 282 -10.97 24.04 26.78
C ALA A 282 -10.09 22.86 27.26
N LEU A 283 -9.13 23.09 28.17
CA LEU A 283 -8.30 22.02 28.74
C LEU A 283 -9.16 20.97 29.45
N HIS A 284 -10.07 21.40 30.33
CA HIS A 284 -10.91 20.50 31.11
C HIS A 284 -11.86 19.69 30.21
N GLN A 285 -12.43 20.32 29.19
CA GLN A 285 -13.27 19.65 28.21
C GLN A 285 -12.47 18.65 27.36
N THR A 286 -11.23 18.98 26.97
CA THR A 286 -10.36 18.05 26.23
C THR A 286 -10.02 16.81 27.06
N LEU A 287 -9.68 16.97 28.35
CA LEU A 287 -9.40 15.82 29.22
C LEU A 287 -10.63 14.92 29.39
N ASN A 288 -11.82 15.51 29.53
CA ASN A 288 -13.06 14.74 29.59
C ASN A 288 -13.33 14.01 28.27
N ALA A 289 -13.21 14.69 27.13
CA ALA A 289 -13.40 14.09 25.81
C ALA A 289 -12.37 12.98 25.52
N TRP A 290 -11.11 13.17 25.93
CA TRP A 290 -10.07 12.15 25.82
C TRP A 290 -10.41 10.94 26.70
N ALA A 291 -10.81 11.15 27.95
CA ALA A 291 -11.19 10.07 28.86
C ALA A 291 -12.42 9.28 28.36
N ASP A 292 -13.42 9.95 27.78
CA ASP A 292 -14.58 9.27 27.20
C ASP A 292 -14.21 8.51 25.92
N THR A 293 -13.35 9.09 25.07
CA THR A 293 -12.84 8.42 23.86
C THR A 293 -12.02 7.17 24.22
N TYR A 294 -11.21 7.25 25.28
CA TYR A 294 -10.45 6.11 25.81
C TYR A 294 -11.36 5.07 26.44
N ARG A 295 -12.41 5.46 27.19
CA ARG A 295 -13.42 4.51 27.72
C ARG A 295 -14.07 3.69 26.63
N ASP A 296 -14.41 4.34 25.53
CA ASP A 296 -15.15 3.74 24.43
C ASP A 296 -14.20 2.92 23.51
N GLY A 297 -12.89 2.94 23.70
CA GLY A 297 -11.93 2.19 22.87
C GLY A 297 -11.73 2.72 21.46
N VAL A 298 -12.21 3.94 21.17
CA VAL A 298 -12.12 4.59 19.86
C VAL A 298 -10.66 4.86 19.43
N GLN A 299 -9.74 4.96 20.39
CA GLN A 299 -8.31 5.13 20.16
C GLN A 299 -7.50 3.83 20.27
N GLY A 300 -8.17 2.71 20.54
CA GLY A 300 -7.54 1.41 20.54
C GLY A 300 -6.94 1.08 19.17
N LYS A 301 -5.91 0.23 19.16
CA LYS A 301 -5.22 -0.15 17.93
C LYS A 301 -6.16 -0.74 16.87
N GLU A 302 -7.13 -1.56 17.27
CA GLU A 302 -8.17 -2.09 16.36
C GLU A 302 -9.11 -1.01 15.82
N ALA A 303 -9.53 -0.05 16.64
CA ALA A 303 -10.37 1.06 16.20
C ALA A 303 -9.64 2.00 15.20
N ILE A 304 -8.34 2.21 15.39
CA ILE A 304 -7.49 2.95 14.42
C ILE A 304 -7.49 2.24 13.07
N VAL A 305 -7.38 0.91 13.06
CA VAL A 305 -7.47 0.10 11.84
C VAL A 305 -8.80 0.33 11.14
N VAL A 306 -9.92 0.13 11.84
CA VAL A 306 -11.26 0.28 11.27
C VAL A 306 -11.48 1.70 10.70
N LYS A 307 -10.98 2.72 11.40
CA LYS A 307 -11.14 4.13 11.00
C LYS A 307 -10.30 4.53 9.78
N HIS A 308 -9.09 3.98 9.63
CA HIS A 308 -8.11 4.46 8.65
C HIS A 308 -7.80 3.47 7.53
N ALA A 309 -8.15 2.19 7.65
CA ALA A 309 -7.75 1.18 6.67
C ALA A 309 -8.32 1.44 5.26
N LEU A 310 -9.54 1.98 5.15
CA LEU A 310 -10.14 2.33 3.86
C LEU A 310 -9.51 3.59 3.22
N ALA A 311 -8.82 4.41 4.00
CA ALA A 311 -8.09 5.57 3.48
C ALA A 311 -6.83 5.12 2.74
N ARG A 312 -6.42 5.85 1.70
CA ARG A 312 -5.17 5.58 0.97
C ARG A 312 -3.99 6.21 1.70
N PRO A 313 -2.84 5.52 1.83
CA PRO A 313 -1.66 6.08 2.49
C PRO A 313 -1.14 7.29 1.70
N GLN A 314 -1.00 8.41 2.41
CA GLN A 314 -0.79 9.72 1.84
C GLN A 314 -0.01 10.59 2.84
N ASP A 315 0.90 11.45 2.35
CA ASP A 315 1.60 12.40 3.21
C ASP A 315 0.64 13.44 3.82
N SER A 316 0.90 13.84 5.07
CA SER A 316 0.09 14.78 5.84
C SER A 316 0.98 15.71 6.66
N THR A 317 0.40 16.57 7.49
CA THR A 317 1.15 17.36 8.48
C THR A 317 1.77 16.44 9.54
N ARG A 318 2.80 16.92 10.23
CA ARG A 318 3.48 16.15 11.30
C ARG A 318 2.54 15.71 12.41
N GLN A 319 1.53 16.53 12.71
CA GLN A 319 0.54 16.31 13.76
C GLN A 319 -0.58 15.32 13.35
N ASP A 320 -0.69 15.00 12.05
CA ASP A 320 -1.71 14.10 11.50
C ASP A 320 -1.08 12.93 10.73
N ASP A 321 -0.11 12.28 11.36
CA ASP A 321 0.55 11.08 10.82
C ASP A 321 -0.32 9.83 10.99
N PHE A 322 -1.42 9.78 10.24
CA PHE A 322 -2.32 8.62 10.24
C PHE A 322 -1.64 7.35 9.69
N VAL A 323 -0.69 7.49 8.76
CA VAL A 323 0.08 6.35 8.23
C VAL A 323 0.95 5.76 9.34
N GLY A 324 1.65 6.61 10.11
CA GLY A 324 2.41 6.19 11.28
C GLY A 324 1.54 5.55 12.36
N ARG A 325 0.36 6.10 12.65
CA ARG A 325 -0.63 5.48 13.57
C ARG A 325 -1.09 4.11 13.09
N MET A 326 -1.37 3.96 11.80
CA MET A 326 -1.78 2.68 11.20
C MET A 326 -0.65 1.65 11.31
N LEU A 327 0.57 2.04 10.96
CA LEU A 327 1.74 1.19 11.13
C LEU A 327 1.92 0.78 12.59
N TRP A 328 1.71 1.70 13.55
CA TRP A 328 1.84 1.44 14.98
C TRP A 328 0.79 0.45 15.47
N ALA A 329 -0.46 0.63 15.07
CA ALA A 329 -1.54 -0.30 15.37
C ALA A 329 -1.24 -1.71 14.84
N LEU A 330 -0.77 -1.84 13.60
CA LEU A 330 -0.42 -3.13 13.00
C LEU A 330 0.80 -3.81 13.64
N SER A 331 1.68 -3.04 14.28
CA SER A 331 2.89 -3.58 14.93
C SER A 331 2.60 -4.29 16.26
N ASP A 332 1.32 -4.45 16.63
CA ASP A 332 0.94 -5.10 17.87
C ASP A 332 1.32 -6.58 17.90
N LYS A 333 1.80 -7.04 19.06
CA LYS A 333 2.31 -8.41 19.26
C LYS A 333 1.22 -9.46 19.12
N SER A 334 -0.03 -9.12 19.43
CA SER A 334 -1.16 -10.06 19.38
C SER A 334 -1.60 -10.41 17.96
N GLY A 335 -1.20 -9.62 16.95
CA GLY A 335 -1.69 -9.75 15.58
C GLY A 335 -3.18 -9.41 15.40
N LEU A 336 -3.93 -9.06 16.46
CA LEU A 336 -5.36 -8.76 16.39
C LEU A 336 -5.67 -7.54 15.50
N PRO A 337 -4.95 -6.40 15.59
CA PRO A 337 -5.15 -5.28 14.68
C PRO A 337 -4.88 -5.65 13.21
N ALA A 338 -3.90 -6.53 12.95
CA ALA A 338 -3.61 -7.01 11.61
C ALA A 338 -4.70 -7.96 11.10
N LYS A 339 -5.27 -8.82 11.98
CA LYS A 339 -6.45 -9.63 11.67
C LYS A 339 -7.64 -8.76 11.28
N ARG A 340 -7.90 -7.69 12.03
CA ARG A 340 -8.95 -6.71 11.71
C ARG A 340 -8.73 -6.02 10.37
N PHE A 341 -7.49 -5.65 10.08
CA PHE A 341 -7.16 -5.05 8.79
C PHE A 341 -7.46 -6.01 7.64
N ALA A 342 -7.15 -7.31 7.79
CA ALA A 342 -7.40 -8.30 6.76
C ALA A 342 -8.88 -8.65 6.55
N GLU A 343 -9.67 -8.66 7.63
CA GLU A 343 -11.10 -9.05 7.63
C GLU A 343 -12.05 -7.88 7.33
N LEU A 344 -11.54 -6.65 7.23
CA LEU A 344 -12.38 -5.46 6.97
C LEU A 344 -13.05 -5.54 5.60
N ASN A 345 -14.33 -5.19 5.54
CA ASN A 345 -15.13 -5.16 4.31
C ASN A 345 -15.67 -3.73 4.07
N PRO A 346 -15.40 -3.08 2.92
CA PRO A 346 -14.59 -3.56 1.80
C PRO A 346 -13.09 -3.68 2.14
N ALA A 347 -12.35 -4.42 1.31
CA ALA A 347 -10.93 -4.69 1.53
C ALA A 347 -10.07 -3.40 1.52
N PRO A 348 -9.12 -3.21 2.45
CA PRO A 348 -8.21 -2.08 2.44
C PRO A 348 -7.33 -2.04 1.18
N PRO A 349 -7.15 -0.88 0.52
CA PRO A 349 -6.52 -0.81 -0.80
C PRO A 349 -5.06 -1.30 -0.82
N LEU A 350 -4.65 -1.97 -1.91
CA LEU A 350 -3.29 -2.48 -2.13
C LEU A 350 -2.19 -1.41 -2.05
N GLU A 351 -2.54 -0.12 -2.17
CA GLU A 351 -1.63 1.02 -1.98
C GLU A 351 -0.93 0.99 -0.60
N TRP A 352 -1.55 0.42 0.45
CA TRP A 352 -0.91 0.20 1.74
C TRP A 352 0.37 -0.64 1.63
N LEU A 353 0.36 -1.70 0.81
CA LEU A 353 1.56 -2.51 0.55
C LEU A 353 2.63 -1.70 -0.20
N LEU A 354 2.21 -1.06 -1.29
CA LEU A 354 3.12 -0.45 -2.27
C LEU A 354 3.78 0.84 -1.76
N LYS A 355 3.07 1.64 -0.94
CA LYS A 355 3.55 2.97 -0.50
C LYS A 355 3.95 3.04 0.96
N ALA A 356 3.36 2.25 1.85
CA ALA A 356 3.59 2.36 3.28
C ALA A 356 4.34 1.14 3.86
N PHE A 357 3.86 -0.08 3.60
CA PHE A 357 4.42 -1.28 4.24
C PHE A 357 5.77 -1.69 3.67
N SER A 358 6.01 -1.42 2.38
CA SER A 358 7.30 -1.68 1.71
C SER A 358 8.35 -0.60 1.98
N ASP A 359 7.96 0.57 2.51
CA ASP A 359 8.85 1.71 2.69
C ASP A 359 9.78 1.50 3.91
N GLU A 360 11.08 1.74 3.73
CA GLU A 360 12.12 1.50 4.75
C GLU A 360 12.21 2.67 5.74
N ARG A 361 11.11 2.92 6.45
CA ARG A 361 10.94 4.05 7.39
C ARG A 361 11.49 3.78 8.79
N PHE A 362 11.54 2.52 9.22
CA PHE A 362 11.92 2.18 10.58
C PHE A 362 13.43 2.22 10.78
N GLN A 363 13.84 2.70 11.95
CA GLN A 363 15.24 2.87 12.33
C GLN A 363 15.58 2.00 13.54
N TYR A 364 16.83 2.11 13.99
CA TYR A 364 17.34 1.40 15.17
C TYR A 364 16.48 1.61 16.44
N SER A 365 15.96 2.82 16.65
CA SER A 365 15.08 3.15 17.78
C SER A 365 13.75 2.39 17.77
N ASP A 366 13.33 1.87 16.61
CA ASP A 366 12.05 1.18 16.43
C ASP A 366 12.17 -0.34 16.66
N LEU A 367 13.36 -0.89 16.90
CA LEU A 367 13.56 -2.31 17.17
C LEU A 367 12.71 -2.85 18.35
N PRO A 368 12.60 -2.16 19.51
CA PRO A 368 11.79 -2.63 20.63
C PRO A 368 10.31 -2.81 20.28
N ARG A 369 9.79 -2.04 19.32
CA ARG A 369 8.40 -2.13 18.84
C ARG A 369 8.10 -3.48 18.21
N PHE A 370 9.10 -4.12 17.60
CA PHE A 370 9.00 -5.44 16.97
C PHE A 370 9.56 -6.57 17.83
N ASN A 371 9.73 -6.34 19.14
CA ASN A 371 10.37 -7.28 20.09
C ASN A 371 11.80 -7.66 19.74
N VAL A 372 12.52 -6.82 18.98
CA VAL A 372 13.93 -7.01 18.72
C VAL A 372 14.71 -6.23 19.78
N PRO A 373 15.50 -6.90 20.64
CA PRO A 373 16.30 -6.19 21.63
C PRO A 373 17.35 -5.32 20.91
N PRO A 374 17.45 -4.02 21.22
CA PRO A 374 18.51 -3.20 20.66
C PRO A 374 19.87 -3.70 21.19
N HIS A 375 20.86 -3.75 20.31
CA HIS A 375 22.25 -3.99 20.68
C HIS A 375 22.82 -2.81 21.50
N ALA A 376 23.97 -3.02 22.14
CA ALA A 376 24.67 -1.95 22.86
C ALA A 376 25.26 -0.88 21.93
N GLU A 377 25.60 -1.26 20.69
CA GLU A 377 26.11 -0.32 19.66
C GLU A 377 24.97 0.11 18.74
N ILE A 378 24.76 1.42 18.61
CA ILE A 378 23.70 2.00 17.78
C ILE A 378 24.11 1.94 16.30
N ASP A 379 23.35 1.18 15.50
CA ASP A 379 23.51 1.18 14.03
C ASP A 379 22.65 2.29 13.39
N THR A 380 23.29 3.40 13.05
CA THR A 380 22.63 4.55 12.38
C THR A 380 22.29 4.29 10.91
N LYS A 381 22.79 3.21 10.31
CA LYS A 381 22.51 2.85 8.91
C LYS A 381 21.37 1.85 8.77
N LEU A 382 20.95 1.21 9.85
CA LEU A 382 19.87 0.23 9.82
C LEU A 382 18.56 0.90 9.41
N ARG A 383 18.01 0.45 8.29
CA ARG A 383 16.67 0.79 7.82
C ARG A 383 15.93 -0.46 7.44
N PHE A 384 14.66 -0.54 7.81
CA PHE A 384 13.81 -1.69 7.53
C PHE A 384 12.34 -1.26 7.38
N SER A 385 11.51 -2.15 6.84
CA SER A 385 10.09 -1.89 6.55
C SER A 385 9.19 -2.83 7.35
N LEU A 386 7.87 -2.66 7.26
CA LEU A 386 6.93 -3.51 8.01
C LEU A 386 7.03 -4.97 7.58
N ILE A 387 7.22 -5.22 6.29
CA ILE A 387 7.22 -6.55 5.65
C ILE A 387 8.61 -7.14 5.42
N ARG A 388 9.66 -6.36 5.68
CA ARG A 388 11.06 -6.78 5.69
C ARG A 388 11.73 -6.23 6.94
N ARG A 389 11.85 -7.07 7.97
CA ARG A 389 12.40 -6.65 9.27
C ARG A 389 13.37 -7.65 9.87
N PRO A 390 14.27 -7.21 10.76
CA PRO A 390 15.11 -8.10 11.56
C PRO A 390 14.25 -9.06 12.42
N ALA A 391 14.73 -10.28 12.59
CA ALA A 391 14.13 -11.22 13.55
C ALA A 391 14.61 -10.91 14.98
N PRO A 392 13.89 -11.34 16.03
CA PRO A 392 14.28 -11.14 17.43
C PRO A 392 15.63 -11.75 17.84
N TYR A 393 16.21 -12.61 16.99
CA TYR A 393 17.50 -13.26 17.22
C TYR A 393 18.51 -12.83 16.16
N ASP A 394 19.67 -12.36 16.57
CA ASP A 394 20.66 -11.69 15.71
C ASP A 394 21.19 -12.55 14.56
N ARG A 395 21.11 -13.89 14.70
CA ARG A 395 21.53 -14.84 13.65
C ARG A 395 20.35 -15.47 12.88
N ALA A 396 19.12 -15.12 13.24
CA ALA A 396 17.96 -15.59 12.49
C ALA A 396 17.82 -14.79 11.18
N PRO A 397 17.34 -15.43 10.11
CA PRO A 397 17.03 -14.71 8.88
C PRO A 397 15.98 -13.62 9.14
N GLN A 398 16.05 -12.56 8.36
CA GLN A 398 15.04 -11.49 8.39
C GLN A 398 13.64 -12.07 8.13
N ILE A 399 12.63 -11.51 8.81
CA ILE A 399 11.23 -11.82 8.54
C ILE A 399 10.82 -11.11 7.25
N LEU A 400 10.44 -11.89 6.25
CA LEU A 400 10.14 -11.46 4.90
C LEU A 400 8.81 -12.04 4.42
N LEU A 401 7.97 -11.19 3.81
CA LEU A 401 6.71 -11.64 3.20
C LEU A 401 6.94 -12.33 1.83
N ALA A 402 7.89 -11.85 1.05
CA ALA A 402 8.40 -12.49 -0.17
C ALA A 402 9.92 -12.49 -0.13
N SER A 403 10.54 -13.56 -0.62
CA SER A 403 12.00 -13.74 -0.55
C SER A 403 12.58 -14.18 -1.90
N GLY A 404 13.91 -14.04 -2.03
CA GLY A 404 14.68 -14.53 -3.18
C GLY A 404 15.68 -15.65 -2.82
N GLY A 405 15.64 -16.19 -1.60
CA GLY A 405 16.65 -17.11 -1.09
C GLY A 405 16.09 -18.29 -0.29
N VAL A 406 16.94 -19.27 0.03
CA VAL A 406 16.57 -20.55 0.67
C VAL A 406 16.22 -20.39 2.17
N SER A 407 16.53 -19.25 2.79
CA SER A 407 16.33 -19.05 4.23
C SER A 407 14.91 -18.55 4.52
N VAL A 408 14.03 -19.47 4.90
CA VAL A 408 12.64 -19.17 5.29
C VAL A 408 12.60 -18.84 6.78
N SER A 409 12.36 -17.57 7.11
CA SER A 409 12.03 -17.14 8.48
C SER A 409 10.60 -17.56 8.84
N GLN A 410 10.36 -17.99 10.07
CA GLN A 410 8.98 -18.15 10.55
C GLN A 410 8.29 -16.78 10.64
N TRP A 411 7.07 -16.72 10.11
CA TRP A 411 6.19 -15.56 10.25
C TRP A 411 5.61 -15.43 11.66
N ASP A 412 5.47 -14.19 12.11
CA ASP A 412 4.62 -13.87 13.26
C ASP A 412 3.16 -13.70 12.84
N ASP A 413 2.28 -13.51 13.83
CA ASP A 413 0.84 -13.40 13.62
C ASP A 413 0.49 -12.22 12.70
N MET A 414 1.22 -11.10 12.78
CA MET A 414 1.01 -9.96 11.88
C MET A 414 1.29 -10.33 10.42
N MET A 415 2.43 -10.95 10.11
CA MET A 415 2.76 -11.35 8.74
C MET A 415 1.72 -12.29 8.14
N PHE A 416 1.23 -13.24 8.95
CA PHE A 416 0.18 -14.16 8.53
C PHE A 416 -1.13 -13.42 8.16
N GLN A 417 -1.56 -12.46 8.98
CA GLN A 417 -2.78 -11.69 8.69
C GLN A 417 -2.60 -10.77 7.47
N LEU A 418 -1.43 -10.15 7.29
CA LEU A 418 -1.15 -9.36 6.08
C LEU A 418 -1.16 -10.25 4.82
N ALA A 419 -0.68 -11.48 4.89
CA ALA A 419 -0.81 -12.43 3.78
C ALA A 419 -2.28 -12.78 3.49
N ARG A 420 -3.13 -12.97 4.52
CA ARG A 420 -4.59 -13.20 4.35
C ARG A 420 -5.25 -12.05 3.60
N TRP A 421 -4.88 -10.82 3.91
CA TRP A 421 -5.35 -9.64 3.21
C TRP A 421 -4.95 -9.62 1.73
N LEU A 422 -3.69 -9.96 1.41
CA LEU A 422 -3.17 -9.91 0.04
C LEU A 422 -3.83 -10.92 -0.90
N VAL A 423 -4.35 -12.03 -0.36
CA VAL A 423 -5.12 -13.02 -1.14
C VAL A 423 -6.45 -12.41 -1.66
N ARG A 424 -6.88 -11.25 -1.18
CA ARG A 424 -8.05 -10.53 -1.71
C ARG A 424 -7.75 -9.66 -2.94
N TYR A 425 -6.52 -9.74 -3.47
CA TYR A 425 -6.03 -8.97 -4.61
C TYR A 425 -5.41 -9.84 -5.72
N LEU A 426 -5.84 -11.09 -5.87
CA LEU A 426 -5.25 -12.01 -6.86
C LEU A 426 -5.48 -11.55 -8.31
N ASP A 427 -6.47 -10.72 -8.60
CA ASP A 427 -6.70 -10.17 -9.95
C ASP A 427 -5.88 -8.89 -10.25
N ASP A 428 -5.16 -8.34 -9.26
CA ASP A 428 -4.35 -7.13 -9.47
C ASP A 428 -2.91 -7.51 -9.93
N PRO A 429 -2.50 -7.20 -11.18
CA PRO A 429 -1.17 -7.55 -11.68
C PRO A 429 -0.03 -6.85 -10.91
N ARG A 430 -0.32 -5.75 -10.19
CA ARG A 430 0.68 -5.05 -9.39
C ARG A 430 1.21 -5.91 -8.25
N LEU A 431 0.39 -6.83 -7.72
CA LEU A 431 0.79 -7.74 -6.64
C LEU A 431 1.85 -8.74 -7.13
N ILE A 432 1.62 -9.41 -8.26
CA ILE A 432 2.58 -10.39 -8.78
C ILE A 432 3.89 -9.74 -9.24
N ILE A 433 3.81 -8.54 -9.82
CA ILE A 433 4.99 -7.74 -10.16
C ILE A 433 5.77 -7.36 -8.90
N TRP A 434 5.08 -7.00 -7.81
CA TRP A 434 5.73 -6.71 -6.53
C TRP A 434 6.43 -7.96 -5.97
N ILE A 435 5.78 -9.13 -5.99
CA ILE A 435 6.40 -10.40 -5.57
C ILE A 435 7.65 -10.71 -6.40
N ALA A 436 7.56 -10.57 -7.73
CA ALA A 436 8.68 -10.80 -8.64
C ALA A 436 9.87 -9.88 -8.32
N LYS A 437 9.63 -8.59 -8.03
CA LYS A 437 10.66 -7.63 -7.58
C LYS A 437 11.28 -8.00 -6.24
N CYS A 438 10.50 -8.58 -5.32
CA CYS A 438 10.96 -9.02 -4.01
C CYS A 438 11.66 -10.39 -4.01
N GLY A 439 11.95 -10.97 -5.19
CA GLY A 439 12.70 -12.22 -5.33
C GLY A 439 11.87 -13.41 -5.80
N GLY A 440 10.57 -13.24 -6.07
CA GLY A 440 9.76 -14.24 -6.79
C GLY A 440 9.43 -15.52 -6.02
N GLN A 441 9.79 -15.64 -4.73
CA GLN A 441 9.44 -16.80 -3.91
C GLN A 441 8.50 -16.41 -2.77
N LEU A 442 7.39 -17.13 -2.68
CA LEU A 442 6.43 -17.01 -1.59
C LEU A 442 6.84 -17.87 -0.40
N HIS A 443 6.40 -17.47 0.79
CA HIS A 443 6.47 -18.32 1.98
C HIS A 443 5.45 -19.46 1.87
N ASP A 444 5.79 -20.67 2.32
CA ASP A 444 4.97 -21.89 2.16
C ASP A 444 3.51 -21.72 2.62
N ARG A 445 3.30 -21.05 3.77
CA ARG A 445 1.95 -20.75 4.29
C ARG A 445 1.14 -19.88 3.33
N TRP A 446 1.77 -18.92 2.65
CA TRP A 446 1.07 -18.04 1.71
C TRP A 446 0.73 -18.77 0.42
N SER A 447 1.64 -19.61 -0.09
CA SER A 447 1.37 -20.49 -1.22
C SER A 447 0.14 -21.36 -0.97
N TRP A 448 0.06 -22.00 0.20
CA TRP A 448 -1.09 -22.81 0.59
C TRP A 448 -2.40 -22.00 0.64
N MET A 449 -2.35 -20.76 1.15
CA MET A 449 -3.54 -19.90 1.21
C MET A 449 -4.02 -19.47 -0.18
N ILE A 450 -3.10 -19.17 -1.10
CA ILE A 450 -3.45 -18.84 -2.49
C ILE A 450 -4.05 -20.06 -3.18
N GLU A 451 -3.43 -21.24 -3.04
CA GLU A 451 -3.96 -22.50 -3.60
C GLU A 451 -5.36 -22.79 -3.07
N HIS A 452 -5.59 -22.65 -1.77
CA HIS A 452 -6.89 -22.86 -1.15
C HIS A 452 -7.99 -21.95 -1.72
N GLU A 453 -7.72 -20.66 -1.89
CA GLU A 453 -8.70 -19.72 -2.47
C GLU A 453 -8.90 -19.95 -3.97
N LEU A 454 -7.85 -20.31 -4.72
CA LEU A 454 -8.00 -20.69 -6.13
C LEU A 454 -8.90 -21.93 -6.29
N ASP A 455 -8.73 -22.95 -5.44
CA ASP A 455 -9.58 -24.14 -5.42
C ASP A 455 -11.03 -23.80 -5.03
N ARG A 456 -11.21 -22.90 -4.06
CA ARG A 456 -12.53 -22.39 -3.65
C ARG A 456 -13.24 -21.67 -4.80
N PHE A 457 -12.56 -20.76 -5.50
CA PHE A 457 -13.14 -20.04 -6.64
C PHE A 457 -13.48 -20.98 -7.79
N ALA A 458 -12.64 -21.99 -8.06
CA ALA A 458 -12.93 -23.02 -9.05
C ALA A 458 -14.14 -23.90 -8.66
N ALA A 459 -14.38 -24.14 -7.36
CA ALA A 459 -15.59 -24.81 -6.89
C ALA A 459 -16.83 -23.94 -7.12
N LEU A 460 -16.79 -22.67 -6.73
CA LEU A 460 -17.90 -21.72 -6.93
C LEU A 460 -18.30 -21.58 -8.41
N GLU A 461 -17.33 -21.59 -9.32
CA GLU A 461 -17.59 -21.57 -10.77
C GLU A 461 -18.27 -22.86 -11.28
N ARG A 462 -17.90 -24.03 -10.74
CA ARG A 462 -18.52 -25.31 -11.12
C ARG A 462 -19.95 -25.44 -10.60
N ASP A 463 -20.18 -24.99 -9.36
CA ASP A 463 -21.45 -25.17 -8.65
C ASP A 463 -22.48 -24.08 -8.99
N SER A 464 -22.11 -23.08 -9.83
CA SER A 464 -22.96 -21.96 -10.27
C SER A 464 -23.51 -21.11 -9.12
N GLU A 465 -22.76 -21.01 -8.02
CA GLU A 465 -23.12 -20.23 -6.83
C GLU A 465 -22.84 -18.74 -7.06
N THR A 466 -23.79 -18.08 -7.72
CA THR A 466 -23.69 -16.66 -8.11
C THR A 466 -23.72 -15.71 -6.90
N SER A 467 -24.47 -16.02 -5.85
CA SER A 467 -24.60 -15.16 -4.67
C SER A 467 -23.30 -14.98 -3.88
N GLU A 468 -22.59 -16.06 -3.54
CA GLU A 468 -21.31 -15.97 -2.79
C GLU A 468 -20.23 -15.27 -3.63
N ARG A 469 -20.21 -15.53 -4.94
CA ARG A 469 -19.31 -14.86 -5.88
C ARG A 469 -19.55 -13.34 -5.91
N ASP A 470 -20.81 -12.93 -6.01
CA ASP A 470 -21.20 -11.52 -6.06
C ASP A 470 -20.89 -10.81 -4.73
N GLU A 471 -21.05 -11.49 -3.58
CA GLU A 471 -20.68 -10.95 -2.26
C GLU A 471 -19.16 -10.71 -2.15
N ILE A 472 -18.34 -11.67 -2.61
CA ILE A 472 -16.88 -11.53 -2.63
C ILE A 472 -16.46 -10.36 -3.52
N LEU A 473 -17.05 -10.23 -4.71
CA LEU A 473 -16.73 -9.15 -5.64
C LEU A 473 -17.20 -7.78 -5.13
N LEU A 474 -18.32 -7.73 -4.41
CA LEU A 474 -18.82 -6.51 -3.79
C LEU A 474 -17.84 -5.94 -2.75
N HIS A 475 -17.27 -6.80 -1.89
CA HIS A 475 -16.32 -6.37 -0.86
C HIS A 475 -14.86 -6.38 -1.33
N SER A 476 -14.54 -7.08 -2.42
CA SER A 476 -13.19 -7.24 -2.97
C SER A 476 -13.23 -7.46 -4.48
N PRO A 477 -13.35 -6.37 -5.27
CA PRO A 477 -13.52 -6.47 -6.73
C PRO A 477 -12.34 -7.10 -7.46
N LYS A 478 -11.19 -7.24 -6.78
CA LYS A 478 -9.95 -7.84 -7.30
C LYS A 478 -9.55 -9.15 -6.60
N ALA A 479 -10.47 -9.78 -5.87
CA ALA A 479 -10.19 -11.05 -5.20
C ALA A 479 -10.14 -12.23 -6.16
N ILE A 480 -11.11 -12.33 -7.09
CA ILE A 480 -11.23 -13.47 -8.00
C ILE A 480 -10.36 -13.22 -9.24
N PRO A 481 -9.28 -13.99 -9.45
CA PRO A 481 -8.40 -13.80 -10.59
C PRO A 481 -9.09 -14.19 -11.90
N GLY A 482 -8.96 -13.34 -12.93
CA GLY A 482 -9.36 -13.69 -14.28
C GLY A 482 -8.51 -14.85 -14.85
N PRO A 483 -8.92 -15.47 -15.97
CA PRO A 483 -8.23 -16.62 -16.57
C PRO A 483 -6.72 -16.40 -16.79
N GLN A 484 -6.35 -15.19 -17.25
CA GLN A 484 -4.97 -14.78 -17.47
C GLN A 484 -4.17 -14.68 -16.17
N MET A 485 -4.75 -14.10 -15.12
CA MET A 485 -4.10 -13.99 -13.81
C MET A 485 -3.93 -15.36 -13.14
N SER A 486 -4.88 -16.28 -13.32
CA SER A 486 -4.79 -17.66 -12.82
C SER A 486 -3.64 -18.45 -13.45
N ILE A 487 -3.28 -18.17 -14.71
CA ILE A 487 -2.07 -18.74 -15.33
C ILE A 487 -0.82 -18.20 -14.62
N LEU A 488 -0.74 -16.88 -14.41
CA LEU A 488 0.40 -16.25 -13.75
C LEU A 488 0.60 -16.74 -12.31
N TRP A 489 -0.48 -16.96 -11.54
CA TRP A 489 -0.40 -17.53 -10.19
C TRP A 489 0.10 -18.97 -10.20
N ARG A 490 -0.36 -19.81 -11.13
CA ARG A 490 0.14 -21.19 -11.28
C ARG A 490 1.62 -21.22 -11.63
N LEU A 491 2.10 -20.30 -12.47
CA LEU A 491 3.53 -20.17 -12.79
C LEU A 491 4.36 -19.78 -11.55
N LEU A 492 3.86 -18.86 -10.72
CA LEU A 492 4.53 -18.47 -9.49
C LEU A 492 4.56 -19.61 -8.46
N LEU A 493 3.43 -20.27 -8.21
CA LEU A 493 3.30 -21.37 -7.25
C LEU A 493 4.14 -22.60 -7.63
N SER A 494 4.26 -22.88 -8.94
CA SER A 494 5.12 -23.96 -9.45
C SER A 494 6.62 -23.62 -9.49
N GLY A 495 7.01 -22.44 -9.01
CA GLY A 495 8.40 -22.00 -8.97
C GLY A 495 9.01 -21.70 -10.34
N ARG A 496 8.17 -21.38 -11.33
CA ARG A 496 8.59 -21.06 -12.71
C ARG A 496 8.84 -19.58 -12.96
N VAL A 497 8.79 -18.74 -11.93
CA VAL A 497 9.13 -17.31 -12.03
C VAL A 497 10.57 -17.08 -11.56
N LYS A 498 11.37 -16.36 -12.35
CA LYS A 498 12.79 -16.11 -12.06
C LYS A 498 12.96 -15.19 -10.85
N SER A 499 13.73 -15.66 -9.88
CA SER A 499 14.20 -14.86 -8.75
C SER A 499 15.52 -14.16 -9.10
N SER A 500 15.60 -12.83 -8.98
CA SER A 500 16.85 -12.08 -9.24
C SER A 500 18.00 -12.39 -8.27
N TRP A 501 17.76 -13.20 -7.24
CA TRP A 501 18.64 -13.41 -6.09
C TRP A 501 19.22 -14.84 -6.05
N ARG A 502 18.75 -15.76 -6.90
CA ARG A 502 19.34 -17.09 -7.06
C ARG A 502 20.36 -17.07 -8.21
N HIS A 503 21.63 -16.90 -7.87
CA HIS A 503 22.71 -17.15 -8.84
C HIS A 503 23.03 -18.65 -8.86
N LEU A 504 22.46 -19.33 -9.84
CA LEU A 504 22.75 -20.72 -10.15
C LEU A 504 24.05 -20.78 -10.97
N ASP A 505 25.15 -21.20 -10.33
CA ASP A 505 26.50 -21.12 -10.89
C ASP A 505 26.82 -22.29 -11.85
N LEU A 506 26.57 -22.08 -13.15
CA LEU A 506 26.95 -22.98 -14.24
C LEU A 506 28.46 -23.24 -14.32
N TYR A 507 29.32 -22.29 -13.93
CA TYR A 507 30.77 -22.50 -13.95
C TYR A 507 31.20 -23.52 -12.90
N ARG A 508 30.57 -23.52 -11.72
CA ARG A 508 30.79 -24.55 -10.70
C ARG A 508 30.43 -25.93 -11.23
N TRP A 509 29.30 -26.06 -11.92
CA TRP A 509 28.87 -27.31 -12.55
C TRP A 509 29.90 -27.79 -13.60
N GLN A 510 30.34 -26.90 -14.49
CA GLN A 510 31.32 -27.21 -15.52
C GLN A 510 32.66 -27.69 -14.94
N ARG A 511 33.15 -27.06 -13.86
CA ARG A 511 34.38 -27.51 -13.17
C ARG A 511 34.24 -28.91 -12.59
N ARG A 512 33.06 -29.26 -12.04
CA ARG A 512 32.79 -30.60 -11.51
C ARG A 512 32.70 -31.64 -12.61
N LEU A 513 32.08 -31.32 -13.75
CA LEU A 513 32.09 -32.21 -14.92
C LEU A 513 33.53 -32.53 -15.38
N LYS A 514 34.44 -31.55 -15.38
CA LYS A 514 35.86 -31.77 -15.74
C LYS A 514 36.59 -32.67 -14.73
N ARG A 515 36.25 -32.58 -13.44
CA ARG A 515 36.90 -33.35 -12.36
C ARG A 515 36.36 -34.78 -12.24
N GLU A 516 35.05 -34.95 -12.35
CA GLU A 516 34.33 -36.18 -11.97
C GLU A 516 33.72 -36.93 -13.15
N GLY A 517 33.60 -36.30 -14.33
CA GLY A 517 32.81 -36.83 -15.44
C GLY A 517 31.30 -36.66 -15.22
N LEU A 518 30.47 -37.12 -16.16
CA LEU A 518 29.01 -37.00 -16.04
C LEU A 518 28.47 -38.06 -15.07
N THR A 519 28.07 -37.61 -13.88
CA THR A 519 27.38 -38.44 -12.88
C THR A 519 25.87 -38.19 -12.91
N SER A 520 25.07 -39.09 -12.32
CA SER A 520 23.62 -38.90 -12.22
C SER A 520 23.23 -37.62 -11.46
N THR A 521 23.98 -37.24 -10.44
CA THR A 521 23.74 -36.00 -9.67
C THR A 521 24.06 -34.76 -10.50
N LEU A 522 25.14 -34.77 -11.27
CA LEU A 522 25.45 -33.67 -12.20
C LEU A 522 24.43 -33.57 -13.33
N ARG A 523 23.88 -34.68 -13.82
CA ARG A 523 22.78 -34.65 -14.81
C ARG A 523 21.54 -33.96 -14.24
N LEU A 524 21.11 -34.33 -13.02
CA LEU A 524 19.96 -33.70 -12.36
C LEU A 524 20.20 -32.22 -12.05
N GLU A 525 21.39 -31.88 -11.56
CA GLU A 525 21.80 -30.48 -11.33
C GLU A 525 21.76 -29.67 -12.64
N LEU A 526 22.26 -30.22 -13.76
CA LEU A 526 22.19 -29.55 -15.07
C LEU A 526 20.74 -29.31 -15.51
N ARG A 527 19.84 -30.27 -15.27
CA ARG A 527 18.41 -30.11 -15.58
C ARG A 527 17.79 -28.95 -14.79
N GLU A 528 18.14 -28.80 -13.52
CA GLU A 528 17.69 -27.66 -12.71
C GLU A 528 18.28 -26.33 -13.20
N LEU A 529 19.56 -26.31 -13.57
CA LEU A 529 20.25 -25.13 -14.11
C LEU A 529 19.68 -24.66 -15.46
N LEU A 530 19.24 -25.59 -16.30
CA LEU A 530 18.69 -25.32 -17.63
C LEU A 530 17.15 -25.33 -17.66
N ALA A 531 16.49 -25.38 -16.49
CA ALA A 531 15.04 -25.35 -16.42
C ALA A 531 14.49 -24.04 -17.00
N PRO A 532 13.48 -24.08 -17.88
CA PRO A 532 12.84 -22.88 -18.40
C PRO A 532 12.02 -22.20 -17.32
N ILE A 533 12.16 -20.87 -17.24
CA ILE A 533 11.49 -19.99 -16.28
C ILE A 533 11.12 -18.65 -16.91
N VAL A 534 10.19 -17.94 -16.29
CA VAL A 534 9.62 -16.68 -16.78
C VAL A 534 10.08 -15.52 -15.91
N VAL A 535 10.61 -14.47 -16.53
CA VAL A 535 10.87 -13.19 -15.87
C VAL A 535 9.67 -12.30 -16.04
N LEU A 536 9.08 -11.81 -14.95
CA LEU A 536 7.96 -10.87 -14.98
C LEU A 536 8.45 -9.43 -14.82
N LYS A 537 7.98 -8.53 -15.68
CA LYS A 537 8.34 -7.11 -15.72
C LYS A 537 7.09 -6.22 -15.76
N LYS A 538 7.26 -4.95 -15.40
CA LYS A 538 6.21 -3.96 -15.58
C LYS A 538 5.97 -3.76 -17.09
N PRO A 539 4.71 -3.79 -17.56
CA PRO A 539 4.42 -3.58 -18.97
C PRO A 539 4.84 -2.19 -19.43
N PHE A 540 5.48 -2.12 -20.58
CA PHE A 540 5.80 -0.87 -21.25
C PHE A 540 4.57 -0.44 -22.08
N ARG A 541 3.85 0.59 -21.63
CA ARG A 541 2.72 1.15 -22.39
C ARG A 541 3.20 2.33 -23.23
N TRP A 542 3.14 2.19 -24.55
CA TRP A 542 3.26 3.34 -25.44
C TRP A 542 1.99 4.19 -25.28
N SER A 543 2.13 5.47 -24.98
CA SER A 543 1.02 6.39 -24.66
C SER A 543 0.02 6.64 -25.81
N ASP A 544 0.22 6.07 -26.99
CA ASP A 544 -0.61 6.33 -28.19
C ASP A 544 -1.57 5.18 -28.56
N ASP A 545 -1.53 4.03 -27.86
CA ASP A 545 -2.35 2.84 -28.19
C ASP A 545 -3.68 2.74 -27.41
N ASP A 546 -4.24 3.88 -26.97
CA ASP A 546 -5.61 3.96 -26.43
C ASP A 546 -6.67 4.04 -27.55
N SER A 547 -6.43 3.40 -28.71
CA SER A 547 -7.51 3.17 -29.68
C SER A 547 -8.38 2.03 -29.15
N GLY A 548 -9.51 2.38 -28.54
CA GLY A 548 -10.46 1.46 -27.94
C GLY A 548 -10.91 0.34 -28.88
N SER A 549 -10.53 -0.89 -28.54
CA SER A 549 -11.37 -2.06 -28.83
C SER A 549 -11.69 -2.74 -27.50
N MET A 550 -12.81 -2.35 -26.89
CA MET A 550 -13.40 -2.95 -25.67
C MET A 550 -13.97 -4.37 -25.91
N ALA A 551 -13.46 -5.12 -26.90
CA ALA A 551 -14.08 -6.36 -27.37
C ALA A 551 -13.19 -7.62 -27.28
N GLU A 552 -11.90 -7.51 -26.96
CA GLU A 552 -11.05 -8.69 -26.74
C GLU A 552 -10.56 -8.75 -25.29
N SER A 553 -10.70 -9.91 -24.66
CA SER A 553 -10.10 -10.20 -23.36
C SER A 553 -8.61 -9.81 -23.36
N PRO A 554 -8.12 -9.08 -22.35
CA PRO A 554 -6.76 -8.55 -22.39
C PRO A 554 -5.74 -9.67 -22.49
N ARG A 555 -4.76 -9.53 -23.40
CA ARG A 555 -3.66 -10.50 -23.53
C ARG A 555 -2.78 -10.42 -22.27
N ILE A 556 -2.13 -11.51 -21.87
CA ILE A 556 -1.25 -11.55 -20.68
C ILE A 556 -0.20 -10.42 -20.74
N LYS A 557 0.39 -10.14 -21.92
CA LYS A 557 1.35 -9.05 -22.13
C LYS A 557 0.83 -7.64 -21.83
N GLN A 558 -0.49 -7.42 -21.88
CA GLN A 558 -1.09 -6.14 -21.50
C GLN A 558 -1.20 -5.97 -19.96
N LEU A 559 -1.24 -7.10 -19.23
CA LEU A 559 -1.27 -7.14 -17.77
C LEU A 559 0.15 -7.09 -17.19
N VAL A 560 1.06 -7.95 -17.70
CA VAL A 560 2.44 -8.12 -17.23
C VAL A 560 3.33 -8.40 -18.45
N ASP A 561 4.43 -7.66 -18.59
CA ASP A 561 5.45 -8.00 -19.60
C ASP A 561 6.27 -9.18 -19.10
N TYR A 562 6.67 -10.07 -19.99
CA TYR A 562 7.38 -11.28 -19.61
C TYR A 562 8.40 -11.74 -20.64
N GLU A 563 9.43 -12.42 -20.16
CA GLU A 563 10.46 -13.02 -20.99
C GLU A 563 10.76 -14.45 -20.53
N LEU A 564 10.88 -15.37 -21.49
CA LEU A 564 11.31 -16.74 -21.23
C LEU A 564 12.85 -16.77 -21.14
N GLU A 565 13.34 -17.23 -20.00
CA GLU A 565 14.77 -17.40 -19.72
C GLU A 565 15.04 -18.80 -19.14
N LEU A 566 16.32 -19.10 -18.94
CA LEU A 566 16.76 -20.30 -18.24
C LEU A 566 17.11 -19.97 -16.78
N ALA A 567 17.05 -20.98 -15.91
CA ALA A 567 17.31 -20.82 -14.48
C ALA A 567 18.71 -20.30 -14.17
N ALA A 568 19.71 -20.72 -14.93
CA ALA A 568 21.05 -20.18 -14.88
C ALA A 568 21.26 -19.10 -15.95
N ASP A 569 22.07 -18.11 -15.61
CA ASP A 569 22.42 -17.00 -16.50
C ASP A 569 23.57 -17.37 -17.45
N HIS A 570 23.64 -16.71 -18.60
CA HIS A 570 24.79 -16.77 -19.53
C HIS A 570 25.11 -18.16 -20.10
N VAL A 571 24.08 -19.00 -20.29
CA VAL A 571 24.19 -20.40 -20.74
C VAL A 571 24.98 -20.53 -22.04
N HIS A 572 24.69 -19.68 -23.02
CA HIS A 572 25.35 -19.71 -24.33
C HIS A 572 26.87 -19.59 -24.20
N SER A 573 27.35 -18.56 -23.49
CA SER A 573 28.79 -18.32 -23.30
C SER A 573 29.52 -19.39 -22.47
N THR A 574 28.81 -20.06 -21.55
CA THR A 574 29.44 -21.05 -20.65
C THR A 574 29.56 -22.42 -21.28
N LEU A 575 28.53 -22.88 -22.01
CA LEU A 575 28.44 -24.24 -22.51
C LEU A 575 28.83 -24.39 -23.98
N LEU A 576 28.56 -23.40 -24.83
CA LEU A 576 28.82 -23.52 -26.28
C LEU A 576 30.24 -23.06 -26.64
N ASP A 577 30.77 -22.00 -26.03
CA ASP A 577 32.10 -21.45 -26.35
C ASP A 577 33.28 -22.24 -25.73
N HIS A 578 33.02 -23.14 -24.77
CA HIS A 578 34.03 -23.89 -24.02
C HIS A 578 33.80 -25.42 -24.06
N ALA A 579 33.59 -25.95 -25.26
CA ALA A 579 33.33 -27.37 -25.52
C ALA A 579 34.59 -28.26 -25.39
N ASP A 580 34.97 -28.59 -24.16
CA ASP A 580 36.04 -29.54 -23.85
C ASP A 580 35.69 -31.00 -24.21
N LYS A 581 36.70 -31.89 -24.23
CA LYS A 581 36.52 -33.32 -24.54
C LYS A 581 35.47 -34.02 -23.65
N SER A 582 35.45 -33.71 -22.36
CA SER A 582 34.48 -34.27 -21.39
C SER A 582 33.03 -33.85 -21.69
N TRP A 583 32.84 -32.62 -22.17
CA TRP A 583 31.53 -32.11 -22.60
C TRP A 583 31.03 -32.84 -23.84
N ARG A 584 31.88 -32.99 -24.86
CA ARG A 584 31.52 -33.72 -26.09
C ARG A 584 31.15 -35.19 -25.83
N SER A 585 31.81 -35.85 -24.87
CA SER A 585 31.43 -37.21 -24.46
C SER A 585 30.11 -37.28 -23.68
N ALA A 586 29.72 -36.21 -23.00
CA ALA A 586 28.48 -36.15 -22.21
C ALA A 586 27.24 -35.83 -23.07
N LEU A 587 27.39 -35.07 -24.16
CA LEU A 587 26.29 -34.61 -25.00
C LEU A 587 25.28 -35.70 -25.43
N PRO A 588 25.69 -36.88 -25.95
CA PRO A 588 24.73 -37.92 -26.35
C PRO A 588 23.93 -38.54 -25.18
N LEU A 589 24.44 -38.42 -23.95
CA LEU A 589 23.78 -38.89 -22.73
C LEU A 589 22.79 -37.87 -22.17
N LEU A 590 22.87 -36.61 -22.62
CA LEU A 590 22.02 -35.49 -22.18
C LEU A 590 20.93 -35.15 -23.21
N LEU A 591 20.91 -35.83 -24.37
CA LEU A 591 19.98 -35.56 -25.47
C LEU A 591 18.52 -35.57 -25.01
N ASP A 592 18.12 -36.59 -24.25
CA ASP A 592 16.74 -36.73 -23.76
C ASP A 592 16.37 -35.61 -22.76
N GLU A 593 17.34 -35.13 -21.96
CA GLU A 593 17.14 -34.01 -21.04
C GLU A 593 16.94 -32.69 -21.80
N PHE A 594 17.76 -32.42 -22.82
CA PHE A 594 17.61 -31.20 -23.64
C PHE A 594 16.30 -31.20 -24.43
N GLN A 595 15.88 -32.36 -24.95
CA GLN A 595 14.58 -32.50 -25.61
C GLN A 595 13.42 -32.21 -24.65
N GLN A 596 13.47 -32.75 -23.43
CA GLN A 596 12.44 -32.50 -22.43
C GLN A 596 12.41 -31.03 -22.01
N LEU A 597 13.58 -30.41 -21.75
CA LEU A 597 13.67 -29.00 -21.37
C LEU A 597 13.15 -28.06 -22.47
N LEU A 598 13.46 -28.36 -23.75
CA LEU A 598 12.92 -27.60 -24.88
C LEU A 598 11.40 -27.74 -24.99
N ARG A 599 10.88 -28.94 -24.74
CA ARG A 599 9.43 -29.15 -24.70
C ARG A 599 8.79 -28.38 -23.55
N ASP A 600 9.36 -28.44 -22.34
CA ASP A 600 8.88 -27.69 -21.17
C ASP A 600 8.87 -26.18 -21.47
N ALA A 601 9.86 -25.66 -22.20
CA ALA A 601 9.94 -24.25 -22.60
C ALA A 601 8.80 -23.85 -23.55
N LEU A 602 8.48 -24.69 -24.53
CA LEU A 602 7.41 -24.45 -25.51
C LEU A 602 6.03 -24.63 -24.89
N ASP A 603 5.87 -25.61 -23.99
CA ASP A 603 4.64 -25.80 -23.20
C ASP A 603 4.35 -24.55 -22.33
N LEU A 604 5.38 -23.95 -21.70
CA LEU A 604 5.24 -22.69 -20.97
C LEU A 604 4.85 -21.51 -21.87
N LEU A 605 5.42 -21.39 -23.07
CA LEU A 605 5.02 -20.36 -24.04
C LEU A 605 3.58 -20.55 -24.52
N ARG A 606 3.12 -21.80 -24.65
CA ARG A 606 1.73 -22.13 -24.99
C ARG A 606 0.77 -21.69 -23.90
N GLU A 607 1.11 -21.93 -22.63
CA GLU A 607 0.31 -21.43 -21.50
C GLU A 607 0.23 -19.90 -21.46
N LEU A 608 1.29 -19.21 -21.87
CA LEU A 608 1.36 -17.75 -21.95
C LEU A 608 0.72 -17.16 -23.23
N GLY A 609 0.26 -18.01 -24.15
CA GLY A 609 -0.41 -17.63 -25.40
C GLY A 609 0.53 -17.17 -26.53
N GLU A 610 1.83 -17.46 -26.46
CA GLU A 610 2.82 -17.10 -27.50
C GLU A 610 3.21 -18.27 -28.41
N ALA A 611 2.85 -19.50 -28.03
CA ALA A 611 3.10 -20.69 -28.84
C ALA A 611 1.84 -21.54 -29.05
N ASP A 612 1.70 -22.11 -30.23
CA ASP A 612 0.71 -23.11 -30.59
C ASP A 612 1.31 -24.16 -31.54
N GLU A 613 0.46 -24.98 -32.15
CA GLU A 613 0.88 -26.06 -33.06
C GLU A 613 1.40 -25.54 -34.41
N ARG A 614 1.18 -24.26 -34.74
CA ARG A 614 1.51 -23.63 -36.02
C ARG A 614 2.55 -22.50 -35.92
N SER A 615 2.73 -21.90 -34.75
CA SER A 615 3.62 -20.78 -34.48
C SER A 615 4.18 -20.87 -33.05
N ASP A 616 5.50 -20.85 -32.89
CA ASP A 616 6.15 -20.86 -31.57
C ASP A 616 7.27 -19.82 -31.41
N ARG A 617 7.37 -18.89 -32.37
CA ARG A 617 8.34 -17.78 -32.39
C ARG A 617 9.82 -18.23 -32.43
N SER A 618 10.11 -19.52 -32.47
CA SER A 618 11.47 -20.06 -32.50
C SER A 618 12.24 -19.61 -33.72
N HIS A 619 11.55 -19.43 -34.85
CA HIS A 619 12.18 -18.95 -36.08
C HIS A 619 12.66 -17.51 -35.95
N TRP A 620 12.03 -16.71 -35.09
CA TRP A 620 12.42 -15.33 -34.78
C TRP A 620 13.61 -15.29 -33.83
N ASP A 621 13.54 -16.03 -32.72
CA ASP A 621 14.57 -16.00 -31.69
C ASP A 621 15.86 -16.75 -32.11
N LEU A 622 15.73 -17.83 -32.90
CA LEU A 622 16.83 -18.56 -33.52
C LEU A 622 16.58 -18.74 -35.03
N PRO A 623 17.05 -17.80 -35.88
CA PRO A 623 16.74 -17.78 -37.31
C PRO A 623 17.17 -19.02 -38.11
N SER A 624 18.24 -19.72 -37.70
CA SER A 624 18.64 -20.98 -38.33
C SER A 624 19.03 -22.04 -37.30
N ILE A 625 18.55 -23.27 -37.48
CA ILE A 625 19.05 -24.40 -36.69
C ILE A 625 20.52 -24.68 -37.01
N THR A 626 20.93 -24.56 -38.27
CA THR A 626 22.33 -24.69 -38.66
C THR A 626 23.12 -23.49 -38.13
N PRO A 627 24.34 -23.67 -37.59
CA PRO A 627 25.17 -22.56 -37.16
C PRO A 627 25.30 -21.50 -38.26
N HIS A 628 24.81 -20.30 -37.97
CA HIS A 628 24.81 -19.17 -38.88
C HIS A 628 25.04 -17.89 -38.08
N TRP A 629 25.72 -16.90 -38.66
CA TRP A 629 26.05 -15.66 -37.96
C TRP A 629 24.80 -14.80 -37.60
N GLN A 630 23.66 -15.07 -38.24
CA GLN A 630 22.35 -14.49 -37.87
C GLN A 630 21.83 -14.98 -36.51
N ASN A 631 22.34 -16.11 -36.00
CA ASN A 631 21.99 -16.60 -34.67
C ASN A 631 22.73 -15.76 -33.62
N ARG A 632 22.08 -14.70 -33.13
CA ARG A 632 22.71 -13.74 -32.21
C ARG A 632 22.72 -14.18 -30.75
N GLY A 633 21.95 -15.20 -30.39
CA GLY A 633 21.86 -15.68 -29.00
C GLY A 633 21.28 -14.65 -28.03
N PHE A 634 20.42 -13.73 -28.49
CA PHE A 634 19.81 -12.69 -27.62
C PHE A 634 18.87 -13.26 -26.56
N ARG A 635 18.32 -14.46 -26.79
CA ARG A 635 17.39 -15.14 -25.90
C ARG A 635 18.03 -16.42 -25.39
N ASP A 636 18.28 -16.52 -24.10
CA ASP A 636 19.01 -17.66 -23.52
C ASP A 636 18.33 -19.01 -23.78
N TRP A 637 16.99 -19.05 -23.84
CA TRP A 637 16.22 -20.30 -24.02
C TRP A 637 16.53 -21.02 -25.33
N VAL A 638 16.93 -20.31 -26.39
CA VAL A 638 17.26 -20.93 -27.69
C VAL A 638 18.52 -21.78 -27.61
N SER A 639 19.34 -21.59 -26.57
CA SER A 639 20.49 -22.46 -26.28
C SER A 639 20.05 -23.92 -26.14
N LEU A 640 18.81 -24.20 -25.69
CA LEU A 640 18.27 -25.57 -25.62
C LEU A 640 18.14 -26.21 -27.01
N ILE A 641 17.76 -25.43 -28.02
CA ILE A 641 17.66 -25.90 -29.42
C ILE A 641 19.06 -26.25 -29.95
N GLU A 642 20.05 -25.39 -29.67
CA GLU A 642 21.43 -25.60 -30.10
C GLU A 642 22.08 -26.78 -29.38
N LEU A 643 21.87 -26.91 -28.07
CA LEU A 643 22.34 -28.05 -27.27
C LEU A 643 21.73 -29.36 -27.75
N LEU A 644 20.44 -29.39 -28.07
CA LEU A 644 19.76 -30.56 -28.61
C LEU A 644 20.30 -30.93 -30.00
N ARG A 645 20.49 -29.94 -30.88
CA ARG A 645 21.14 -30.11 -32.20
C ARG A 645 22.54 -30.71 -32.06
N ASP A 646 23.37 -30.14 -31.20
CA ASP A 646 24.76 -30.56 -31.04
C ASP A 646 24.86 -31.95 -30.41
N ALA A 647 24.00 -32.25 -29.44
CA ALA A 647 23.86 -33.59 -28.88
C ALA A 647 23.46 -34.62 -29.94
N TRP A 648 22.53 -34.26 -30.83
CA TRP A 648 22.10 -35.13 -31.93
C TRP A 648 23.22 -35.35 -32.97
N LEU A 649 24.00 -34.32 -33.32
CA LEU A 649 25.13 -34.46 -34.26
C LEU A 649 26.21 -35.41 -33.74
N VAL A 650 26.53 -35.34 -32.43
CA VAL A 650 27.45 -36.28 -31.80
C VAL A 650 26.83 -37.67 -31.73
N ALA A 651 25.55 -37.78 -31.38
CA ALA A 651 24.84 -39.06 -31.35
C ALA A 651 24.81 -39.73 -32.73
N ARG A 652 24.60 -38.98 -33.82
CA ARG A 652 24.64 -39.50 -35.20
C ARG A 652 26.00 -40.06 -35.58
N SER A 653 27.08 -39.39 -35.14
CA SER A 653 28.45 -39.84 -35.41
C SER A 653 28.78 -41.16 -34.69
N ASN A 654 28.11 -41.42 -33.55
CA ASN A 654 28.29 -42.63 -32.76
C ASN A 654 27.31 -43.77 -33.16
N ASP A 655 26.04 -43.44 -33.39
CA ASP A 655 24.94 -44.35 -33.74
C ASP A 655 23.93 -43.64 -34.66
N SER A 656 24.11 -43.83 -35.97
CA SER A 656 23.23 -43.23 -36.99
C SER A 656 21.79 -43.75 -36.90
N ASN A 657 21.56 -45.01 -36.52
CA ASN A 657 20.21 -45.59 -36.46
C ASN A 657 19.40 -45.04 -35.28
N ARG A 658 20.05 -44.77 -34.14
CA ARG A 658 19.43 -44.05 -33.02
C ARG A 658 19.11 -42.61 -33.42
N ALA A 659 20.03 -41.91 -34.05
CA ALA A 659 19.82 -40.52 -34.48
C ALA A 659 18.68 -40.38 -35.49
N THR A 660 18.56 -41.29 -36.47
CA THR A 660 17.43 -41.30 -37.42
C THR A 660 16.09 -41.48 -36.72
N ARG A 661 15.98 -42.39 -35.74
CA ARG A 661 14.74 -42.58 -34.97
C ARG A 661 14.32 -41.32 -34.23
N ILE A 662 15.26 -40.68 -33.53
CA ILE A 662 15.01 -39.42 -32.81
C ILE A 662 14.50 -38.33 -33.77
N ALA A 663 15.12 -38.19 -34.95
CA ALA A 663 14.71 -37.19 -35.93
C ALA A 663 13.33 -37.46 -36.53
N LEU A 664 12.93 -38.73 -36.66
CA LEU A 664 11.56 -39.09 -37.06
C LEU A 664 10.56 -38.70 -35.97
N ASP A 665 10.88 -38.99 -34.70
CA ASP A 665 10.02 -38.68 -33.56
C ASP A 665 9.81 -37.17 -33.36
N TRP A 666 10.83 -36.34 -33.67
CA TRP A 666 10.69 -34.88 -33.63
C TRP A 666 9.59 -34.35 -34.56
N PHE A 667 9.40 -34.96 -35.73
CA PHE A 667 8.32 -34.53 -36.63
C PHE A 667 6.93 -34.91 -36.12
N GLU A 668 6.79 -35.79 -35.13
CA GLU A 668 5.49 -36.11 -34.52
C GLU A 668 5.14 -35.16 -33.36
N LEU A 669 6.13 -34.44 -32.81
CA LEU A 669 5.90 -33.46 -31.75
C LEU A 669 5.14 -32.22 -32.30
N PRO A 670 4.24 -31.61 -31.52
CA PRO A 670 3.31 -30.59 -32.02
C PRO A 670 3.95 -29.27 -32.43
N TYR A 671 5.12 -28.91 -31.87
CA TYR A 671 5.67 -27.57 -32.03
C TYR A 671 6.52 -27.39 -33.30
N PRO A 672 6.41 -26.23 -33.99
CA PRO A 672 7.23 -25.90 -35.16
C PRO A 672 8.74 -26.08 -34.96
N THR A 673 9.27 -25.77 -33.77
CA THR A 673 10.69 -25.94 -33.42
C THR A 673 11.18 -27.37 -33.67
N PHE A 674 10.39 -28.38 -33.30
CA PHE A 674 10.75 -29.78 -33.51
C PHE A 674 10.64 -30.17 -34.99
N LYS A 675 9.68 -29.60 -35.74
CA LYS A 675 9.63 -29.77 -37.21
C LYS A 675 10.88 -29.20 -37.87
N ARG A 676 11.35 -28.03 -37.42
CA ARG A 676 12.61 -27.41 -37.89
C ARG A 676 13.82 -28.30 -37.60
N LEU A 677 13.92 -28.86 -36.39
CA LEU A 677 14.97 -29.83 -36.03
C LEU A 677 14.93 -31.09 -36.89
N ALA A 678 13.73 -31.63 -37.18
CA ALA A 678 13.55 -32.79 -38.05
C ALA A 678 13.94 -32.49 -39.51
N LEU A 679 13.57 -31.32 -40.03
CA LEU A 679 13.96 -30.86 -41.38
C LEU A 679 15.47 -30.59 -41.48
N PHE A 680 16.07 -30.04 -40.43
CA PHE A 680 17.52 -29.93 -40.30
C PHE A 680 18.18 -31.32 -40.32
N ALA A 681 17.68 -32.27 -39.54
CA ALA A 681 18.20 -33.64 -39.55
C ALA A 681 18.04 -34.32 -40.92
N ALA A 682 16.93 -34.06 -41.62
CA ALA A 682 16.70 -34.55 -42.98
C ALA A 682 17.66 -33.94 -44.01
N SER A 683 18.15 -32.71 -43.79
CA SER A 683 19.14 -32.08 -44.68
C SER A 683 20.51 -32.75 -44.65
N GLN A 684 20.74 -33.62 -43.66
CA GLN A 684 21.99 -34.31 -43.45
C GLN A 684 22.07 -35.63 -44.22
N ASP A 685 23.24 -35.89 -44.81
CA ASP A 685 23.45 -37.06 -45.66
C ASP A 685 23.13 -38.39 -44.97
N LYS A 686 22.37 -39.22 -45.69
CA LYS A 686 21.98 -40.59 -45.33
C LYS A 686 21.19 -40.71 -44.00
N CYS A 687 20.62 -39.61 -43.51
CA CYS A 687 19.85 -39.63 -42.26
C CYS A 687 18.38 -40.02 -42.47
N ILE A 688 17.66 -39.31 -43.35
CA ILE A 688 16.24 -39.52 -43.64
C ILE A 688 16.03 -39.68 -45.15
N PRO A 689 15.28 -40.69 -45.61
CA PRO A 689 15.07 -40.91 -47.04
C PRO A 689 14.18 -39.83 -47.68
N PRO A 690 14.39 -39.49 -48.97
CA PRO A 690 13.62 -38.47 -49.70
C PRO A 690 12.11 -38.59 -49.61
N GLU A 691 11.58 -39.80 -49.73
CA GLU A 691 10.14 -40.06 -49.66
C GLU A 691 9.52 -39.63 -48.33
N ARG A 692 10.27 -39.73 -47.21
CA ARG A 692 9.75 -39.40 -45.89
C ARG A 692 9.64 -37.91 -45.68
N TRP A 693 10.70 -37.15 -45.94
CA TRP A 693 10.63 -35.70 -45.76
C TRP A 693 9.75 -35.01 -46.81
N VAL A 694 9.58 -35.58 -48.01
CA VAL A 694 8.56 -35.08 -48.96
C VAL A 694 7.16 -35.25 -48.37
N ASN A 695 6.85 -36.40 -47.78
CA ASN A 695 5.54 -36.59 -47.14
C ASN A 695 5.32 -35.58 -46.01
N TRP A 696 6.33 -35.26 -45.21
CA TRP A 696 6.28 -34.22 -44.17
C TRP A 696 5.93 -32.83 -44.69
N LEU A 697 6.48 -32.43 -45.84
CA LEU A 697 6.15 -31.13 -46.45
C LEU A 697 4.74 -31.08 -47.06
N LEU A 698 4.19 -32.25 -47.39
CA LEU A 698 2.87 -32.39 -48.01
C LEU A 698 1.74 -32.67 -47.01
N THR A 699 2.03 -32.86 -45.71
CA THR A 699 1.00 -33.00 -44.68
C THR A 699 0.23 -31.70 -44.48
N GLU A 700 -0.96 -31.78 -43.87
CA GLU A 700 -1.79 -30.60 -43.50
C GLU A 700 -1.96 -29.59 -44.64
N ASN A 701 -2.34 -30.06 -45.83
CA ASN A 701 -2.52 -29.22 -47.01
C ASN A 701 -1.27 -28.39 -47.37
N THR A 702 -0.09 -29.01 -47.29
CA THR A 702 1.22 -28.40 -47.57
C THR A 702 1.65 -27.29 -46.60
N TRP A 703 1.13 -27.29 -45.36
CA TRP A 703 1.37 -26.19 -44.42
C TRP A 703 2.87 -25.91 -44.19
N TRP A 704 3.65 -26.95 -43.91
CA TRP A 704 5.07 -26.85 -43.58
C TRP A 704 5.98 -26.52 -44.77
N LEU A 705 5.50 -26.65 -46.00
CA LEU A 705 6.20 -26.22 -47.22
C LEU A 705 6.21 -24.68 -47.35
N TRP A 706 5.13 -24.04 -46.91
CA TRP A 706 4.89 -22.61 -47.10
C TRP A 706 5.03 -21.77 -45.83
N SER A 707 4.93 -22.39 -44.65
CA SER A 707 5.06 -21.73 -43.35
C SER A 707 6.36 -20.92 -43.23
N THR A 708 6.25 -19.73 -42.63
CA THR A 708 7.40 -18.88 -42.30
C THR A 708 8.28 -19.47 -41.22
N GLU A 709 7.71 -20.30 -40.33
CA GLU A 709 8.43 -20.96 -39.22
C GLU A 709 9.53 -21.90 -39.73
N THR A 710 9.25 -22.69 -40.77
CA THR A 710 10.15 -23.73 -41.30
C THR A 710 10.92 -23.28 -42.54
N LYS A 711 10.70 -22.04 -43.01
CA LYS A 711 11.21 -21.52 -44.30
C LYS A 711 12.68 -21.82 -44.53
N ARG A 712 13.55 -21.47 -43.56
CA ARG A 712 15.00 -21.64 -43.68
C ARG A 712 15.38 -23.11 -43.80
N GLU A 713 14.87 -23.96 -42.92
CA GLU A 713 15.19 -25.39 -42.90
C GLU A 713 14.67 -26.13 -44.15
N VAL A 714 13.50 -25.75 -44.68
CA VAL A 714 12.97 -26.31 -45.94
C VAL A 714 13.86 -25.96 -47.14
N LEU A 715 14.25 -24.69 -47.26
CA LEU A 715 15.07 -24.26 -48.41
C LEU A 715 16.47 -24.88 -48.34
N ARG A 716 17.06 -25.02 -47.15
CA ARG A 716 18.33 -25.76 -46.97
C ARG A 716 18.19 -27.24 -47.31
N LEU A 717 17.09 -27.87 -46.91
CA LEU A 717 16.81 -29.25 -47.27
C LEU A 717 16.76 -29.43 -48.80
N PHE A 718 16.15 -28.50 -49.53
CA PHE A 718 16.12 -28.52 -50.99
C PHE A 718 17.53 -28.41 -51.57
N VAL A 719 18.30 -27.40 -51.16
CA VAL A 719 19.66 -27.18 -51.70
C VAL A 719 20.55 -28.41 -51.48
N PHE A 720 20.48 -29.06 -50.33
CA PHE A 720 21.37 -30.18 -49.99
C PHE A 720 20.91 -31.54 -50.49
N GLN A 721 19.60 -31.85 -50.39
CA GLN A 721 19.10 -33.21 -50.60
C GLN A 721 18.29 -33.39 -51.89
N ALA A 722 17.90 -32.30 -52.58
CA ALA A 722 17.00 -32.45 -53.72
C ALA A 722 17.62 -33.16 -54.94
N GLN A 723 18.95 -33.21 -55.08
CA GLN A 723 19.62 -34.04 -56.09
C GLN A 723 19.33 -35.55 -55.96
N HIS A 724 18.89 -35.99 -54.78
CA HIS A 724 18.55 -37.38 -54.50
C HIS A 724 17.06 -37.69 -54.69
N LEU A 725 16.24 -36.69 -55.04
CA LEU A 725 14.82 -36.90 -55.40
C LEU A 725 14.72 -37.55 -56.78
N SER A 726 13.98 -38.64 -56.85
CA SER A 726 13.63 -39.29 -58.11
C SER A 726 12.24 -39.93 -58.04
N GLY A 727 11.65 -40.19 -59.21
CA GLY A 727 10.37 -40.87 -59.33
C GLY A 727 9.20 -40.07 -58.73
N THR A 728 8.27 -40.79 -58.11
CA THR A 728 6.96 -40.25 -57.69
C THR A 728 7.05 -39.18 -56.59
N ALA A 729 8.07 -39.22 -55.73
CA ALA A 729 8.24 -38.21 -54.68
C ALA A 729 8.58 -36.83 -55.26
N LYS A 730 9.39 -36.79 -56.33
CA LYS A 730 9.72 -35.58 -57.07
C LYS A 730 8.46 -34.97 -57.70
N ASP A 731 7.70 -35.78 -58.43
CA ASP A 731 6.50 -35.32 -59.14
C ASP A 731 5.44 -34.77 -58.16
N ARG A 732 5.28 -35.40 -56.99
CA ARG A 732 4.38 -34.92 -55.94
C ARG A 732 4.81 -33.57 -55.35
N LEU A 733 6.10 -33.39 -55.10
CA LEU A 733 6.62 -32.13 -54.56
C LEU A 733 6.50 -31.00 -55.59
N GLU A 734 6.86 -31.25 -56.86
CA GLU A 734 6.71 -30.28 -57.93
C GLU A 734 5.24 -29.87 -58.15
N ALA A 735 4.31 -30.84 -58.14
CA ALA A 735 2.88 -30.56 -58.25
C ALA A 735 2.34 -29.71 -57.09
N ALA A 736 2.81 -29.96 -55.87
CA ALA A 736 2.46 -29.17 -54.70
C ALA A 736 3.00 -27.73 -54.80
N ILE A 737 4.25 -27.57 -55.24
CA ILE A 737 4.85 -26.24 -55.43
C ILE A 737 4.10 -25.46 -56.52
N LEU A 738 3.68 -26.12 -57.61
CA LEU A 738 2.91 -25.47 -58.69
C LEU A 738 1.52 -25.02 -58.26
N THR A 739 0.90 -25.71 -57.29
CA THR A 739 -0.41 -25.33 -56.72
C THR A 739 -0.33 -24.01 -55.92
N GLY A 740 0.82 -23.75 -55.28
CA GLY A 740 1.03 -22.56 -54.44
C GLY A 740 0.54 -22.73 -52.98
N PRO A 741 0.73 -21.71 -52.12
CA PRO A 741 0.35 -21.77 -50.71
C PRO A 741 -1.17 -21.76 -50.49
N PRO A 742 -1.68 -22.43 -49.44
CA PRO A 742 -3.09 -22.41 -49.12
C PRO A 742 -3.57 -21.01 -48.70
N ARG A 743 -4.74 -20.58 -49.21
CA ARG A 743 -5.29 -19.22 -48.99
C ARG A 743 -5.57 -18.92 -47.51
N GLU A 744 -5.88 -19.95 -46.73
CA GLU A 744 -6.19 -19.90 -45.28
C GLU A 744 -5.01 -19.43 -44.41
N MET A 745 -3.78 -19.43 -44.92
CA MET A 745 -2.59 -18.92 -44.20
C MET A 745 -2.54 -17.40 -44.11
N TYR A 746 -3.34 -16.70 -44.92
CA TYR A 746 -3.23 -15.25 -45.12
C TYR A 746 -4.59 -14.59 -44.86
N ARG A 747 -4.57 -13.33 -44.45
CA ARG A 747 -5.79 -12.58 -44.12
C ARG A 747 -6.72 -12.43 -45.33
N ASP A 748 -8.03 -12.40 -45.08
CA ASP A 748 -9.05 -12.32 -46.15
C ASP A 748 -9.09 -10.96 -46.85
N ASP A 749 -8.55 -9.92 -46.23
CA ASP A 749 -8.52 -8.53 -46.70
C ASP A 749 -7.40 -8.21 -47.71
N LEU A 750 -6.54 -9.18 -48.04
CA LEU A 750 -5.48 -9.02 -49.04
C LEU A 750 -6.04 -8.83 -50.45
N GLU A 751 -5.61 -7.75 -51.12
CA GLU A 751 -5.95 -7.47 -52.51
C GLU A 751 -5.54 -8.61 -53.45
N ALA A 752 -6.36 -8.89 -54.46
CA ALA A 752 -6.18 -10.03 -55.37
C ALA A 752 -4.86 -9.97 -56.16
N GLU A 753 -4.40 -8.77 -56.55
CA GLU A 753 -3.13 -8.55 -57.25
C GLU A 753 -1.93 -8.83 -56.33
N SER A 754 -1.97 -8.29 -55.10
CA SER A 754 -0.97 -8.56 -54.06
C SER A 754 -0.87 -10.05 -53.70
N TRP A 755 -2.00 -10.77 -53.70
CA TRP A 755 -2.03 -12.22 -53.50
C TRP A 755 -1.34 -12.99 -54.64
N GLN A 756 -1.59 -12.61 -55.89
CA GLN A 756 -0.97 -13.26 -57.05
C GLN A 756 0.55 -13.05 -57.08
N ASP A 757 1.03 -11.85 -56.77
CA ASP A 757 2.46 -11.56 -56.66
C ASP A 757 3.11 -12.35 -55.53
N LEU A 758 2.46 -12.46 -54.37
CA LEU A 758 2.94 -13.23 -53.23
C LEU A 758 3.06 -14.72 -53.58
N VAL A 759 2.01 -15.30 -54.15
CA VAL A 759 2.02 -16.70 -54.61
C VAL A 759 3.14 -16.91 -55.65
N GLY A 760 3.24 -16.02 -56.63
CA GLY A 760 4.27 -16.05 -57.66
C GLY A 760 5.69 -16.06 -57.08
N HIS A 761 5.96 -15.18 -56.12
CA HIS A 761 7.27 -15.09 -55.46
C HIS A 761 7.60 -16.36 -54.65
N TYR A 762 6.66 -16.86 -53.86
CA TYR A 762 6.88 -18.05 -53.04
C TYR A 762 7.13 -19.28 -53.90
N VAL A 763 6.34 -19.49 -54.96
CA VAL A 763 6.52 -20.59 -55.94
C VAL A 763 7.87 -20.48 -56.62
N TRP A 764 8.22 -19.30 -57.12
CA TRP A 764 9.51 -19.03 -57.76
C TRP A 764 10.69 -19.40 -56.85
N LEU A 765 10.67 -18.96 -55.59
CA LEU A 765 11.77 -19.20 -54.65
C LEU A 765 12.02 -20.70 -54.42
N ARG A 766 10.97 -21.51 -54.25
CA ARG A 766 11.11 -22.96 -54.03
C ARG A 766 11.61 -23.69 -55.28
N LEU A 767 11.07 -23.37 -56.46
CA LEU A 767 11.54 -23.95 -57.73
C LEU A 767 12.99 -23.56 -58.04
N ALA A 768 13.35 -22.29 -57.80
CA ALA A 768 14.71 -21.80 -57.97
C ALA A 768 15.68 -22.57 -57.05
N LYS A 769 15.37 -22.73 -55.76
CA LYS A 769 16.21 -23.51 -54.82
C LYS A 769 16.31 -24.99 -55.19
N LEU A 770 15.22 -25.62 -55.65
CA LEU A 770 15.29 -27.00 -56.15
C LEU A 770 16.25 -27.12 -57.34
N SER A 771 16.24 -26.15 -58.27
CA SER A 771 17.16 -26.17 -59.41
C SER A 771 18.63 -26.01 -58.99
N THR A 772 18.91 -25.27 -57.90
CA THR A 772 20.29 -25.08 -57.41
C THR A 772 20.95 -26.32 -56.84
N SER A 773 20.17 -27.35 -56.45
CA SER A 773 20.73 -28.61 -55.98
C SER A 773 21.28 -29.48 -57.12
N GLY A 774 21.07 -29.11 -58.39
CA GLY A 774 21.38 -29.94 -59.56
C GLY A 774 20.26 -30.92 -59.95
N LEU A 775 19.07 -30.82 -59.33
CA LEU A 775 17.88 -31.58 -59.73
C LEU A 775 17.35 -31.06 -61.08
N VAL A 776 17.15 -31.96 -62.04
CA VAL A 776 16.47 -31.63 -63.31
C VAL A 776 14.97 -31.52 -63.06
N LEU A 777 14.40 -30.32 -63.07
CA LEU A 777 12.96 -30.09 -62.87
C LEU A 777 12.11 -30.77 -63.96
N GLY A 778 10.89 -31.19 -63.63
CA GLY A 778 9.89 -31.64 -64.60
C GLY A 778 9.50 -30.53 -65.58
N ALA A 779 8.95 -30.91 -66.75
CA ALA A 779 8.66 -29.96 -67.84
C ALA A 779 7.74 -28.79 -67.40
N SER A 780 6.69 -29.09 -66.62
CA SER A 780 5.76 -28.06 -66.12
C SER A 780 6.40 -27.12 -65.09
N ALA A 781 7.21 -27.66 -64.17
CA ALA A 781 7.92 -26.87 -63.17
C ALA A 781 9.00 -25.98 -63.80
N ALA A 782 9.76 -26.50 -64.77
CA ALA A 782 10.76 -25.75 -65.52
C ALA A 782 10.12 -24.63 -66.36
N ALA A 783 8.99 -24.90 -67.02
CA ALA A 783 8.24 -23.91 -67.78
C ALA A 783 7.74 -22.77 -66.86
N ARG A 784 7.14 -23.11 -65.71
CA ARG A 784 6.63 -22.12 -64.74
C ARG A 784 7.75 -21.28 -64.12
N LEU A 785 8.89 -21.88 -63.78
CA LEU A 785 10.05 -21.13 -63.28
C LEU A 785 10.57 -20.13 -64.32
N THR A 786 10.62 -20.54 -65.60
CA THR A 786 11.05 -19.68 -66.71
C THR A 786 10.08 -18.52 -66.93
N GLU A 787 8.78 -18.80 -66.90
CA GLU A 787 7.71 -17.80 -67.02
C GLU A 787 7.80 -16.74 -65.92
N ILE A 788 7.85 -17.15 -64.64
CA ILE A 788 7.89 -16.21 -63.51
C ILE A 788 9.21 -15.41 -63.51
N SER A 789 10.34 -16.06 -63.83
CA SER A 789 11.64 -15.37 -63.89
C SER A 789 11.71 -14.35 -65.04
N ALA A 790 11.00 -14.57 -66.14
CA ALA A 790 10.89 -13.61 -67.23
C ALA A 790 9.97 -12.43 -66.89
N ALA A 791 8.88 -12.68 -66.14
CA ALA A 791 7.94 -11.67 -65.69
C ALA A 791 8.52 -10.75 -64.59
N HIS A 792 9.38 -11.28 -63.73
CA HIS A 792 10.02 -10.52 -62.64
C HIS A 792 11.57 -10.64 -62.68
N PRO A 793 12.26 -9.95 -63.60
CA PRO A 793 13.72 -9.99 -63.73
C PRO A 793 14.50 -9.55 -62.47
N GLN A 794 13.84 -8.83 -61.57
CA GLN A 794 14.34 -8.39 -60.28
C GLN A 794 14.47 -9.52 -59.24
N TRP A 795 13.73 -10.61 -59.39
CA TRP A 795 13.81 -11.75 -58.46
C TRP A 795 15.03 -12.60 -58.78
N LYS A 796 16.05 -12.50 -57.92
CA LYS A 796 17.30 -13.27 -58.00
C LYS A 796 17.62 -13.86 -56.64
N LEU A 797 18.17 -15.07 -56.63
CA LEU A 797 18.63 -15.70 -55.39
C LEU A 797 19.75 -14.87 -54.78
N SER A 798 19.72 -14.67 -53.46
CA SER A 798 20.69 -13.82 -52.78
C SER A 798 21.99 -14.60 -52.56
N ALA A 799 23.14 -13.96 -52.78
CA ALA A 799 24.44 -14.62 -52.59
C ALA A 799 24.75 -14.97 -51.12
N ASN A 800 24.15 -14.24 -50.18
CA ASN A 800 24.24 -14.42 -48.73
C ASN A 800 23.09 -15.26 -48.15
N GLU A 801 22.28 -15.91 -48.98
CA GLU A 801 21.13 -16.73 -48.57
C GLU A 801 20.02 -15.96 -47.84
N ARG A 802 20.02 -14.61 -47.89
CA ARG A 802 19.01 -13.75 -47.24
C ARG A 802 17.58 -14.11 -47.62
N ASP A 803 17.37 -14.59 -48.85
CA ASP A 803 16.08 -15.04 -49.36
C ASP A 803 15.50 -16.24 -48.59
N GLU A 804 16.33 -16.97 -47.84
CA GLU A 804 15.92 -18.14 -47.06
C GLU A 804 15.37 -17.80 -45.67
N PHE A 805 15.61 -16.59 -45.17
CA PHE A 805 15.18 -16.16 -43.84
C PHE A 805 13.84 -15.41 -43.92
N SER A 806 13.03 -15.48 -42.86
CA SER A 806 11.80 -14.67 -42.73
C SER A 806 12.10 -13.23 -42.32
N HIS A 807 13.21 -13.02 -41.61
CA HIS A 807 13.74 -11.72 -41.21
C HIS A 807 15.27 -11.80 -41.16
N TRP A 808 15.93 -10.68 -41.42
CA TRP A 808 17.38 -10.61 -41.58
C TRP A 808 17.91 -9.44 -40.77
N MET A 809 18.79 -9.74 -39.82
CA MET A 809 19.44 -8.75 -38.95
C MET A 809 20.86 -8.51 -39.43
N SER A 810 21.06 -7.43 -40.20
CA SER A 810 22.40 -7.04 -40.69
C SER A 810 22.73 -5.62 -40.24
N GLY A 811 23.73 -5.46 -39.37
CA GLY A 811 24.18 -4.23 -38.74
C GLY A 811 25.70 -4.02 -38.87
N THR A 812 26.18 -2.88 -38.36
CA THR A 812 27.59 -2.49 -38.49
C THR A 812 28.51 -3.53 -37.83
N GLY A 813 29.34 -4.20 -38.64
CA GLY A 813 30.26 -5.25 -38.22
C GLY A 813 29.93 -6.65 -38.76
N ASP A 814 28.80 -6.82 -39.44
CA ASP A 814 28.39 -8.11 -40.00
C ASP A 814 29.00 -8.39 -41.40
N PRO A 815 29.16 -9.67 -41.79
CA PRO A 815 29.83 -10.06 -43.03
C PRO A 815 29.17 -9.57 -44.32
N ASP A 816 27.87 -9.27 -44.26
CA ASP A 816 27.03 -8.95 -45.42
C ASP A 816 26.38 -7.56 -45.31
N PHE A 817 26.84 -6.73 -44.37
CA PHE A 817 26.23 -5.44 -44.07
C PHE A 817 26.23 -4.52 -45.28
N GLU A 818 25.12 -4.57 -46.02
CA GLU A 818 24.66 -3.54 -46.92
C GLU A 818 23.66 -2.68 -46.16
N ASP A 819 24.05 -1.44 -45.88
CA ASP A 819 23.29 -0.46 -45.11
C ASP A 819 21.97 -0.14 -45.84
N SER A 820 20.96 -0.99 -45.59
CA SER A 820 19.61 -0.95 -46.17
C SER A 820 18.55 -0.69 -45.12
N ARG A 821 18.97 -0.49 -43.86
CA ARG A 821 18.14 0.06 -42.80
C ARG A 821 18.43 1.55 -42.77
N ASP A 822 17.42 2.38 -43.01
CA ASP A 822 17.50 3.79 -42.61
C ASP A 822 17.37 3.84 -41.07
N VAL A 823 18.33 3.27 -40.33
CA VAL A 823 18.49 3.60 -38.92
C VAL A 823 19.17 4.94 -38.90
N ASP A 824 18.42 5.96 -38.57
CA ASP A 824 18.95 7.30 -38.51
C ASP A 824 19.77 7.42 -37.22
N ILE A 825 21.06 7.06 -37.31
CA ILE A 825 21.96 7.03 -36.16
C ILE A 825 22.22 8.47 -35.74
N ALA A 826 21.75 8.82 -34.54
CA ALA A 826 22.03 10.09 -33.90
C ALA A 826 23.57 10.29 -33.84
N PRO A 827 24.12 11.31 -34.51
CA PRO A 827 25.56 11.47 -34.64
C PRO A 827 26.27 11.62 -33.30
N ARG A 828 27.49 11.09 -33.22
CA ARG A 828 28.28 11.11 -31.96
C ARG A 828 28.95 12.45 -31.70
N LYS A 829 29.18 13.26 -32.75
CA LYS A 829 29.75 14.61 -32.61
C LYS A 829 28.64 15.64 -32.47
N ARG A 830 28.83 16.59 -31.56
CA ARG A 830 27.84 17.63 -31.24
C ARG A 830 27.34 18.40 -32.46
N GLN A 831 28.22 18.83 -33.37
CA GLN A 831 27.84 19.63 -34.54
C GLN A 831 26.93 18.85 -35.50
N GLU A 832 27.23 17.57 -35.71
CA GLU A 832 26.45 16.67 -36.56
C GLU A 832 25.10 16.34 -35.91
N LEU A 833 25.09 16.13 -34.58
CA LEU A 833 23.87 15.84 -33.82
C LEU A 833 22.88 17.01 -33.83
N VAL A 834 23.38 18.25 -33.80
CA VAL A 834 22.57 19.46 -33.93
C VAL A 834 21.86 19.50 -35.29
N GLN A 835 22.60 19.25 -36.38
CA GLN A 835 22.01 19.22 -37.73
C GLN A 835 21.00 18.08 -37.90
N TRP A 836 21.26 16.94 -37.25
CA TRP A 836 20.40 15.78 -37.25
C TRP A 836 19.07 16.04 -36.52
N LEU A 837 19.14 16.56 -35.30
CA LEU A 837 17.97 16.89 -34.48
C LEU A 837 17.09 17.99 -35.09
N ALA A 838 17.65 18.83 -35.97
CA ALA A 838 16.90 19.86 -36.70
C ALA A 838 16.05 19.29 -37.85
N LYS A 839 16.31 18.07 -38.31
CA LYS A 839 15.51 17.44 -39.36
C LYS A 839 14.13 17.04 -38.81
N PRO A 840 13.03 17.31 -39.55
CA PRO A 840 11.72 16.78 -39.18
C PRO A 840 11.76 15.25 -39.16
N MET A 841 11.07 14.63 -38.20
CA MET A 841 10.92 13.18 -38.17
C MET A 841 10.27 12.73 -39.49
N PRO A 842 10.82 11.73 -40.19
CA PRO A 842 10.18 11.18 -41.37
C PRO A 842 8.82 10.57 -41.01
N GLU A 843 7.82 10.71 -41.90
CA GLU A 843 6.52 10.03 -41.74
C GLU A 843 6.75 8.54 -41.51
N ARG A 844 6.03 7.95 -40.53
CA ARG A 844 6.19 6.57 -40.03
C ARG A 844 6.27 5.55 -41.17
N ARG A 845 7.47 5.34 -41.72
CA ARG A 845 7.78 4.21 -42.60
C ARG A 845 7.91 2.97 -41.72
N PRO A 846 7.38 1.81 -42.12
CA PRO A 846 7.70 0.56 -41.48
C PRO A 846 9.24 0.43 -41.41
N PHE A 847 9.79 0.08 -40.24
CA PHE A 847 11.23 -0.11 -39.98
C PHE A 847 12.11 1.17 -39.87
N TYR A 848 11.55 2.38 -39.78
CA TYR A 848 12.32 3.55 -39.32
C TYR A 848 12.54 3.47 -37.81
N GLU A 849 13.79 3.35 -37.41
CA GLU A 849 14.24 3.43 -36.03
C GLU A 849 15.32 4.51 -35.93
N ASP A 850 15.34 5.22 -34.83
CA ASP A 850 16.45 6.10 -34.52
C ASP A 850 16.98 5.82 -33.11
N THR A 851 18.21 6.24 -32.87
CA THR A 851 18.92 5.94 -31.63
C THR A 851 18.79 7.05 -30.60
N TRP A 852 17.79 7.95 -30.76
CA TRP A 852 17.69 9.14 -29.93
C TRP A 852 17.39 8.83 -28.46
N HIS A 853 16.42 7.95 -28.17
CA HIS A 853 16.14 7.45 -26.83
C HIS A 853 17.41 6.94 -26.12
N ASP A 854 18.19 6.10 -26.81
CA ASP A 854 19.41 5.50 -26.26
C ASP A 854 20.52 6.52 -26.01
N VAL A 855 20.66 7.51 -26.90
CA VAL A 855 21.60 8.61 -26.72
C VAL A 855 21.16 9.50 -25.55
N CYS A 856 19.86 9.71 -25.35
CA CYS A 856 19.32 10.45 -24.20
C CYS A 856 19.64 9.75 -22.87
N ARG A 857 19.55 8.42 -22.83
CA ARG A 857 19.81 7.58 -21.66
C ARG A 857 21.30 7.43 -21.36
N THR A 858 22.11 7.09 -22.36
CA THR A 858 23.54 6.78 -22.17
C THR A 858 24.44 8.01 -22.18
N ARG A 859 24.10 9.07 -22.95
CA ARG A 859 24.96 10.24 -23.21
C ARG A 859 24.29 11.57 -22.90
N PHE A 860 23.67 11.66 -21.73
CA PHE A 860 22.95 12.84 -21.24
C PHE A 860 23.59 14.21 -21.54
N PHE A 861 24.89 14.41 -21.24
CA PHE A 861 25.52 15.72 -21.45
C PHE A 861 25.65 16.10 -22.93
N HIS A 862 25.79 15.11 -23.83
CA HIS A 862 25.90 15.35 -25.26
C HIS A 862 24.54 15.66 -25.87
N SER A 863 23.50 14.90 -25.52
CA SER A 863 22.13 15.15 -25.97
C SER A 863 21.64 16.52 -25.50
N LEU A 864 21.84 16.86 -24.22
CA LEU A 864 21.48 18.17 -23.70
C LEU A 864 22.27 19.31 -24.37
N SER A 865 23.57 19.14 -24.62
CA SER A 865 24.39 20.17 -25.27
C SER A 865 24.00 20.42 -26.74
N ALA A 866 23.49 19.40 -27.44
CA ALA A 866 22.99 19.52 -28.81
C ALA A 866 21.63 20.23 -28.83
N LEU A 867 20.68 19.79 -27.99
CA LEU A 867 19.41 20.49 -27.81
C LEU A 867 19.59 21.94 -27.35
N SER A 868 20.58 22.20 -26.48
CA SER A 868 20.94 23.54 -26.04
C SER A 868 21.48 24.44 -27.14
N LYS A 869 22.12 23.87 -28.17
CA LYS A 869 22.61 24.65 -29.29
C LYS A 869 21.46 24.97 -30.25
N LEU A 870 20.58 24.00 -30.51
CA LEU A 870 19.37 24.22 -31.30
C LEU A 870 18.44 25.26 -30.69
N SER A 871 18.27 25.25 -29.37
CA SER A 871 17.46 26.25 -28.69
C SER A 871 18.04 27.66 -28.79
N GLN A 872 19.37 27.82 -28.74
CA GLN A 872 20.06 29.10 -28.99
C GLN A 872 19.84 29.60 -30.42
N ASP A 873 19.71 28.67 -31.37
CA ASP A 873 19.43 28.96 -32.78
C ASP A 873 17.91 29.11 -33.05
N GLY A 874 17.07 29.07 -32.01
CA GLY A 874 15.61 29.26 -32.09
C GLY A 874 14.82 28.03 -32.54
N ILE A 875 15.47 26.87 -32.70
CA ILE A 875 14.87 25.63 -33.22
C ILE A 875 14.52 24.69 -32.06
N TRP A 876 13.27 24.26 -31.99
CA TRP A 876 12.74 23.43 -30.90
C TRP A 876 11.98 22.21 -31.44
N PRO A 877 12.66 21.08 -31.68
CA PRO A 877 12.02 19.89 -32.23
C PRO A 877 11.17 19.17 -31.16
N ALA A 878 9.85 19.36 -31.21
CA ALA A 878 8.92 18.88 -30.18
C ALA A 878 8.96 17.36 -29.97
N GLY A 879 8.91 16.55 -31.05
CA GLY A 879 9.00 15.09 -30.96
C GLY A 879 10.30 14.60 -30.26
N ARG A 880 11.44 15.22 -30.60
CA ARG A 880 12.74 14.90 -29.98
C ARG A 880 12.81 15.31 -28.51
N TRP A 881 12.21 16.44 -28.14
CA TRP A 881 12.12 16.86 -26.74
C TRP A 881 11.19 15.97 -25.92
N ARG A 882 10.07 15.52 -26.50
CA ARG A 882 9.11 14.60 -25.85
C ARG A 882 9.81 13.30 -25.44
N GLU A 883 10.49 12.66 -26.38
CA GLU A 883 11.23 11.42 -26.16
C GLU A 883 12.35 11.59 -25.13
N ALA A 884 13.13 12.68 -25.24
CA ALA A 884 14.19 12.97 -24.28
C ALA A 884 13.66 13.14 -22.84
N LEU A 885 12.56 13.89 -22.66
CA LEU A 885 11.97 14.13 -21.33
C LEU A 885 11.37 12.86 -20.72
N GLN A 886 10.75 12.00 -21.54
CA GLN A 886 10.24 10.69 -21.09
C GLN A 886 11.38 9.81 -20.56
N THR A 887 12.47 9.69 -21.32
CA THR A 887 13.68 8.98 -20.87
C THR A 887 14.28 9.61 -19.62
N TRP A 888 14.34 10.94 -19.57
CA TRP A 888 14.94 11.66 -18.44
C TRP A 888 14.09 11.66 -17.16
N ALA A 889 12.85 11.17 -17.22
CA ALA A 889 11.97 10.94 -16.08
C ALA A 889 12.18 9.56 -15.42
N GLU A 890 13.02 8.68 -15.99
CA GLU A 890 13.31 7.35 -15.41
C GLU A 890 13.99 7.45 -14.03
N GLU A 891 13.66 6.47 -13.16
CA GLU A 891 14.23 6.32 -11.82
C GLU A 891 15.77 6.24 -11.90
N GLY A 892 16.45 7.08 -11.10
CA GLY A 892 17.92 7.18 -11.07
C GLY A 892 18.54 8.23 -11.99
N MET A 893 17.85 8.68 -13.05
CA MET A 893 18.34 9.76 -13.93
C MET A 893 17.74 11.12 -13.60
N VAL A 894 16.48 11.16 -13.14
CA VAL A 894 15.70 12.40 -12.97
C VAL A 894 16.41 13.50 -12.19
N LEU A 895 17.13 13.18 -11.11
CA LEU A 895 17.87 14.17 -10.31
C LEU A 895 19.01 14.82 -11.09
N ARG A 896 19.72 14.02 -11.88
CA ARG A 896 20.83 14.47 -12.71
C ARG A 896 20.30 15.29 -13.88
N THR A 897 19.24 14.83 -14.54
CA THR A 897 18.67 15.51 -15.71
C THR A 897 18.06 16.84 -15.30
N TRP A 898 17.33 16.88 -14.18
CA TRP A 898 16.76 18.10 -13.60
C TRP A 898 17.83 19.17 -13.35
N ARG A 899 18.96 18.80 -12.74
CA ARG A 899 20.05 19.74 -12.41
C ARG A 899 20.60 20.51 -13.61
N TYR A 900 20.63 19.92 -14.80
CA TYR A 900 21.26 20.56 -15.97
C TYR A 900 20.26 20.96 -17.06
N ALA A 901 19.15 20.22 -17.24
CA ALA A 901 18.17 20.48 -18.28
C ALA A 901 17.12 21.52 -17.88
N ALA A 902 16.78 21.65 -16.60
CA ALA A 902 15.71 22.55 -16.15
C ALA A 902 15.93 24.03 -16.56
N PRO A 903 17.14 24.62 -16.45
CA PRO A 903 17.38 26.00 -16.92
C PRO A 903 17.10 26.18 -18.41
N LEU A 904 17.35 25.15 -19.22
CA LEU A 904 17.11 25.18 -20.66
C LEU A 904 15.63 25.07 -20.98
N VAL A 905 14.93 24.11 -20.37
CA VAL A 905 13.48 23.90 -20.56
C VAL A 905 12.70 25.15 -20.13
N GLN A 906 13.16 25.88 -19.12
CA GLN A 906 12.56 27.15 -18.71
C GLN A 906 12.53 28.21 -19.83
N THR A 907 13.47 28.17 -20.77
CA THR A 907 13.56 29.12 -21.90
C THR A 907 12.76 28.69 -23.13
N MET A 908 12.13 27.51 -23.09
CA MET A 908 11.37 26.96 -24.22
C MET A 908 10.19 27.86 -24.60
N PRO A 909 9.90 28.10 -25.90
CA PRO A 909 8.73 28.87 -26.34
C PRO A 909 7.40 28.22 -25.94
N ASP A 910 6.41 29.07 -25.67
CA ASP A 910 5.06 28.66 -25.23
C ASP A 910 4.34 27.72 -26.20
N ALA A 911 4.49 27.94 -27.52
CA ALA A 911 3.87 27.09 -28.53
C ALA A 911 4.39 25.64 -28.47
N VAL A 912 5.69 25.46 -28.27
CA VAL A 912 6.33 24.13 -28.17
C VAL A 912 5.97 23.50 -26.84
N LEU A 913 6.02 24.28 -25.76
CA LEU A 913 5.66 23.79 -24.43
C LEU A 913 4.22 23.25 -24.40
N LYS A 914 3.29 23.88 -25.12
CA LYS A 914 1.91 23.37 -25.28
C LYS A 914 1.86 22.02 -25.99
N GLU A 915 2.65 21.81 -27.05
CA GLU A 915 2.71 20.56 -27.82
C GLU A 915 3.26 19.36 -27.02
N ILE A 916 4.18 19.61 -26.08
CA ILE A 916 4.81 18.57 -25.25
C ILE A 916 4.45 18.65 -23.77
N ASN A 917 3.35 19.34 -23.43
CA ASN A 917 2.93 19.64 -22.06
C ASN A 917 2.91 18.39 -21.16
N ARG A 918 2.34 17.28 -21.64
CA ARG A 918 2.25 16.03 -20.87
C ARG A 918 3.62 15.45 -20.50
N ALA A 919 4.60 15.48 -21.41
CA ALA A 919 5.94 14.96 -21.14
C ALA A 919 6.72 15.85 -20.17
N VAL A 920 6.60 17.18 -20.31
CA VAL A 920 7.22 18.16 -19.39
C VAL A 920 6.64 18.02 -17.98
N THR A 921 5.32 17.99 -17.85
CA THR A 921 4.65 17.92 -16.55
C THR A 921 4.86 16.59 -15.85
N TRP A 922 4.91 15.47 -16.58
CA TRP A 922 5.31 14.18 -16.02
C TRP A 922 6.74 14.21 -15.46
N TRP A 923 7.69 14.74 -16.23
CA TRP A 923 9.07 14.89 -15.77
C TRP A 923 9.18 15.79 -14.53
N MET A 924 8.39 16.87 -14.46
CA MET A 924 8.29 17.74 -13.28
C MET A 924 7.74 17.00 -12.05
N GLU A 925 6.68 16.20 -12.22
CA GLU A 925 6.07 15.42 -11.13
C GLU A 925 7.08 14.44 -10.53
N VAL A 926 7.77 13.67 -11.37
CA VAL A 926 8.77 12.71 -10.91
C VAL A 926 9.95 13.42 -10.24
N ALA A 927 10.42 14.53 -10.82
CA ALA A 927 11.50 15.31 -10.25
C ALA A 927 11.14 15.89 -8.87
N SER A 928 9.89 16.36 -8.69
CA SER A 928 9.43 16.99 -7.45
C SER A 928 9.55 16.09 -6.22
N LYS A 929 9.44 14.76 -6.38
CA LYS A 929 9.58 13.78 -5.29
C LYS A 929 10.97 13.75 -4.66
N SER A 930 12.02 14.08 -5.42
CA SER A 930 13.41 13.98 -4.94
C SER A 930 14.25 15.25 -5.14
N ILE A 931 13.69 16.30 -5.76
CA ILE A 931 14.36 17.58 -6.00
C ILE A 931 15.06 18.16 -4.76
N SER A 932 16.26 18.68 -4.98
CA SER A 932 17.08 19.43 -4.01
C SER A 932 17.68 20.72 -4.59
N ILE A 933 17.55 20.97 -5.91
CA ILE A 933 18.14 22.10 -6.64
C ILE A 933 17.12 22.62 -7.67
N HIS A 934 17.15 23.93 -7.98
CA HIS A 934 16.31 24.58 -9.00
C HIS A 934 14.79 24.63 -8.70
N GLU A 935 14.41 24.68 -7.43
CA GLU A 935 13.00 24.83 -7.02
C GLU A 935 12.32 26.05 -7.65
N LYS A 936 12.99 27.21 -7.71
CA LYS A 936 12.47 28.41 -8.40
C LYS A 936 12.15 28.19 -9.88
N ILE A 937 12.92 27.34 -10.56
CA ILE A 937 12.68 27.01 -11.97
C ILE A 937 11.44 26.14 -12.10
N LEU A 938 11.28 25.17 -11.20
CA LEU A 938 10.09 24.32 -11.12
C LEU A 938 8.82 25.17 -10.95
N LEU A 939 8.83 26.11 -10.00
CA LEU A 939 7.69 27.02 -9.75
C LEU A 939 7.37 27.89 -10.98
N ASN A 940 8.39 28.44 -11.65
CA ASN A 940 8.18 29.20 -12.87
C ASN A 940 7.58 28.35 -14.01
N LEU A 941 8.01 27.09 -14.15
CA LEU A 941 7.44 26.17 -15.13
C LEU A 941 5.97 25.85 -14.80
N CYS A 942 5.63 25.65 -13.52
CA CYS A 942 4.25 25.50 -13.07
C CYS A 942 3.38 26.69 -13.49
N HIS A 943 3.84 27.93 -13.25
CA HIS A 943 3.13 29.14 -13.71
C HIS A 943 2.91 29.17 -15.22
N ARG A 944 3.94 28.82 -16.00
CA ARG A 944 3.85 28.84 -17.47
C ARG A 944 2.86 27.81 -17.98
N VAL A 945 2.89 26.58 -17.47
CA VAL A 945 1.93 25.53 -17.87
C VAL A 945 0.50 25.95 -17.53
N LEU A 946 0.27 26.51 -16.33
CA LEU A 946 -1.06 26.98 -15.92
C LEU A 946 -1.57 28.14 -16.79
N ALA A 947 -0.69 29.00 -17.29
CA ALA A 947 -1.07 30.10 -18.18
C ALA A 947 -1.47 29.61 -19.59
N LEU A 948 -0.84 28.55 -20.10
CA LEU A 948 -1.07 28.04 -21.46
C LEU A 948 -2.41 27.32 -21.62
N GLU A 949 -2.90 26.70 -20.56
CA GLU A 949 -4.15 25.93 -20.58
C GLU A 949 -5.41 26.79 -20.45
N LYS A 950 -5.28 28.10 -20.17
CA LYS A 950 -6.41 29.05 -20.11
C LYS A 950 -7.12 29.28 -21.45
N VAL A 951 -6.57 28.77 -22.56
CA VAL A 951 -6.93 29.16 -23.94
C VAL A 951 -7.58 28.02 -24.76
N SER A 952 -7.71 26.82 -24.20
CA SER A 952 -8.23 25.66 -24.97
C SER A 952 -9.74 25.49 -24.78
N GLU A 953 -10.49 25.36 -25.88
CA GLU A 953 -11.94 25.12 -25.89
C GLU A 953 -12.30 23.74 -25.28
N SER A 954 -13.37 23.73 -24.49
CA SER A 954 -13.83 22.61 -23.66
C SER A 954 -14.36 21.42 -24.48
N HIS A 955 -13.79 20.24 -24.29
CA HIS A 955 -14.52 18.98 -24.50
C HIS A 955 -15.04 18.53 -23.14
N GLY A 956 -16.32 18.80 -22.89
CA GLY A 956 -17.03 18.27 -21.72
C GLY A 956 -17.08 16.75 -21.83
N ILE A 957 -16.23 16.07 -21.08
CA ILE A 957 -16.32 14.62 -20.92
C ILE A 957 -16.86 14.36 -19.52
N ASP A 958 -18.16 14.12 -19.46
CA ASP A 958 -18.84 13.55 -18.30
C ASP A 958 -18.23 12.15 -18.08
N THR A 959 -17.30 12.06 -17.14
CA THR A 959 -16.47 10.86 -16.94
C THR A 959 -16.67 10.31 -15.55
N ASN A 960 -16.86 9.00 -15.47
CA ASN A 960 -17.11 8.26 -14.23
C ASN A 960 -15.87 8.17 -13.30
N ASP A 961 -14.70 8.69 -13.69
CA ASP A 961 -13.46 8.67 -12.87
C ASP A 961 -12.66 10.00 -12.96
N PRO A 962 -13.09 11.07 -12.28
CA PRO A 962 -12.38 12.36 -12.25
C PRO A 962 -11.03 12.28 -11.55
N VAL A 963 -10.83 11.36 -10.60
CA VAL A 963 -9.56 11.20 -9.88
C VAL A 963 -8.49 10.58 -10.78
N GLY A 964 -8.82 9.50 -11.50
CA GLY A 964 -7.91 8.87 -12.46
C GLY A 964 -7.52 9.80 -13.60
N LEU A 965 -8.46 10.61 -14.10
CA LEU A 965 -8.15 11.65 -15.09
C LEU A 965 -7.27 12.75 -14.51
N ALA A 966 -7.56 13.23 -13.30
CA ALA A 966 -6.74 14.25 -12.65
C ALA A 966 -5.28 13.82 -12.52
N ILE A 967 -5.02 12.59 -12.09
CA ILE A 967 -3.64 12.08 -11.90
C ILE A 967 -2.87 11.99 -13.23
N ASN A 968 -3.55 11.80 -14.36
CA ASN A 968 -2.92 11.64 -15.69
C ASN A 968 -2.88 12.93 -16.52
N HIS A 969 -3.54 14.00 -16.06
CA HIS A 969 -3.65 15.28 -16.77
C HIS A 969 -2.47 16.21 -16.43
N PRO A 970 -1.97 17.04 -17.38
CA PRO A 970 -0.89 17.99 -17.11
C PRO A 970 -1.12 18.91 -15.91
N ILE A 971 -2.36 19.40 -15.74
CA ILE A 971 -2.73 20.24 -14.58
C ILE A 971 -2.65 19.46 -13.26
N GLY A 972 -3.03 18.18 -13.26
CA GLY A 972 -2.90 17.36 -12.06
C GLY A 972 -1.45 17.00 -11.74
N HIS A 973 -0.62 16.73 -12.76
CA HIS A 973 0.83 16.61 -12.57
C HIS A 973 1.45 17.87 -11.94
N VAL A 974 1.06 19.07 -12.40
CA VAL A 974 1.49 20.36 -11.82
C VAL A 974 1.01 20.49 -10.38
N THR A 975 -0.25 20.14 -10.10
CA THR A 975 -0.79 20.21 -8.74
C THR A 975 -0.06 19.24 -7.80
N GLN A 976 0.19 18.01 -8.23
CA GLN A 976 0.95 17.02 -7.47
C GLN A 976 2.40 17.47 -7.25
N THR A 977 3.02 18.10 -8.25
CA THR A 977 4.35 18.73 -8.14
C THR A 977 4.39 19.76 -7.01
N LEU A 978 3.41 20.67 -6.96
CA LEU A 978 3.31 21.71 -5.93
C LEU A 978 3.07 21.11 -4.54
N VAL A 979 2.20 20.10 -4.46
CA VAL A 979 1.90 19.38 -3.21
C VAL A 979 3.15 18.63 -2.69
N ASN A 980 3.92 17.98 -3.57
CA ASN A 980 5.15 17.28 -3.20
C ASN A 980 6.22 18.25 -2.67
N LEU A 981 6.36 19.43 -3.28
CA LEU A 981 7.26 20.49 -2.78
C LEU A 981 6.84 20.98 -1.40
N TRP A 982 5.53 21.19 -1.20
CA TRP A 982 5.00 21.65 0.07
C TRP A 982 5.23 20.62 1.20
N PHE A 983 4.91 19.35 0.98
CA PHE A 983 5.10 18.32 2.02
C PHE A 983 6.56 18.06 2.37
N LYS A 984 7.50 18.29 1.44
CA LYS A 984 8.95 18.22 1.75
C LYS A 984 9.40 19.23 2.80
N GLN A 985 8.70 20.36 2.93
CA GLN A 985 8.98 21.36 3.96
C GLN A 985 8.51 20.89 5.35
N ASN A 986 7.82 19.73 5.44
CA ASN A 986 7.24 19.16 6.65
C ASN A 986 6.33 20.15 7.39
N PRO A 987 5.18 20.53 6.78
CA PRO A 987 4.31 21.56 7.34
C PRO A 987 3.77 21.16 8.71
N ASN A 988 3.77 22.13 9.64
CA ASN A 988 3.08 22.05 10.92
C ASN A 988 1.75 22.80 10.84
N ASP A 989 0.86 22.50 11.79
CA ASP A 989 -0.38 23.23 11.91
C ASP A 989 -0.12 24.73 12.17
N ASN A 990 -0.95 25.59 11.58
CA ASN A 990 -0.86 27.06 11.65
C ASN A 990 0.41 27.70 11.05
N ASP A 991 1.25 26.96 10.32
CA ASP A 991 2.44 27.53 9.64
C ASP A 991 2.10 28.55 8.54
N LEU A 992 0.83 28.61 8.11
CA LEU A 992 0.34 29.32 6.92
C LEU A 992 0.95 28.78 5.61
N LEU A 993 0.26 29.00 4.49
CA LEU A 993 0.80 28.59 3.20
C LEU A 993 2.02 29.45 2.83
N PRO A 994 3.11 28.84 2.32
CA PRO A 994 4.29 29.58 1.88
C PRO A 994 3.94 30.66 0.85
N ALA A 995 4.55 31.84 0.96
CA ALA A 995 4.27 33.00 0.10
C ALA A 995 4.46 32.71 -1.39
N ASP A 996 5.38 31.80 -1.73
CA ASP A 996 5.67 31.41 -3.12
C ASP A 996 4.63 30.43 -3.70
N LEU A 997 3.95 29.63 -2.85
CA LEU A 997 3.00 28.59 -3.28
C LEU A 997 1.54 29.05 -3.21
N LYS A 998 1.20 29.88 -2.21
CA LYS A 998 -0.16 30.37 -1.95
C LYS A 998 -0.84 30.99 -3.19
N PRO A 999 -0.19 31.84 -4.00
CA PRO A 999 -0.80 32.41 -5.21
C PRO A 999 -1.15 31.36 -6.26
N ILE A 1000 -0.33 30.31 -6.38
CA ILE A 1000 -0.50 29.23 -7.37
C ILE A 1000 -1.70 28.37 -7.01
N PHE A 1001 -1.79 27.96 -5.74
CA PHE A 1001 -2.95 27.23 -5.24
C PHE A 1001 -4.23 28.05 -5.38
N THR A 1002 -4.16 29.36 -5.13
CA THR A 1002 -5.31 30.26 -5.32
C THR A 1002 -5.75 30.32 -6.78
N THR A 1003 -4.80 30.32 -7.73
CA THR A 1003 -5.10 30.30 -9.17
C THR A 1003 -5.80 29.00 -9.60
N LEU A 1004 -5.40 27.85 -9.04
CA LEU A 1004 -6.03 26.56 -9.31
C LEU A 1004 -7.48 26.48 -8.80
N CYS A 1005 -7.84 27.31 -7.81
CA CYS A 1005 -9.21 27.38 -7.28
C CYS A 1005 -10.17 28.21 -8.16
N ASP A 1006 -9.71 28.79 -9.26
CA ASP A 1006 -10.56 29.56 -10.18
C ASP A 1006 -11.54 28.64 -10.93
N THR A 1007 -12.84 28.78 -10.63
CA THR A 1007 -13.92 27.98 -11.23
C THR A 1007 -14.27 28.40 -12.65
N GLN A 1008 -13.80 29.55 -13.13
CA GLN A 1008 -14.04 29.99 -14.52
C GLN A 1008 -13.28 29.15 -15.55
N ILE A 1009 -12.28 28.38 -15.10
CA ILE A 1009 -11.44 27.55 -15.96
C ILE A 1009 -11.73 26.07 -15.66
N ASP A 1010 -12.41 25.40 -16.59
CA ASP A 1010 -12.82 23.99 -16.44
C ASP A 1010 -11.62 23.05 -16.22
N GLN A 1011 -10.51 23.27 -16.93
CA GLN A 1011 -9.34 22.39 -16.84
C GLN A 1011 -8.65 22.43 -15.46
N PHE A 1012 -8.85 23.48 -14.68
CA PHE A 1012 -8.33 23.57 -13.32
C PHE A 1012 -9.09 22.66 -12.34
N ARG A 1013 -10.24 22.09 -12.75
CA ARG A 1013 -10.98 21.07 -12.00
C ARG A 1013 -10.09 19.89 -11.62
N TYR A 1014 -9.23 19.41 -12.52
CA TYR A 1014 -8.26 18.35 -12.22
C TYR A 1014 -7.32 18.71 -11.06
N GLY A 1015 -6.93 19.99 -10.95
CA GLY A 1015 -6.17 20.47 -9.80
C GLY A 1015 -7.03 20.50 -8.53
N ARG A 1016 -8.26 21.02 -8.60
CA ARG A 1016 -9.19 21.09 -7.46
C ARG A 1016 -9.52 19.72 -6.88
N VAL A 1017 -9.68 18.68 -7.70
CA VAL A 1017 -9.85 17.28 -7.26
C VAL A 1017 -8.69 16.85 -6.36
N LEU A 1018 -7.44 17.11 -6.79
CA LEU A 1018 -6.25 16.76 -6.02
C LEU A 1018 -6.10 17.61 -4.75
N LEU A 1019 -6.45 18.90 -4.78
CA LEU A 1019 -6.49 19.75 -3.59
C LEU A 1019 -7.54 19.25 -2.58
N GLY A 1020 -8.72 18.83 -3.06
CA GLY A 1020 -9.78 18.20 -2.26
C GLY A 1020 -9.29 16.93 -1.55
N SER A 1021 -8.48 16.11 -2.22
CA SER A 1021 -7.86 14.92 -1.60
C SER A 1021 -6.93 15.26 -0.43
N ARG A 1022 -6.40 16.48 -0.36
CA ARG A 1022 -5.49 16.98 0.69
C ARG A 1022 -6.14 18.04 1.59
N LEU A 1023 -7.47 18.15 1.59
CA LEU A 1023 -8.21 19.20 2.29
C LEU A 1023 -7.80 19.36 3.76
N ILE A 1024 -7.63 18.25 4.49
CA ILE A 1024 -7.26 18.29 5.91
C ILE A 1024 -5.91 18.96 6.13
N ALA A 1025 -4.92 18.67 5.27
CA ALA A 1025 -3.60 19.28 5.39
C ALA A 1025 -3.69 20.80 5.15
N PHE A 1026 -4.42 21.23 4.11
CA PHE A 1026 -4.62 22.66 3.83
C PHE A 1026 -5.34 23.37 4.99
N PHE A 1027 -6.40 22.77 5.51
CA PHE A 1027 -7.19 23.33 6.60
C PHE A 1027 -6.37 23.47 7.91
N ARG A 1028 -5.52 22.48 8.23
CA ARG A 1028 -4.67 22.52 9.42
C ARG A 1028 -3.55 23.56 9.34
N VAL A 1029 -3.02 23.81 8.14
CA VAL A 1029 -1.88 24.72 7.93
C VAL A 1029 -2.32 26.17 7.73
N ASP A 1030 -3.32 26.40 6.86
CA ASP A 1030 -3.87 27.74 6.57
C ASP A 1030 -5.41 27.67 6.52
N ARG A 1031 -6.01 27.66 7.71
CA ARG A 1031 -7.47 27.63 7.88
C ARG A 1031 -8.18 28.78 7.15
N PRO A 1032 -7.79 30.06 7.30
CA PRO A 1032 -8.47 31.17 6.63
C PRO A 1032 -8.47 31.03 5.10
N TRP A 1033 -7.35 30.63 4.50
CA TRP A 1033 -7.27 30.43 3.07
C TRP A 1033 -8.17 29.28 2.60
N THR A 1034 -8.21 28.18 3.34
CA THR A 1034 -9.01 27.01 3.01
C THR A 1034 -10.51 27.31 3.08
N GLU A 1035 -10.96 28.03 4.11
CA GLU A 1035 -12.34 28.48 4.26
C GLU A 1035 -12.77 29.44 3.14
N GLN A 1036 -11.85 30.29 2.67
CA GLN A 1036 -12.13 31.26 1.61
C GLN A 1036 -12.18 30.64 0.20
N HIS A 1037 -11.29 29.69 -0.12
CA HIS A 1037 -11.07 29.25 -1.50
C HIS A 1037 -11.46 27.79 -1.79
N LEU A 1038 -11.30 26.87 -0.84
CA LEU A 1038 -11.54 25.44 -1.07
C LEU A 1038 -12.90 24.97 -0.55
N LEU A 1039 -13.31 25.36 0.66
CA LEU A 1039 -14.60 24.93 1.22
C LEU A 1039 -15.83 25.33 0.37
N PRO A 1040 -15.86 26.51 -0.31
CA PRO A 1040 -16.98 26.86 -1.17
C PRO A 1040 -17.21 25.88 -2.33
N LEU A 1041 -16.16 25.18 -2.78
CA LEU A 1041 -16.24 24.22 -3.90
C LEU A 1041 -17.02 22.94 -3.56
N PHE A 1042 -17.26 22.66 -2.28
CA PHE A 1042 -18.04 21.50 -1.82
C PHE A 1042 -19.55 21.74 -1.86
N ASN A 1043 -19.99 22.94 -2.25
CA ASN A 1043 -21.40 23.31 -2.31
C ASN A 1043 -22.06 22.78 -3.58
N TRP A 1044 -23.17 22.06 -3.43
CA TRP A 1044 -23.92 21.42 -4.52
C TRP A 1044 -24.67 22.38 -5.46
N ASN A 1045 -24.59 23.70 -5.24
CA ASN A 1045 -25.04 24.71 -6.21
C ASN A 1045 -24.39 24.53 -7.60
N ASP A 1046 -23.14 24.06 -7.64
CA ASP A 1046 -22.45 23.60 -8.86
C ASP A 1046 -22.20 22.10 -8.74
N THR A 1047 -23.08 21.29 -9.34
CA THR A 1047 -23.06 19.82 -9.19
C THR A 1047 -21.80 19.19 -9.77
N VAL A 1048 -21.23 19.77 -10.83
CA VAL A 1048 -20.06 19.21 -11.50
C VAL A 1048 -18.80 19.45 -10.67
N GLU A 1049 -18.63 20.66 -10.13
CA GLU A 1049 -17.51 20.98 -9.25
C GLU A 1049 -17.62 20.26 -7.90
N ALA A 1050 -18.81 20.26 -7.30
CA ALA A 1050 -19.04 19.58 -6.02
C ALA A 1050 -18.74 18.09 -6.13
N LYS A 1051 -19.26 17.41 -7.17
CA LYS A 1051 -18.97 15.99 -7.44
C LYS A 1051 -17.46 15.75 -7.52
N ALA A 1052 -16.74 16.52 -8.35
CA ALA A 1052 -15.31 16.33 -8.57
C ALA A 1052 -14.50 16.50 -7.27
N VAL A 1053 -14.80 17.53 -6.48
CA VAL A 1053 -14.06 17.82 -5.24
C VAL A 1053 -14.44 16.84 -4.11
N TRP A 1054 -15.71 16.42 -4.01
CA TRP A 1054 -16.15 15.38 -3.08
C TRP A 1054 -15.51 14.04 -3.40
N GLU A 1055 -15.46 13.62 -4.66
CA GLU A 1055 -14.77 12.39 -5.06
C GLU A 1055 -13.26 12.46 -4.74
N GLY A 1056 -12.64 13.63 -4.93
CA GLY A 1056 -11.26 13.89 -4.48
C GLY A 1056 -11.07 13.68 -2.97
N PHE A 1057 -11.97 14.21 -2.13
CA PHE A 1057 -11.92 14.04 -0.68
C PHE A 1057 -12.22 12.59 -0.24
N LEU A 1058 -13.25 11.96 -0.84
CA LEU A 1058 -13.67 10.58 -0.55
C LEU A 1058 -12.71 9.53 -1.12
N TRP A 1059 -11.70 9.94 -1.90
CA TRP A 1059 -10.58 9.09 -2.29
C TRP A 1059 -9.71 8.67 -1.09
N SER A 1060 -9.67 9.47 -0.03
CA SER A 1060 -9.00 9.15 1.24
C SER A 1060 -9.67 9.87 2.43
N PRO A 1061 -10.91 9.48 2.79
CA PRO A 1061 -11.73 10.22 3.75
C PRO A 1061 -11.20 10.01 5.17
N ARG A 1062 -11.09 11.09 5.93
CA ARG A 1062 -10.60 11.05 7.32
C ARG A 1062 -11.40 12.01 8.20
N LEU A 1063 -11.70 11.57 9.42
CA LEU A 1063 -12.46 12.37 10.39
C LEU A 1063 -11.56 13.36 11.11
N TYR A 1064 -11.78 14.64 10.86
CA TYR A 1064 -11.16 15.74 11.59
C TYR A 1064 -12.27 16.70 12.10
N PRO A 1065 -12.60 16.70 13.41
CA PRO A 1065 -13.77 17.41 13.92
C PRO A 1065 -13.83 18.91 13.57
N PRO A 1066 -12.73 19.69 13.65
CA PRO A 1066 -12.77 21.11 13.27
C PRO A 1066 -13.13 21.36 11.80
N LEU A 1067 -12.74 20.47 10.89
CA LEU A 1067 -13.12 20.56 9.48
C LEU A 1067 -14.59 20.18 9.27
N LEU A 1068 -15.07 19.15 9.99
CA LEU A 1068 -16.48 18.76 9.95
C LEU A 1068 -17.39 19.92 10.35
N GLU A 1069 -17.05 20.62 11.42
CA GLU A 1069 -17.78 21.83 11.85
C GLU A 1069 -17.77 22.93 10.78
N ALA A 1070 -16.63 23.15 10.11
CA ALA A 1070 -16.46 24.23 9.12
C ALA A 1070 -17.31 24.06 7.85
N PHE A 1071 -17.47 22.83 7.34
CA PHE A 1071 -18.26 22.54 6.12
C PHE A 1071 -19.56 21.77 6.39
N LYS A 1072 -20.09 21.91 7.61
CA LYS A 1072 -21.24 21.14 8.13
C LYS A 1072 -22.43 21.12 7.17
N SER A 1073 -22.80 22.27 6.60
CA SER A 1073 -23.93 22.39 5.68
C SER A 1073 -23.73 21.55 4.41
N GLN A 1074 -22.56 21.69 3.78
CA GLN A 1074 -22.20 20.96 2.55
C GLN A 1074 -22.16 19.46 2.82
N PHE A 1075 -21.59 19.05 3.96
CA PHE A 1075 -21.49 17.65 4.35
C PHE A 1075 -22.84 16.96 4.53
N LEU A 1076 -23.79 17.61 5.21
CA LEU A 1076 -25.14 17.06 5.40
C LEU A 1076 -25.94 17.06 4.09
N GLU A 1077 -25.76 18.08 3.25
CA GLU A 1077 -26.42 18.19 1.95
C GLU A 1077 -26.00 17.08 0.98
N SER A 1078 -24.74 16.62 1.04
CA SER A 1078 -24.23 15.50 0.24
C SER A 1078 -25.02 14.19 0.39
N ALA A 1079 -25.75 13.99 1.49
CA ALA A 1079 -26.64 12.85 1.62
C ALA A 1079 -27.79 12.85 0.59
N ASN A 1080 -28.25 14.03 0.14
CA ASN A 1080 -29.25 14.15 -0.93
C ASN A 1080 -28.66 13.83 -2.31
N HIS A 1081 -27.34 13.93 -2.46
CA HIS A 1081 -26.60 13.74 -3.71
C HIS A 1081 -25.83 12.41 -3.74
N TYR A 1082 -26.29 11.42 -2.97
CA TYR A 1082 -25.60 10.13 -2.84
C TYR A 1082 -25.35 9.42 -4.17
N SER A 1083 -26.31 9.49 -5.11
CA SER A 1083 -26.17 8.91 -6.46
C SER A 1083 -25.14 9.63 -7.32
N ASP A 1084 -24.89 10.91 -7.05
CA ASP A 1084 -24.00 11.76 -7.85
C ASP A 1084 -22.52 11.50 -7.50
N LEU A 1085 -22.24 10.85 -6.36
CA LEU A 1085 -20.88 10.54 -5.85
C LEU A 1085 -20.18 9.36 -6.54
N GLY A 1086 -20.78 8.78 -7.59
CA GLY A 1086 -20.14 7.76 -8.43
C GLY A 1086 -19.66 6.52 -7.65
N ASP A 1087 -18.40 6.16 -7.85
CA ASP A 1087 -17.73 5.00 -7.24
C ASP A 1087 -17.39 5.22 -5.74
N HIS A 1088 -17.51 6.46 -5.25
CA HIS A 1088 -17.14 6.83 -3.88
C HIS A 1088 -18.32 6.94 -2.91
N ARG A 1089 -19.52 6.58 -3.35
CA ARG A 1089 -20.76 6.68 -2.56
C ARG A 1089 -20.77 5.80 -1.31
N GLN A 1090 -20.25 4.57 -1.37
CA GLN A 1090 -20.18 3.67 -0.22
C GLN A 1090 -19.26 4.24 0.88
N GLN A 1091 -18.11 4.81 0.48
CA GLN A 1091 -17.17 5.46 1.39
C GLN A 1091 -17.83 6.65 2.10
N PHE A 1092 -18.71 7.39 1.42
CA PHE A 1092 -19.47 8.48 2.05
C PHE A 1092 -20.45 7.97 3.13
N ALA A 1093 -21.19 6.88 2.88
CA ALA A 1093 -22.09 6.31 3.89
C ALA A 1093 -21.33 5.82 5.14
N THR A 1094 -20.19 5.16 4.94
CA THR A 1094 -19.28 4.76 6.03
C THR A 1094 -18.75 5.99 6.79
N PHE A 1095 -18.30 7.01 6.07
CA PHE A 1095 -17.78 8.26 6.65
C PHE A 1095 -18.84 9.01 7.46
N LEU A 1096 -20.07 9.12 6.94
CA LEU A 1096 -21.21 9.71 7.63
C LEU A 1096 -21.57 8.97 8.92
N THR A 1097 -21.55 7.63 8.87
CA THR A 1097 -21.82 6.79 10.05
C THR A 1097 -20.77 6.99 11.14
N TYR A 1098 -19.48 6.98 10.80
CA TYR A 1098 -18.43 7.23 11.80
C TYR A 1098 -18.46 8.66 12.35
N ALA A 1099 -18.85 9.66 11.56
CA ALA A 1099 -19.04 11.03 12.03
C ALA A 1099 -20.18 11.13 13.07
N ALA A 1100 -21.28 10.38 12.85
CA ALA A 1100 -22.43 10.32 13.75
C ALA A 1100 -22.17 9.51 15.03
N LEU A 1101 -21.21 8.57 15.02
CA LEU A 1101 -20.79 7.82 16.21
C LEU A 1101 -19.84 8.63 17.10
N GLY A 1102 -19.11 9.61 16.55
CA GLY A 1102 -18.21 10.47 17.30
C GLY A 1102 -18.94 11.55 18.13
N PRO A 1103 -18.31 12.12 19.17
CA PRO A 1103 -18.84 13.31 19.83
C PRO A 1103 -18.56 14.52 18.93
N THR A 1104 -19.48 14.87 18.03
CA THR A 1104 -19.32 16.01 17.13
C THR A 1104 -19.99 17.25 17.75
N VAL A 1105 -19.17 18.03 18.47
CA VAL A 1105 -19.55 19.37 18.92
C VAL A 1105 -20.04 20.16 17.70
N GLY A 1106 -21.23 20.75 17.80
CA GLY A 1106 -21.84 21.52 16.71
C GLY A 1106 -22.88 20.77 15.87
N TYR A 1107 -23.04 19.45 16.02
CA TYR A 1107 -24.08 18.68 15.33
C TYR A 1107 -25.23 18.29 16.25
N THR A 1108 -26.45 18.24 15.71
CA THR A 1108 -27.63 17.73 16.42
C THR A 1108 -27.98 16.31 15.97
N VAL A 1109 -28.70 15.59 16.84
CA VAL A 1109 -29.19 14.25 16.53
C VAL A 1109 -30.18 14.31 15.36
N GLU A 1110 -30.99 15.37 15.28
CA GLU A 1110 -31.94 15.62 14.19
C GLU A 1110 -31.25 15.74 12.82
N GLU A 1111 -30.11 16.42 12.76
CA GLU A 1111 -29.34 16.60 11.52
C GLU A 1111 -28.82 15.27 10.97
N PHE A 1112 -28.20 14.44 11.83
CA PHE A 1112 -27.75 13.11 11.43
C PHE A 1112 -28.91 12.18 11.08
N ARG A 1113 -30.03 12.25 11.81
CA ARG A 1113 -31.24 11.49 11.51
C ARG A 1113 -31.78 11.83 10.13
N SER A 1114 -31.81 13.12 9.79
CA SER A 1114 -32.25 13.58 8.47
C SER A 1114 -31.31 13.10 7.36
N ALA A 1115 -29.99 13.24 7.55
CA ALA A 1115 -29.00 12.84 6.55
C ALA A 1115 -29.02 11.32 6.30
N ILE A 1116 -28.95 10.50 7.36
CA ILE A 1116 -29.01 9.03 7.22
C ILE A 1116 -30.37 8.58 6.67
N GLY A 1117 -31.47 9.22 7.08
CA GLY A 1117 -32.80 8.91 6.58
C GLY A 1117 -33.03 9.21 5.09
N THR A 1118 -32.14 10.00 4.47
CA THR A 1118 -32.19 10.33 3.03
C THR A 1118 -31.44 9.30 2.18
N LEU A 1119 -30.52 8.53 2.78
CA LEU A 1119 -29.73 7.55 2.04
C LEU A 1119 -30.63 6.49 1.39
N PRO A 1120 -30.31 6.04 0.17
CA PRO A 1120 -30.98 4.90 -0.45
C PRO A 1120 -30.65 3.60 0.31
N GLN A 1121 -31.35 2.52 -0.03
CA GLN A 1121 -31.17 1.21 0.61
C GLN A 1121 -29.71 0.75 0.64
N GLU A 1122 -28.97 0.90 -0.46
CA GLU A 1122 -27.53 0.60 -0.53
C GLU A 1122 -26.72 1.37 0.54
N GLY A 1123 -26.98 2.67 0.71
CA GLY A 1123 -26.27 3.49 1.71
C GLY A 1123 -26.62 3.13 3.15
N LEU A 1124 -27.85 2.68 3.41
CA LEU A 1124 -28.26 2.19 4.73
C LEU A 1124 -27.63 0.84 5.06
N GLU A 1125 -27.50 -0.06 4.08
CA GLU A 1125 -26.77 -1.32 4.23
C GLU A 1125 -25.30 -1.08 4.63
N GLU A 1126 -24.62 -0.16 3.93
CA GLU A 1126 -23.24 0.25 4.28
C GLU A 1126 -23.16 0.93 5.65
N SER A 1127 -24.17 1.69 6.05
CA SER A 1127 -24.23 2.33 7.37
C SER A 1127 -24.41 1.29 8.50
N ALA A 1128 -25.21 0.25 8.29
CA ALA A 1128 -25.35 -0.86 9.25
C ALA A 1128 -24.05 -1.65 9.39
N GLN A 1129 -23.36 -1.89 8.28
CA GLN A 1129 -22.06 -2.54 8.26
C GLN A 1129 -20.98 -1.71 8.98
N ALA A 1130 -20.92 -0.40 8.71
CA ALA A 1130 -20.01 0.51 9.40
C ALA A 1130 -20.28 0.57 10.92
N LEU A 1131 -21.55 0.54 11.34
CA LEU A 1131 -21.93 0.51 12.76
C LEU A 1131 -21.41 -0.76 13.47
N TYR A 1132 -21.58 -1.92 12.84
CA TYR A 1132 -21.03 -3.19 13.32
C TYR A 1132 -19.50 -3.14 13.43
N GLN A 1133 -18.82 -2.67 12.38
CA GLN A 1133 -17.35 -2.58 12.36
C GLN A 1133 -16.81 -1.62 13.42
N ALA A 1134 -17.52 -0.52 13.68
CA ALA A 1134 -17.15 0.42 14.73
C ALA A 1134 -17.20 -0.23 16.12
N LEU A 1135 -18.26 -0.99 16.40
CA LEU A 1135 -18.44 -1.71 17.65
C LEU A 1135 -17.37 -2.79 17.81
N GLU A 1136 -17.13 -3.59 16.77
CA GLU A 1136 -16.13 -4.65 16.81
C GLU A 1136 -14.70 -4.08 16.99
N GLY A 1137 -14.40 -2.94 16.37
CA GLY A 1137 -13.12 -2.24 16.51
C GLY A 1137 -12.81 -1.74 17.92
N ALA A 1138 -13.81 -1.61 18.80
CA ALA A 1138 -13.62 -1.24 20.21
C ALA A 1138 -13.01 -2.37 21.07
N ALA A 1139 -12.87 -3.58 20.52
CA ALA A 1139 -12.17 -4.72 21.13
C ALA A 1139 -12.61 -5.02 22.59
N ASP A 1140 -11.73 -4.81 23.58
CA ASP A 1140 -12.02 -5.07 24.99
C ASP A 1140 -13.10 -4.15 25.58
N GLN A 1141 -13.41 -3.05 24.90
CA GLN A 1141 -14.34 -2.01 25.36
C GLN A 1141 -15.67 -2.01 24.59
N THR A 1142 -16.00 -3.10 23.89
CA THR A 1142 -17.25 -3.21 23.10
C THR A 1142 -18.51 -2.96 23.92
N GLU A 1143 -18.56 -3.39 25.18
CA GLU A 1143 -19.73 -3.20 26.06
C GLU A 1143 -19.97 -1.71 26.38
N ASP A 1144 -18.90 -0.98 26.68
CA ASP A 1144 -18.98 0.48 26.91
C ASP A 1144 -19.26 1.23 25.61
N TYR A 1145 -18.69 0.78 24.48
CA TYR A 1145 -18.96 1.36 23.17
C TYR A 1145 -20.43 1.20 22.77
N TRP A 1146 -21.02 0.01 23.00
CA TRP A 1146 -22.43 -0.25 22.76
C TRP A 1146 -23.31 0.74 23.52
N LYS A 1147 -23.13 0.86 24.84
CA LYS A 1147 -23.95 1.75 25.70
C LYS A 1147 -23.85 3.21 25.32
N ASN A 1148 -22.63 3.68 25.05
CA ASN A 1148 -22.36 5.11 24.92
C ASN A 1148 -22.48 5.62 23.48
N ARG A 1149 -22.31 4.76 22.47
CA ARG A 1149 -22.24 5.15 21.04
C ARG A 1149 -23.28 4.44 20.19
N ALA A 1150 -23.19 3.11 20.13
CA ALA A 1150 -23.97 2.32 19.17
C ALA A 1150 -25.48 2.31 19.50
N GLN A 1151 -25.83 2.14 20.77
CA GLN A 1151 -27.23 2.14 21.22
C GLN A 1151 -27.90 3.51 21.02
N PRO A 1152 -27.30 4.66 21.42
CA PRO A 1152 -27.85 5.98 21.11
C PRO A 1152 -28.03 6.23 19.62
N PHE A 1153 -27.04 5.85 18.80
CA PHE A 1153 -27.14 5.95 17.33
C PHE A 1153 -28.34 5.14 16.80
N TRP A 1154 -28.47 3.88 17.23
CA TRP A 1154 -29.58 3.04 16.82
C TRP A 1154 -30.94 3.58 17.26
N GLN A 1155 -31.05 4.11 18.48
CA GLN A 1155 -32.32 4.58 19.02
C GLN A 1155 -32.75 5.94 18.46
N GLN A 1156 -31.79 6.85 18.28
CA GLN A 1156 -32.09 8.26 18.04
C GLN A 1156 -31.78 8.71 16.60
N ILE A 1157 -30.86 8.07 15.88
CA ILE A 1157 -30.40 8.50 14.54
C ILE A 1157 -30.96 7.59 13.44
N TRP A 1158 -30.95 6.27 13.65
CA TRP A 1158 -31.37 5.31 12.62
C TRP A 1158 -32.84 5.49 12.17
N PRO A 1159 -33.15 5.51 10.85
CA PRO A 1159 -34.50 5.70 10.35
C PRO A 1159 -35.41 4.49 10.68
N LYS A 1160 -36.53 4.75 11.38
CA LYS A 1160 -37.44 3.68 11.85
C LYS A 1160 -38.59 3.43 10.87
N SER A 1161 -38.38 2.52 9.92
CA SER A 1161 -39.42 2.03 8.99
C SER A 1161 -39.21 0.56 8.65
N ARG A 1162 -40.28 -0.25 8.71
CA ARG A 1162 -40.22 -1.70 8.39
C ARG A 1162 -39.86 -1.98 6.94
N ASN A 1163 -40.17 -1.06 6.03
CA ASN A 1163 -39.88 -1.22 4.60
C ASN A 1163 -38.38 -1.13 4.28
N LEU A 1164 -37.57 -0.68 5.24
CA LEU A 1164 -36.11 -0.57 5.11
C LEU A 1164 -35.37 -1.81 5.63
N ALA A 1165 -36.08 -2.79 6.18
CA ALA A 1165 -35.45 -4.00 6.70
C ALA A 1165 -35.09 -4.94 5.54
N THR A 1166 -33.78 -5.15 5.35
CA THR A 1166 -33.22 -6.02 4.30
C THR A 1166 -32.46 -7.18 4.93
N PRO A 1167 -32.26 -8.30 4.22
CA PRO A 1167 -31.44 -9.41 4.71
C PRO A 1167 -30.00 -8.99 5.08
N ARG A 1168 -29.38 -8.07 4.32
CA ARG A 1168 -28.03 -7.55 4.59
C ARG A 1168 -27.96 -6.68 5.85
N ILE A 1169 -28.98 -5.86 6.09
CA ILE A 1169 -29.11 -5.12 7.35
C ILE A 1169 -29.32 -6.10 8.51
N SER A 1170 -30.20 -7.11 8.35
CA SER A 1170 -30.42 -8.16 9.36
C SER A 1170 -29.12 -8.87 9.73
N GLU A 1171 -28.30 -9.20 8.74
CA GLU A 1171 -26.99 -9.80 8.96
C GLU A 1171 -26.02 -8.90 9.72
N SER A 1172 -25.88 -7.64 9.28
CA SER A 1172 -25.01 -6.67 9.96
C SER A 1172 -25.45 -6.44 11.41
N LEU A 1173 -26.76 -6.34 11.66
CA LEU A 1173 -27.33 -6.22 13.00
C LEU A 1173 -27.10 -7.48 13.83
N THR A 1174 -27.21 -8.66 13.24
CA THR A 1174 -26.95 -9.92 13.94
C THR A 1174 -25.49 -10.01 14.37
N ARG A 1175 -24.55 -9.68 13.48
CA ARG A 1175 -23.11 -9.61 13.79
C ARG A 1175 -22.83 -8.57 14.88
N MET A 1176 -23.49 -7.41 14.84
CA MET A 1176 -23.40 -6.37 15.86
C MET A 1176 -23.90 -6.86 17.24
N VAL A 1177 -25.03 -7.58 17.29
CA VAL A 1177 -25.58 -8.13 18.53
C VAL A 1177 -24.60 -9.14 19.15
N ILE A 1178 -23.99 -10.01 18.35
CA ILE A 1178 -22.96 -10.97 18.81
C ILE A 1178 -21.72 -10.22 19.32
N ALA A 1179 -21.29 -9.16 18.63
CA ALA A 1179 -20.13 -8.35 19.01
C ALA A 1179 -20.33 -7.56 20.34
N ALA A 1180 -21.59 -7.34 20.77
CA ALA A 1180 -21.91 -6.63 22.02
C ALA A 1180 -21.60 -7.43 23.30
N ARG A 1181 -21.25 -8.72 23.20
CA ARG A 1181 -20.77 -9.58 24.31
C ARG A 1181 -21.68 -9.55 25.55
N GLY A 1182 -21.25 -8.99 26.69
CA GLY A 1182 -22.05 -8.93 27.91
C GLY A 1182 -23.36 -8.14 27.78
N GLU A 1183 -23.45 -7.26 26.77
CA GLU A 1183 -24.66 -6.51 26.44
C GLU A 1183 -25.53 -7.19 25.36
N PHE A 1184 -25.24 -8.45 25.01
CA PHE A 1184 -25.97 -9.23 24.01
C PHE A 1184 -27.51 -9.22 24.21
N PRO A 1185 -28.06 -9.47 25.42
CA PRO A 1185 -29.53 -9.45 25.59
C PRO A 1185 -30.15 -8.06 25.34
N ALA A 1186 -29.46 -7.00 25.77
CA ALA A 1186 -29.91 -5.62 25.55
C ALA A 1186 -29.84 -5.23 24.06
N ALA A 1187 -28.79 -5.67 23.38
CA ALA A 1187 -28.63 -5.46 21.94
C ALA A 1187 -29.68 -6.21 21.13
N LEU A 1188 -29.92 -7.49 21.43
CA LEU A 1188 -30.95 -8.29 20.78
C LEU A 1188 -32.33 -7.67 20.95
N THR A 1189 -32.70 -7.28 22.16
CA THR A 1189 -33.99 -6.64 22.44
C THR A 1189 -34.18 -5.36 21.62
N ALA A 1190 -33.11 -4.61 21.36
CA ALA A 1190 -33.17 -3.36 20.60
C ALA A 1190 -33.32 -3.56 19.07
N THR A 1191 -32.89 -4.71 18.54
CA THR A 1191 -32.82 -4.98 17.08
C THR A 1191 -33.75 -6.11 16.63
N GLN A 1192 -34.33 -6.90 17.52
CA GLN A 1192 -35.10 -8.11 17.21
C GLN A 1192 -36.20 -7.89 16.15
N ASP A 1193 -36.91 -6.76 16.19
CA ASP A 1193 -37.98 -6.44 15.24
C ASP A 1193 -37.51 -6.18 13.80
N TRP A 1194 -36.19 -6.07 13.60
CA TRP A 1194 -35.54 -5.82 12.31
C TRP A 1194 -34.86 -7.07 11.74
N LEU A 1195 -34.80 -8.15 12.52
CA LEU A 1195 -34.19 -9.39 12.09
C LEU A 1195 -35.13 -10.14 11.13
N GLN A 1196 -34.57 -10.52 9.99
CA GLN A 1196 -35.17 -11.36 8.97
C GLN A 1196 -34.24 -12.55 8.70
N PRO A 1197 -34.75 -13.65 8.10
CA PRO A 1197 -33.91 -14.76 7.71
C PRO A 1197 -32.77 -14.34 6.79
N ILE A 1198 -31.54 -14.79 7.08
CA ILE A 1198 -30.33 -14.48 6.32
C ILE A 1198 -30.08 -15.60 5.31
N GLU A 1199 -29.70 -15.29 4.08
CA GLU A 1199 -29.47 -16.28 3.01
C GLU A 1199 -28.33 -17.27 3.33
N HIS A 1200 -27.23 -16.79 3.94
CA HIS A 1200 -26.04 -17.59 4.28
C HIS A 1200 -25.67 -17.46 5.77
N PRO A 1201 -26.34 -18.18 6.69
CA PRO A 1201 -26.12 -18.00 8.13
C PRO A 1201 -24.86 -18.68 8.69
N ASP A 1202 -24.08 -19.41 7.90
CA ASP A 1202 -22.88 -20.14 8.34
C ASP A 1202 -21.92 -19.29 9.17
N TYR A 1203 -21.52 -18.14 8.65
CA TYR A 1203 -20.56 -17.27 9.34
C TYR A 1203 -21.11 -16.72 10.67
N VAL A 1204 -22.39 -16.36 10.70
CA VAL A 1204 -23.08 -15.87 11.90
C VAL A 1204 -23.18 -16.97 12.97
N VAL A 1205 -23.49 -18.20 12.57
CA VAL A 1205 -23.58 -19.35 13.47
C VAL A 1205 -22.19 -19.71 14.01
N HIS A 1206 -21.16 -19.65 13.17
CA HIS A 1206 -19.77 -19.82 13.58
C HIS A 1206 -19.35 -18.77 14.62
N LEU A 1207 -19.62 -17.48 14.37
CA LEU A 1207 -19.33 -16.41 15.34
C LEU A 1207 -20.06 -16.61 16.68
N LEU A 1208 -21.33 -17.04 16.63
CA LEU A 1208 -22.10 -17.33 17.83
C LEU A 1208 -21.49 -18.47 18.64
N HIS A 1209 -21.01 -19.52 17.96
CA HIS A 1209 -20.30 -20.64 18.59
C HIS A 1209 -18.98 -20.20 19.22
N GLU A 1210 -18.13 -19.48 18.49
CA GLU A 1210 -16.83 -19.00 18.99
C GLU A 1210 -16.98 -18.05 20.20
N SER A 1211 -18.00 -17.20 20.18
CA SER A 1211 -18.25 -16.21 21.24
C SER A 1211 -18.70 -16.81 22.58
N SER A 1212 -18.98 -18.12 22.63
CA SER A 1212 -19.50 -18.83 23.82
C SER A 1212 -20.82 -18.27 24.38
N ILE A 1213 -21.51 -17.39 23.65
CA ILE A 1213 -22.77 -16.75 24.05
C ILE A 1213 -23.88 -17.78 24.28
N CYS A 1214 -23.90 -18.87 23.49
CA CYS A 1214 -24.84 -19.99 23.65
C CYS A 1214 -24.87 -20.57 25.07
N SER A 1215 -23.73 -20.53 25.78
CA SER A 1215 -23.63 -21.00 27.17
C SER A 1215 -24.04 -19.95 28.21
N ARG A 1216 -23.80 -18.66 27.91
CA ARG A 1216 -23.95 -17.54 28.86
C ARG A 1216 -25.38 -16.96 28.83
N TYR A 1217 -26.00 -16.93 27.66
CA TYR A 1217 -27.35 -16.41 27.40
C TYR A 1217 -28.16 -17.37 26.50
N PRO A 1218 -28.47 -18.59 26.96
CA PRO A 1218 -29.02 -19.65 26.10
C PRO A 1218 -30.40 -19.33 25.53
N ALA A 1219 -31.28 -18.67 26.29
CA ALA A 1219 -32.63 -18.31 25.84
C ALA A 1219 -32.62 -17.23 24.74
N ASP A 1220 -31.75 -16.23 24.88
CA ASP A 1220 -31.59 -15.13 23.93
C ASP A 1220 -30.87 -15.62 22.65
N ALA A 1221 -29.86 -16.48 22.78
CA ALA A 1221 -29.18 -17.12 21.65
C ALA A 1221 -30.16 -17.96 20.80
N LEU A 1222 -31.06 -18.72 21.46
CA LEU A 1222 -32.11 -19.47 20.78
C LEU A 1222 -33.10 -18.55 20.03
N ALA A 1223 -33.44 -17.39 20.63
CA ALA A 1223 -34.31 -16.41 19.99
C ALA A 1223 -33.67 -15.83 18.72
N LEU A 1224 -32.37 -15.51 18.76
CA LEU A 1224 -31.62 -15.02 17.63
C LEU A 1224 -31.55 -16.05 16.49
N LEU A 1225 -31.15 -17.29 16.79
CA LEU A 1225 -31.07 -18.37 15.78
C LEU A 1225 -32.41 -18.61 15.10
N ASN A 1226 -33.52 -18.60 15.85
CA ASN A 1226 -34.85 -18.81 15.30
C ASN A 1226 -35.33 -17.66 14.38
N ALA A 1227 -34.86 -16.43 14.62
CA ALA A 1227 -35.18 -15.26 13.80
C ALA A 1227 -34.38 -15.26 12.48
N VAL A 1228 -33.13 -15.71 12.53
CA VAL A 1228 -32.16 -15.64 11.42
C VAL A 1228 -32.21 -16.86 10.51
N ILE A 1229 -32.58 -18.04 11.01
CA ILE A 1229 -32.59 -19.28 10.24
C ILE A 1229 -34.01 -19.58 9.72
N ALA A 1230 -34.14 -19.71 8.40
CA ALA A 1230 -35.32 -20.22 7.70
C ALA A 1230 -35.09 -21.62 7.13
N GLU A 1231 -36.11 -22.21 6.50
CA GLU A 1231 -35.98 -23.49 5.78
C GLU A 1231 -35.18 -23.30 4.48
N GLN A 1232 -33.86 -23.29 4.60
CA GLN A 1232 -32.93 -23.11 3.48
C GLN A 1232 -32.33 -24.44 3.01
N GLN A 1233 -31.81 -24.44 1.79
CA GLN A 1233 -31.31 -25.65 1.12
C GLN A 1233 -30.03 -26.22 1.77
N TRP A 1234 -29.20 -25.37 2.36
CA TRP A 1234 -27.91 -25.71 2.96
C TRP A 1234 -27.93 -25.50 4.47
N ARG A 1235 -27.29 -26.41 5.22
CA ARG A 1235 -27.25 -26.40 6.69
C ARG A 1235 -26.03 -25.62 7.20
N PRO A 1236 -26.18 -24.76 8.23
CA PRO A 1236 -25.01 -24.19 8.89
C PRO A 1236 -24.22 -25.28 9.64
N ARG A 1237 -22.90 -25.33 9.40
CA ARG A 1237 -22.05 -26.42 9.91
C ARG A 1237 -22.04 -26.53 11.44
N GLU A 1238 -21.92 -25.42 12.16
CA GLU A 1238 -21.87 -25.40 13.64
C GLU A 1238 -23.24 -25.29 14.32
N LEU A 1239 -24.36 -25.35 13.59
CA LEU A 1239 -25.70 -25.20 14.18
C LEU A 1239 -25.98 -26.27 15.25
N GLY A 1240 -25.60 -27.52 14.98
CA GLY A 1240 -25.75 -28.62 15.94
C GLY A 1240 -24.98 -28.37 17.24
N GLN A 1241 -23.75 -27.85 17.13
CA GLN A 1241 -22.90 -27.54 18.28
C GLN A 1241 -23.50 -26.40 19.12
N CYS A 1242 -24.06 -25.36 18.47
CA CYS A 1242 -24.78 -24.28 19.17
C CYS A 1242 -26.00 -24.80 19.92
N LEU A 1243 -26.83 -25.64 19.28
CA LEU A 1243 -28.02 -26.21 19.89
C LEU A 1243 -27.68 -27.11 21.09
N ASP A 1244 -26.60 -27.90 20.98
CA ASP A 1244 -26.11 -28.74 22.08
C ASP A 1244 -25.62 -27.88 23.27
N GLN A 1245 -24.89 -26.80 23.02
CA GLN A 1245 -24.45 -25.86 24.07
C GLN A 1245 -25.63 -25.20 24.79
N ILE A 1246 -26.68 -24.80 24.06
CA ILE A 1246 -27.88 -24.17 24.63
C ILE A 1246 -28.60 -25.14 25.60
N VAL A 1247 -28.77 -26.41 25.21
CA VAL A 1247 -29.45 -27.42 26.05
C VAL A 1247 -28.58 -27.87 27.22
N GLN A 1248 -27.25 -27.88 27.06
CA GLN A 1248 -26.33 -28.13 28.17
C GLN A 1248 -26.39 -27.02 29.22
N ALA A 1249 -26.57 -25.76 28.81
CA ALA A 1249 -26.70 -24.63 29.72
C ALA A 1249 -28.09 -24.55 30.39
N ASP A 1250 -29.17 -24.82 29.65
CA ASP A 1250 -30.53 -24.88 30.19
C ASP A 1250 -31.35 -26.02 29.54
N MET A 1251 -31.55 -27.09 30.32
CA MET A 1251 -32.29 -28.27 29.86
C MET A 1251 -33.78 -28.01 29.58
N GLN A 1252 -34.37 -26.93 30.12
CA GLN A 1252 -35.78 -26.61 29.87
C GLN A 1252 -36.01 -26.11 28.44
N LEU A 1253 -35.01 -25.45 27.83
CA LEU A 1253 -35.08 -24.97 26.45
C LEU A 1253 -35.16 -26.11 25.42
N GLY A 1254 -34.78 -27.34 25.79
CA GLY A 1254 -34.95 -28.51 24.93
C GLY A 1254 -36.41 -28.85 24.60
N GLN A 1255 -37.36 -28.34 25.39
CA GLN A 1255 -38.81 -28.48 25.16
C GLN A 1255 -39.43 -27.25 24.46
N ASP A 1256 -38.63 -26.21 24.19
CA ASP A 1256 -39.09 -25.00 23.51
C ASP A 1256 -39.41 -25.30 22.02
N VAL A 1257 -40.53 -24.77 21.54
CA VAL A 1257 -41.00 -24.94 20.15
C VAL A 1257 -39.96 -24.41 19.14
N ARG A 1258 -39.25 -23.33 19.49
CA ARG A 1258 -38.19 -22.74 18.65
C ARG A 1258 -37.00 -23.69 18.51
N TYR A 1259 -36.62 -24.35 19.61
CA TYR A 1259 -35.54 -25.33 19.62
C TYR A 1259 -35.91 -26.57 18.80
N GLN A 1260 -37.14 -27.07 18.97
CA GLN A 1260 -37.64 -28.22 18.20
C GLN A 1260 -37.65 -27.93 16.70
N ARG A 1261 -38.11 -26.74 16.27
CA ARG A 1261 -38.06 -26.30 14.87
C ARG A 1261 -36.63 -26.35 14.31
N LEU A 1262 -35.65 -25.75 14.99
CA LEU A 1262 -34.26 -25.71 14.52
C LEU A 1262 -33.61 -27.10 14.53
N LYS A 1263 -33.95 -27.95 15.51
CA LYS A 1263 -33.47 -29.33 15.59
C LYS A 1263 -34.08 -30.23 14.50
N ASP A 1264 -35.35 -30.04 14.17
CA ASP A 1264 -36.01 -30.76 13.08
C ASP A 1264 -35.50 -30.29 11.72
N TYR A 1265 -35.22 -29.00 11.56
CA TYR A 1265 -34.49 -28.46 10.41
C TYR A 1265 -33.09 -29.11 10.28
N PHE A 1266 -32.32 -29.16 11.37
CA PHE A 1266 -31.01 -29.80 11.39
C PHE A 1266 -31.07 -31.30 11.04
N ARG A 1267 -32.11 -32.02 11.49
CA ARG A 1267 -32.31 -33.46 11.23
C ARG A 1267 -32.83 -33.78 9.83
N SER A 1268 -33.76 -33.00 9.31
CA SER A 1268 -34.44 -33.26 8.03
C SER A 1268 -33.52 -33.09 6.81
N ARG A 1269 -32.41 -32.35 6.97
CA ARG A 1269 -31.39 -32.10 5.93
C ARG A 1269 -30.07 -32.85 6.21
N GLY A 1270 -30.09 -33.86 7.09
CA GLY A 1270 -28.92 -34.67 7.44
C GLY A 1270 -28.68 -35.83 6.45
N LEU A 1271 -27.74 -35.63 5.52
CA LEU A 1271 -26.89 -36.70 4.98
C LEU A 1271 -25.51 -36.63 5.64
#